data_AF-A0A660ME22-F1
#
_entry.id   AF-A0A660ME22-F1
#
_cell.length_a   1.000
_cell.length_b   1.000
_cell.length_c   1.000
_cell.angle_alpha   90.00
_cell.angle_beta   90.00
_cell.angle_gamma   90.00
#
_symmetry.space_group_name_H-M   'P 1'
#
loop_
_entity.id
_entity.type
_entity.pdbx_description
1 polymer ?
#
loop_
_entity_poly.entity_id
_entity_poly.type
_entity_poly.pdbx_seq_one_letter_code
_entity_poly.pdbx_strand_id
1 'polypeptide(L)'
;MKRMLINATQQEELRVALVDGQQLYDLDIETLYSAQKKANIYKGKITRIEPSLEAAFVDYGAQRHGFLPFKEIAKEYLTGSTTTHDDHPSFKDMIEVGQEVLVQIDKEERGNKGAALTTYISLAGRFLVLMPNNPRAGGVSRRIQGDDRKELRETLDLLDVPDNMGIIVRTAGVGRAQEELQWDLDFLLQLWEAISEEYRKAPLQRLIYQESNIIVRALRDYLRPDIGQILIDDERVYQQASDFMTLVMPNNLNKLKLYQDNIPLFTRYQIEGQIETAYQRNVQLPSGGELVIDYTEALVSIDINSSKATKGGDIEETAYQTNLEAADEIARQMRLRDLGGLIVIDFIDMSISRNRKDVETRLYDATKIDRARVQIGRISRFGLLELSRQRLRPSMDESSHRVCPRCKGQGSIRGIQSMALSLLRLIEEEAMKDRTQRITGELPVSIATYLLNEKRAAIRQIEQRNKVEVVLVPNADLHTPDYYISRQRDDEIDDDAAPTPSYRLRTRHESHEENDTVVHPGDMATEQAAVQGVVPRAPAPQVSNSSERKRGLAALFSKVVALFKDNSHASQPQESQAAADKRRERTAPARNRRERQEQTPHTAAPNKQAETKPAEPVAQEPRRSRDNSRQEEAARRYEEALQQNVPREETAAPRREREKTARSAVPKDDINPTLESLLNPPEEINGRTVRKGRPRDIHAVRGQGKADYIPQAQPENDVEIDAPGLIEDLAPQSEAETTPPVKKAPSFAKIKPLPPSDAEAPGLVALLDDAPAKAPALLPSDKLREDAHYPLHVPAAKNTAQNPLHQLMALGQSVWYDNIDRTLLDSGELARLIAEDDLRGITSNPAIFQKAFAGDAYDSALQHWLQNNTGGVRDTFYALAIEDIRRACDLMQPVYEKTNGTDGMVSLEVSPDIAHDSNKTVAEALDLYRRVARENLMIKVPATLAGIDAIRRLTAEGVNVNATLLFSPERYRQTLEAYIDGLKERVASGQSIDLLRSVASFFVSRVDSKIDALLADEHADLRGRAAIANAQAAYSYYLERISHDDWLDLAKKGAAVQRLLWASTGTKNPAYSDVRYVELLIGRDTVNTIPPATYAAYKDHGRAEETLLRNIDQAPQLLQQITEAGIDWAQLYVELEAEGLAGFEKAFSELLATLTSKIKTLRQAAEQSTAPAAETAMHEGDSVEEAVEEHATAAPETEEMPEANTPVEPAVDDVATPATTEATEVTPSASDETAADDDSDTTAVETDQAAETLPPKESEATQDGENTEGNDEH
;
A
#
# COMPACT_ATOMS: atom_id res chain seq x y z
N MET A 1 -25.29 -1.09 -22.20
CA MET A 1 -25.23 -2.53 -21.86
C MET A 1 -24.40 -2.68 -20.60
N LYS A 2 -24.97 -3.27 -19.55
CA LYS A 2 -24.30 -3.42 -18.26
C LYS A 2 -23.29 -4.56 -18.23
N ARG A 3 -22.17 -4.30 -17.57
CA ARG A 3 -21.08 -5.24 -17.31
C ARG A 3 -20.63 -5.16 -15.86
N MET A 4 -20.13 -6.28 -15.37
CA MET A 4 -19.26 -6.36 -14.20
C MET A 4 -17.83 -6.52 -14.71
N LEU A 5 -16.92 -5.66 -14.29
CA LEU A 5 -15.50 -5.74 -14.61
C LEU A 5 -14.75 -5.99 -13.30
N ILE A 6 -13.92 -7.02 -13.24
CA ILE A 6 -13.09 -7.35 -12.09
C ILE A 6 -11.63 -7.20 -12.54
N ASN A 7 -10.91 -6.28 -11.90
CA ASN A 7 -9.49 -6.07 -12.09
C ASN A 7 -8.74 -6.62 -10.87
N ALA A 8 -7.91 -7.62 -11.12
CA ALA A 8 -7.16 -8.38 -10.12
C ALA A 8 -5.73 -8.72 -10.58
N THR A 9 -5.18 -7.92 -11.51
CA THR A 9 -3.79 -8.02 -11.98
C THR A 9 -2.79 -7.74 -10.86
N GLN A 10 -3.07 -6.71 -10.05
CA GLN A 10 -2.33 -6.43 -8.81
C GLN A 10 -2.89 -7.31 -7.68
N GLN A 11 -2.05 -7.70 -6.73
CA GLN A 11 -2.46 -8.59 -5.64
C GLN A 11 -2.85 -7.80 -4.38
N GLU A 12 -2.32 -6.59 -4.27
CA GLU A 12 -2.47 -5.61 -3.19
C GLU A 12 -3.88 -5.02 -3.12
N GLU A 13 -4.55 -4.92 -4.28
CA GLU A 13 -5.85 -4.29 -4.48
C GLU A 13 -6.67 -5.07 -5.52
N LEU A 14 -7.87 -5.53 -5.13
CA LEU A 14 -8.85 -6.14 -6.03
C LEU A 14 -10.02 -5.19 -6.23
N ARG A 15 -10.25 -4.78 -7.48
CA ARG A 15 -11.25 -3.77 -7.86
C ARG A 15 -12.39 -4.39 -8.67
N VAL A 16 -13.65 -4.14 -8.27
CA VAL A 16 -14.85 -4.55 -9.00
C VAL A 16 -15.67 -3.33 -9.40
N ALA A 17 -15.77 -3.08 -10.70
CA ALA A 17 -16.51 -1.97 -11.29
C ALA A 17 -17.81 -2.44 -11.95
N LEU A 18 -18.92 -1.74 -11.69
CA LEU A 18 -20.18 -1.92 -12.41
C LEU A 18 -20.39 -0.77 -13.40
N VAL A 19 -20.53 -1.14 -14.68
CA VAL A 19 -20.45 -0.19 -15.80
C VAL A 19 -21.66 -0.37 -16.73
N ASP A 20 -22.34 0.71 -17.12
CA ASP A 20 -23.29 0.67 -18.23
C ASP A 20 -22.71 1.33 -19.48
N GLY A 21 -22.38 0.51 -20.49
CA GLY A 21 -21.67 0.95 -21.69
C GLY A 21 -20.21 1.30 -21.38
N GLN A 22 -20.00 2.53 -20.90
CA GLN A 22 -18.72 3.10 -20.44
C GLN A 22 -18.88 3.97 -19.17
N GLN A 23 -20.10 4.15 -18.64
CA GLN A 23 -20.31 4.93 -17.42
C GLN A 23 -20.17 4.03 -16.19
N LEU A 24 -19.23 4.36 -15.30
CA LEU A 24 -19.06 3.73 -13.99
C LEU A 24 -20.17 4.19 -13.04
N TYR A 25 -20.98 3.27 -12.51
CA TYR A 25 -22.12 3.59 -11.64
C TYR A 25 -22.05 3.00 -10.23
N ASP A 26 -21.21 1.98 -10.00
CA ASP A 26 -20.90 1.37 -8.70
C ASP A 26 -19.44 0.90 -8.76
N LEU A 27 -18.75 0.95 -7.63
CA LEU A 27 -17.34 0.54 -7.48
C LEU A 27 -17.18 -0.15 -6.14
N ASP A 28 -16.30 -1.14 -6.10
CA ASP A 28 -15.98 -1.93 -4.93
C ASP A 28 -14.47 -2.21 -4.94
N ILE A 29 -13.78 -1.97 -3.82
CA ILE A 29 -12.32 -2.10 -3.69
C ILE A 29 -12.05 -2.85 -2.38
N GLU A 30 -11.21 -3.87 -2.44
CA GLU A 30 -10.69 -4.58 -1.26
C GLU A 30 -9.16 -4.69 -1.37
N THR A 31 -8.44 -4.17 -0.39
CA THR A 31 -6.97 -4.27 -0.30
C THR A 31 -6.55 -5.34 0.71
N LEU A 32 -5.36 -5.92 0.53
CA LEU A 32 -4.87 -7.01 1.42
C LEU A 32 -4.88 -6.63 2.90
N TYR A 33 -4.55 -5.39 3.23
CA TYR A 33 -4.48 -4.88 4.60
C TYR A 33 -5.84 -4.45 5.17
N SER A 34 -6.87 -4.29 4.32
CA SER A 34 -8.23 -3.86 4.68
C SER A 34 -9.29 -4.88 4.28
N ALA A 35 -8.93 -6.17 4.33
CA ALA A 35 -9.85 -7.28 4.06
C ALA A 35 -11.06 -7.22 5.01
N GLN A 36 -12.27 -7.14 4.44
CA GLN A 36 -13.48 -6.80 5.19
C GLN A 36 -13.83 -7.92 6.20
N LYS A 37 -13.75 -7.62 7.51
CA LYS A 37 -14.02 -8.57 8.62
C LYS A 37 -15.51 -8.71 8.93
N LYS A 38 -16.36 -7.83 8.39
CA LYS A 38 -17.83 -7.90 8.54
C LYS A 38 -18.40 -9.26 8.16
N ALA A 39 -19.37 -9.73 8.94
CA ALA A 39 -20.03 -11.03 8.81
C ALA A 39 -19.13 -12.27 9.02
N ASN A 40 -17.83 -12.11 9.29
CA ASN A 40 -17.00 -13.19 9.85
C ASN A 40 -17.59 -13.68 11.18
N ILE A 41 -17.39 -14.97 11.45
CA ILE A 41 -17.91 -15.68 12.64
C ILE A 41 -16.73 -16.26 13.42
N TYR A 42 -16.67 -15.95 14.71
CA TYR A 42 -15.59 -16.33 15.62
C TYR A 42 -16.12 -17.10 16.83
N LYS A 43 -15.25 -17.92 17.43
CA LYS A 43 -15.45 -18.48 18.77
C LYS A 43 -14.94 -17.49 19.82
N GLY A 44 -15.85 -16.71 20.40
CA GLY A 44 -15.53 -15.70 21.40
C GLY A 44 -15.67 -16.18 22.84
N LYS A 45 -15.10 -15.42 23.78
CA LYS A 45 -15.23 -15.59 25.23
C LYS A 45 -15.68 -14.29 25.88
N ILE A 46 -16.70 -14.32 26.73
CA ILE A 46 -17.13 -13.14 27.49
C ILE A 46 -16.03 -12.77 28.50
N THR A 47 -15.46 -11.56 28.39
CA THR A 47 -14.39 -11.07 29.29
C THR A 47 -14.90 -10.12 30.35
N ARG A 48 -15.95 -9.33 30.07
CA ARG A 48 -16.61 -8.45 31.04
C ARG A 48 -18.09 -8.31 30.74
N ILE A 49 -18.92 -8.20 31.77
CA ILE A 49 -20.35 -7.89 31.64
C ILE A 49 -20.55 -6.46 32.16
N GLU A 50 -21.23 -5.61 31.40
CA GLU A 50 -21.39 -4.17 31.70
C GLU A 50 -22.88 -3.78 31.71
N PRO A 51 -23.58 -3.96 32.85
CA PRO A 51 -25.02 -3.72 32.94
C PRO A 51 -25.43 -2.30 32.55
N SER A 52 -24.58 -1.31 32.84
CA SER A 52 -24.78 0.11 32.51
C SER A 52 -24.86 0.41 31.01
N LEU A 53 -24.40 -0.52 30.16
CA LEU A 53 -24.45 -0.43 28.70
C LEU A 53 -25.43 -1.45 28.07
N GLU A 54 -26.16 -2.22 28.90
CA GLU A 54 -26.94 -3.40 28.50
C GLU A 54 -26.14 -4.37 27.59
N ALA A 55 -24.86 -4.61 27.91
CA ALA A 55 -23.95 -5.33 27.03
C ALA A 55 -22.87 -6.15 27.76
N ALA A 56 -22.26 -7.07 27.04
CA ALA A 56 -21.03 -7.78 27.41
C ALA A 56 -19.90 -7.46 26.42
N PHE A 57 -18.66 -7.52 26.90
CA PHE A 57 -17.47 -7.49 26.07
C PHE A 57 -17.00 -8.92 25.81
N VAL A 58 -16.68 -9.21 24.55
CA VAL A 58 -16.26 -10.53 24.08
C VAL A 58 -14.88 -10.39 23.46
N ASP A 59 -13.94 -11.17 23.97
CA ASP A 59 -12.67 -11.42 23.29
C ASP A 59 -12.90 -12.48 22.21
N TYR A 60 -12.49 -12.17 20.99
CA TYR A 60 -12.68 -13.00 19.80
C TYR A 60 -11.38 -13.22 19.00
N GLY A 61 -10.22 -12.83 19.57
CA GLY A 61 -8.89 -12.93 18.93
C GLY A 61 -8.31 -11.59 18.44
N ALA A 62 -9.13 -10.54 18.31
CA ALA A 62 -8.65 -9.20 17.94
C ALA A 62 -8.04 -8.43 19.13
N GLN A 63 -7.18 -7.45 18.83
CA GLN A 63 -6.55 -6.55 19.82
C GLN A 63 -7.55 -5.79 20.71
N ARG A 64 -8.81 -5.66 20.28
CA ARG A 64 -9.88 -4.96 21.00
C ARG A 64 -11.08 -5.89 21.15
N HIS A 65 -11.61 -5.98 22.38
CA HIS A 65 -12.82 -6.77 22.64
C HIS A 65 -14.03 -6.20 21.87
N GLY A 66 -14.81 -7.09 21.28
CA GLY A 66 -16.07 -6.73 20.64
C GLY A 66 -17.18 -6.46 21.65
N PHE A 67 -18.15 -5.64 21.26
CA PHE A 67 -19.30 -5.22 22.05
C PHE A 67 -20.54 -6.03 21.64
N LEU A 68 -21.04 -6.87 22.55
CA LEU A 68 -22.20 -7.73 22.37
C LEU A 68 -23.38 -7.23 23.24
N PRO A 69 -24.39 -6.55 22.66
CA PRO A 69 -25.57 -6.12 23.40
C PRO A 69 -26.38 -7.32 23.92
N PHE A 70 -27.00 -7.23 25.11
CA PHE A 70 -27.87 -8.28 25.66
C PHE A 70 -29.06 -8.62 24.72
N LYS A 71 -29.49 -7.64 23.92
CA LYS A 71 -30.55 -7.79 22.90
C LYS A 71 -30.12 -8.64 21.69
N GLU A 72 -28.82 -8.85 21.52
CA GLU A 72 -28.17 -9.65 20.46
C GLU A 72 -27.66 -11.02 20.97
N ILE A 73 -28.02 -11.38 22.21
CA ILE A 73 -27.73 -12.70 22.80
C ILE A 73 -28.90 -13.66 22.52
N ALA A 74 -28.59 -14.79 21.89
CA ALA A 74 -29.51 -15.87 21.59
C ALA A 74 -29.83 -16.66 22.85
N LYS A 75 -31.08 -17.13 22.95
CA LYS A 75 -31.61 -17.77 24.16
C LYS A 75 -30.85 -19.02 24.62
N GLU A 76 -30.16 -19.68 23.70
CA GLU A 76 -29.33 -20.86 23.97
C GLU A 76 -28.14 -20.57 24.91
N TYR A 77 -27.67 -19.31 24.95
CA TYR A 77 -26.59 -18.87 25.84
C TYR A 77 -27.08 -18.36 27.21
N LEU A 78 -28.39 -18.34 27.48
CA LEU A 78 -28.94 -17.76 28.70
C LEU A 78 -29.11 -18.81 29.81
N THR A 79 -28.30 -18.74 30.87
CA THR A 79 -28.30 -19.69 32.02
C THR A 79 -29.43 -19.44 33.01
N GLY A 80 -30.67 -19.28 32.52
CA GLY A 80 -31.85 -19.06 33.37
C GLY A 80 -33.15 -19.61 32.78
N SER A 81 -33.90 -20.37 33.58
CA SER A 81 -35.22 -20.86 33.19
C SER A 81 -36.23 -19.71 33.15
N THR A 82 -36.81 -19.42 31.99
CA THR A 82 -37.80 -18.34 31.78
C THR A 82 -39.19 -18.71 32.31
N THR A 83 -39.27 -19.26 33.52
CA THR A 83 -40.47 -19.86 34.13
C THR A 83 -40.75 -19.38 35.56
N THR A 84 -39.86 -18.61 36.17
CA THR A 84 -40.11 -17.93 37.45
C THR A 84 -40.94 -16.67 37.24
N HIS A 85 -41.94 -16.44 38.11
CA HIS A 85 -42.98 -15.43 37.95
C HIS A 85 -42.60 -14.01 38.41
N ASP A 86 -41.32 -13.66 38.38
CA ASP A 86 -40.83 -12.30 38.70
C ASP A 86 -40.63 -11.49 37.41
N ASP A 87 -41.19 -10.27 37.38
CA ASP A 87 -41.09 -9.37 36.23
C ASP A 87 -39.64 -8.89 36.04
N HIS A 88 -39.08 -9.18 34.86
CA HIS A 88 -37.73 -8.81 34.40
C HIS A 88 -36.58 -9.50 35.18
N PRO A 89 -36.24 -10.77 34.87
CA PRO A 89 -34.93 -11.30 35.22
C PRO A 89 -33.83 -10.40 34.62
N SER A 90 -32.89 -10.00 35.46
CA SER A 90 -31.75 -9.17 35.06
C SER A 90 -30.83 -9.97 34.15
N PHE A 91 -30.57 -9.47 32.94
CA PHE A 91 -29.66 -10.12 31.98
C PHE A 91 -28.26 -10.38 32.56
N LYS A 92 -27.81 -9.57 33.54
CA LYS A 92 -26.56 -9.75 34.28
C LYS A 92 -26.44 -11.15 34.92
N ASP A 93 -27.57 -11.73 35.33
CA ASP A 93 -27.63 -12.97 36.11
C ASP A 93 -27.96 -14.18 35.21
N MET A 94 -27.95 -13.99 33.87
CA MET A 94 -28.24 -15.01 32.86
C MET A 94 -27.06 -15.29 31.90
N ILE A 95 -25.90 -14.65 32.10
CA ILE A 95 -24.66 -14.87 31.33
C ILE A 95 -23.46 -14.80 32.29
N GLU A 96 -22.39 -15.53 31.98
CA GLU A 96 -21.25 -15.69 32.88
C GLU A 96 -19.94 -15.15 32.28
N VAL A 97 -19.09 -14.54 33.13
CA VAL A 97 -17.74 -14.14 32.70
C VAL A 97 -16.91 -15.40 32.46
N GLY A 98 -16.36 -15.52 31.26
CA GLY A 98 -15.61 -16.67 30.79
C GLY A 98 -16.41 -17.64 29.92
N GLN A 99 -17.72 -17.40 29.72
CA GLN A 99 -18.60 -18.20 28.85
C GLN A 99 -18.15 -18.16 27.38
N GLU A 100 -18.16 -19.32 26.70
CA GLU A 100 -17.92 -19.43 25.26
C GLU A 100 -19.18 -19.04 24.46
N VAL A 101 -19.02 -18.26 23.39
CA VAL A 101 -20.11 -17.78 22.53
C VAL A 101 -19.71 -17.80 21.06
N LEU A 102 -20.61 -18.26 20.18
CA LEU A 102 -20.47 -18.09 18.73
C LEU A 102 -20.94 -16.69 18.34
N VAL A 103 -20.04 -15.85 17.82
CA VAL A 103 -20.30 -14.44 17.52
C VAL A 103 -20.00 -14.07 16.07
N GLN A 104 -20.90 -13.31 15.45
CA GLN A 104 -20.73 -12.71 14.13
C GLN A 104 -20.50 -11.20 14.24
N ILE A 105 -19.62 -10.64 13.41
CA ILE A 105 -19.42 -9.18 13.30
C ILE A 105 -20.57 -8.56 12.49
N ASP A 106 -21.47 -7.83 13.15
CA ASP A 106 -22.51 -7.00 12.50
C ASP A 106 -21.92 -5.66 12.01
N LYS A 107 -21.05 -5.04 12.82
CA LYS A 107 -20.31 -3.81 12.46
C LYS A 107 -18.85 -3.92 12.88
N GLU A 108 -17.99 -3.49 11.98
CA GLU A 108 -16.53 -3.53 12.16
C GLU A 108 -16.07 -2.49 13.20
N GLU A 109 -14.81 -2.60 13.61
CA GLU A 109 -14.19 -1.63 14.53
C GLU A 109 -14.15 -0.23 13.89
N ARG A 110 -14.34 0.83 14.70
CA ARG A 110 -14.34 2.21 14.19
C ARG A 110 -13.77 3.21 15.18
N GLY A 111 -12.71 3.91 14.79
CA GLY A 111 -11.98 4.83 15.66
C GLY A 111 -11.49 4.09 16.90
N ASN A 112 -11.96 4.49 18.08
CA ASN A 112 -11.63 3.85 19.37
C ASN A 112 -12.70 2.87 19.89
N LYS A 113 -13.58 2.37 19.01
CA LYS A 113 -14.64 1.40 19.37
C LYS A 113 -14.39 0.04 18.72
N GLY A 114 -14.37 -1.02 19.52
CA GLY A 114 -14.32 -2.41 19.05
C GLY A 114 -15.60 -2.82 18.29
N ALA A 115 -15.53 -3.96 17.61
CA ALA A 115 -16.59 -4.43 16.70
C ALA A 115 -17.93 -4.66 17.41
N ALA A 116 -19.05 -4.35 16.75
CA ALA A 116 -20.38 -4.72 17.25
C ALA A 116 -20.69 -6.16 16.85
N LEU A 117 -20.97 -6.99 17.85
CA LEU A 117 -21.18 -8.43 17.71
C LEU A 117 -22.65 -8.81 17.90
N THR A 118 -23.05 -9.92 17.28
CA THR A 118 -24.31 -10.61 17.57
C THR A 118 -24.09 -12.13 17.61
N THR A 119 -24.89 -12.83 18.42
CA THR A 119 -24.97 -14.30 18.40
C THR A 119 -26.12 -14.81 17.51
N TYR A 120 -26.95 -13.90 16.99
CA TYR A 120 -27.96 -14.20 15.98
C TYR A 120 -27.30 -14.28 14.60
N ILE A 121 -26.52 -15.34 14.38
CA ILE A 121 -25.80 -15.60 13.14
C ILE A 121 -26.73 -15.44 11.93
N SER A 122 -26.21 -14.82 10.88
CA SER A 122 -26.88 -14.60 9.60
C SER A 122 -25.99 -15.11 8.46
N LEU A 123 -26.51 -16.02 7.64
CA LEU A 123 -25.79 -16.58 6.49
C LEU A 123 -26.47 -16.11 5.21
N ALA A 124 -25.78 -15.27 4.43
CA ALA A 124 -26.33 -14.63 3.25
C ALA A 124 -26.08 -15.48 1.98
N GLY A 125 -27.13 -16.17 1.53
CA GLY A 125 -27.19 -16.82 0.22
C GLY A 125 -27.53 -15.83 -0.89
N ARG A 126 -27.77 -16.33 -2.10
CA ARG A 126 -28.04 -15.47 -3.26
C ARG A 126 -29.46 -14.89 -3.23
N PHE A 127 -30.43 -15.71 -2.87
CA PHE A 127 -31.86 -15.37 -2.87
C PHE A 127 -32.43 -15.29 -1.46
N LEU A 128 -31.85 -16.00 -0.50
CA LEU A 128 -32.26 -16.07 0.90
C LEU A 128 -31.15 -15.59 1.85
N VAL A 129 -31.53 -15.27 3.09
CA VAL A 129 -30.63 -15.20 4.24
C VAL A 129 -31.18 -16.17 5.28
N LEU A 130 -30.34 -17.10 5.75
CA LEU A 130 -30.69 -18.04 6.82
C LEU A 130 -30.29 -17.44 8.17
N MET A 131 -31.21 -17.53 9.13
CA MET A 131 -31.07 -17.08 10.52
C MET A 131 -31.23 -18.31 11.44
N PRO A 132 -30.22 -19.20 11.53
CA PRO A 132 -30.38 -20.50 12.17
C PRO A 132 -30.73 -20.42 13.66
N ASN A 133 -30.25 -19.38 14.35
CA ASN A 133 -30.46 -19.16 15.78
C ASN A 133 -31.65 -18.22 16.09
N ASN A 134 -32.51 -17.90 15.10
CA ASN A 134 -33.61 -16.95 15.30
C ASN A 134 -34.89 -17.29 14.49
N PRO A 135 -35.80 -18.14 15.02
CA PRO A 135 -37.06 -18.47 14.34
C PRO A 135 -38.05 -17.30 14.25
N ARG A 136 -37.77 -16.16 14.90
CA ARG A 136 -38.58 -14.94 14.78
C ARG A 136 -38.13 -14.05 13.62
N ALA A 137 -36.94 -14.29 13.05
CA ALA A 137 -36.35 -13.48 11.99
C ALA A 137 -36.71 -14.04 10.59
N GLY A 138 -37.96 -13.84 10.16
CA GLY A 138 -38.46 -14.35 8.88
C GLY A 138 -39.24 -13.35 8.03
N GLY A 139 -39.21 -13.50 6.69
CA GLY A 139 -40.11 -12.83 5.77
C GLY A 139 -39.48 -12.32 4.45
N VAL A 140 -40.13 -11.35 3.82
CA VAL A 140 -39.75 -10.83 2.49
C VAL A 140 -39.15 -9.42 2.61
N SER A 141 -38.03 -9.17 1.90
CA SER A 141 -37.32 -7.87 1.86
C SER A 141 -38.25 -6.66 1.69
N ARG A 142 -38.02 -5.62 2.50
CA ARG A 142 -38.83 -4.38 2.55
C ARG A 142 -38.79 -3.57 1.24
N ARG A 143 -37.85 -3.86 0.34
CA ARG A 143 -37.79 -3.27 -1.02
C ARG A 143 -38.88 -3.82 -1.95
N ILE A 144 -39.42 -5.01 -1.66
CA ILE A 144 -40.44 -5.68 -2.47
C ILE A 144 -41.83 -5.24 -1.97
N GLN A 145 -42.68 -4.78 -2.87
CA GLN A 145 -44.02 -4.25 -2.59
C GLN A 145 -45.00 -4.67 -3.69
N GLY A 146 -46.29 -4.48 -3.49
CA GLY A 146 -47.31 -4.94 -4.44
C GLY A 146 -47.51 -6.45 -4.40
N ASP A 147 -47.86 -7.04 -5.54
CA ASP A 147 -48.27 -8.44 -5.65
C ASP A 147 -47.09 -9.42 -5.62
N ASP A 148 -45.90 -9.04 -6.11
CA ASP A 148 -44.62 -9.76 -5.98
C ASP A 148 -44.34 -10.19 -4.53
N ARG A 149 -44.78 -9.38 -3.56
CA ARG A 149 -44.58 -9.65 -2.13
C ARG A 149 -45.53 -10.73 -1.59
N LYS A 150 -46.67 -10.95 -2.24
CA LYS A 150 -47.61 -12.03 -1.92
C LYS A 150 -47.12 -13.35 -2.50
N GLU A 151 -46.79 -13.34 -3.80
CA GLU A 151 -46.25 -14.49 -4.53
C GLU A 151 -45.00 -15.07 -3.83
N LEU A 152 -44.05 -14.21 -3.42
CA LEU A 152 -42.88 -14.66 -2.66
C LEU A 152 -43.18 -15.12 -1.23
N ARG A 153 -44.31 -14.71 -0.64
CA ARG A 153 -44.73 -15.20 0.67
C ARG A 153 -45.39 -16.58 0.55
N GLU A 154 -46.29 -16.73 -0.42
CA GLU A 154 -46.90 -18.01 -0.78
C GLU A 154 -45.84 -19.04 -1.21
N THR A 155 -44.78 -18.60 -1.91
CA THR A 155 -43.62 -19.46 -2.25
C THR A 155 -42.76 -19.79 -1.04
N LEU A 156 -42.58 -18.86 -0.09
CA LEU A 156 -41.80 -19.08 1.14
C LEU A 156 -42.50 -20.04 2.11
N ASP A 157 -43.84 -19.98 2.19
CA ASP A 157 -44.66 -20.91 2.97
C ASP A 157 -44.68 -22.35 2.37
N LEU A 158 -43.98 -22.58 1.25
CA LEU A 158 -43.78 -23.88 0.58
C LEU A 158 -42.32 -24.41 0.66
N LEU A 159 -41.41 -23.72 1.36
CA LEU A 159 -40.03 -24.18 1.56
C LEU A 159 -39.92 -25.08 2.80
N ASP A 160 -39.06 -26.10 2.73
CA ASP A 160 -38.77 -26.98 3.86
C ASP A 160 -37.71 -26.32 4.76
N VAL A 161 -38.18 -25.69 5.84
CA VAL A 161 -37.39 -24.87 6.78
C VAL A 161 -37.48 -25.50 8.17
N PRO A 162 -36.35 -25.86 8.82
CA PRO A 162 -36.38 -26.45 10.16
C PRO A 162 -37.01 -25.53 11.22
N ASP A 163 -37.86 -26.07 12.10
CA ASP A 163 -38.73 -25.35 13.06
C ASP A 163 -38.07 -24.24 13.91
N ASN A 164 -36.75 -24.34 14.14
CA ASN A 164 -35.99 -23.40 14.96
C ASN A 164 -35.30 -22.28 14.16
N MET A 165 -35.39 -22.27 12.83
CA MET A 165 -34.65 -21.34 11.96
C MET A 165 -35.57 -20.30 11.30
N GLY A 166 -35.03 -19.10 11.05
CA GLY A 166 -35.70 -18.05 10.26
C GLY A 166 -35.10 -17.90 8.87
N ILE A 167 -35.90 -17.51 7.86
CA ILE A 167 -35.42 -17.20 6.51
C ILE A 167 -35.95 -15.88 5.96
N ILE A 168 -35.09 -15.11 5.28
CA ILE A 168 -35.41 -13.78 4.73
C ILE A 168 -35.14 -13.73 3.22
N VAL A 169 -36.18 -13.50 2.42
CA VAL A 169 -36.05 -13.39 0.95
C VAL A 169 -35.40 -12.05 0.56
N ARG A 170 -34.24 -12.14 -0.09
CA ARG A 170 -33.47 -11.02 -0.65
C ARG A 170 -34.12 -10.51 -1.94
N THR A 171 -33.81 -9.27 -2.34
CA THR A 171 -34.41 -8.66 -3.55
C THR A 171 -34.04 -9.38 -4.86
N ALA A 172 -32.97 -10.19 -4.88
CA ALA A 172 -32.63 -11.05 -6.01
C ALA A 172 -33.55 -12.28 -6.17
N GLY A 173 -34.34 -12.63 -5.12
CA GLY A 173 -35.28 -13.75 -5.11
C GLY A 173 -36.59 -13.49 -5.88
N VAL A 174 -36.87 -12.26 -6.31
CA VAL A 174 -38.09 -11.93 -7.06
C VAL A 174 -38.12 -12.68 -8.39
N GLY A 175 -39.23 -13.38 -8.65
CA GLY A 175 -39.41 -14.19 -9.86
C GLY A 175 -38.55 -15.45 -9.92
N ARG A 176 -38.11 -15.99 -8.78
CA ARG A 176 -37.41 -17.29 -8.68
C ARG A 176 -38.38 -18.44 -8.45
N ALA A 177 -38.04 -19.60 -9.00
CA ALA A 177 -38.80 -20.82 -8.73
C ALA A 177 -38.57 -21.31 -7.29
N GLN A 178 -39.57 -21.99 -6.71
CA GLN A 178 -39.44 -22.68 -5.41
C GLN A 178 -38.19 -23.57 -5.35
N GLU A 179 -37.88 -24.26 -6.45
CA GLU A 179 -36.72 -25.15 -6.63
C GLU A 179 -35.38 -24.39 -6.53
N GLU A 180 -35.28 -23.17 -7.08
CA GLU A 180 -34.09 -22.32 -6.97
C GLU A 180 -33.93 -21.74 -5.55
N LEU A 181 -35.04 -21.51 -4.85
CA LEU A 181 -35.04 -21.02 -3.46
C LEU A 181 -34.72 -22.12 -2.45
N GLN A 182 -35.26 -23.33 -2.62
CA GLN A 182 -34.94 -24.47 -1.77
C GLN A 182 -33.46 -24.85 -1.90
N TRP A 183 -32.88 -24.85 -3.11
CA TRP A 183 -31.46 -25.14 -3.26
C TRP A 183 -30.54 -24.11 -2.57
N ASP A 184 -30.88 -22.81 -2.63
CA ASP A 184 -30.16 -21.74 -1.90
C ASP A 184 -30.32 -21.91 -0.37
N LEU A 185 -31.46 -22.44 0.10
CA LEU A 185 -31.67 -22.83 1.51
C LEU A 185 -30.84 -24.06 1.91
N ASP A 186 -30.87 -25.13 1.13
CA ASP A 186 -30.15 -26.39 1.38
C ASP A 186 -28.63 -26.14 1.46
N PHE A 187 -28.09 -25.26 0.61
CA PHE A 187 -26.70 -24.83 0.69
C PHE A 187 -26.39 -24.06 1.98
N LEU A 188 -27.26 -23.12 2.40
CA LEU A 188 -27.08 -22.39 3.65
C LEU A 188 -27.20 -23.28 4.88
N LEU A 189 -28.05 -24.32 4.83
CA LEU A 189 -28.13 -25.35 5.86
C LEU A 189 -26.83 -26.18 5.92
N GLN A 190 -26.28 -26.61 4.78
CA GLN A 190 -24.99 -27.31 4.74
C GLN A 190 -23.83 -26.44 5.26
N LEU A 191 -23.83 -25.13 4.97
CA LEU A 191 -22.85 -24.18 5.50
C LEU A 191 -23.01 -24.03 7.03
N TRP A 192 -24.24 -23.97 7.53
CA TRP A 192 -24.51 -23.93 8.97
C TRP A 192 -24.10 -25.22 9.70
N GLU A 193 -24.30 -26.40 9.11
CA GLU A 193 -23.79 -27.68 9.65
C GLU A 193 -22.26 -27.62 9.83
N ALA A 194 -21.53 -27.15 8.81
CA ALA A 194 -20.07 -27.04 8.87
C ALA A 194 -19.60 -26.06 9.97
N ILE A 195 -20.22 -24.88 10.06
CA ILE A 195 -19.93 -23.88 11.12
C ILE A 195 -20.23 -24.46 12.51
N SER A 196 -21.36 -25.16 12.65
CA SER A 196 -21.82 -25.77 13.91
C SER A 196 -20.95 -26.94 14.37
N GLU A 197 -20.41 -27.72 13.44
CA GLU A 197 -19.42 -28.76 13.75
C GLU A 197 -18.10 -28.14 14.19
N GLU A 198 -17.62 -27.12 13.48
CA GLU A 198 -16.29 -26.57 13.72
C GLU A 198 -16.24 -25.75 15.01
N TYR A 199 -17.31 -25.03 15.38
CA TYR A 199 -17.45 -24.38 16.69
C TYR A 199 -17.22 -25.32 17.89
N ARG A 200 -17.59 -26.61 17.75
CA ARG A 200 -17.40 -27.63 18.81
C ARG A 200 -15.96 -28.16 18.87
N LYS A 201 -15.21 -28.09 17.77
CA LYS A 201 -13.83 -28.59 17.64
C LYS A 201 -12.80 -27.49 17.90
N ALA A 202 -13.11 -26.27 17.50
CA ALA A 202 -12.20 -25.14 17.51
C ALA A 202 -11.83 -24.69 18.94
N PRO A 203 -10.57 -24.25 19.15
CA PRO A 203 -10.18 -23.55 20.36
C PRO A 203 -10.88 -22.19 20.46
N LEU A 204 -10.78 -21.57 21.64
CA LEU A 204 -11.20 -20.18 21.87
C LEU A 204 -10.44 -19.19 20.98
N GLN A 205 -11.00 -17.99 20.82
CA GLN A 205 -10.40 -16.85 20.11
C GLN A 205 -10.03 -17.18 18.64
N ARG A 206 -10.91 -17.93 17.95
CA ARG A 206 -10.62 -18.45 16.61
C ARG A 206 -11.69 -18.07 15.59
N LEU A 207 -11.24 -17.54 14.44
CA LEU A 207 -12.06 -17.39 13.23
C LEU A 207 -12.55 -18.77 12.72
N ILE A 208 -13.86 -19.01 12.81
CA ILE A 208 -14.50 -20.23 12.31
C ILE A 208 -14.83 -20.08 10.83
N TYR A 209 -15.55 -19.02 10.46
CA TYR A 209 -15.97 -18.75 9.09
C TYR A 209 -15.62 -17.31 8.71
N GLN A 210 -14.91 -17.19 7.60
CA GLN A 210 -14.62 -15.91 6.95
C GLN A 210 -15.68 -15.67 5.88
N GLU A 211 -16.32 -14.50 5.92
CA GLU A 211 -17.23 -14.09 4.86
C GLU A 211 -16.45 -13.99 3.54
N SER A 212 -17.06 -14.50 2.47
CA SER A 212 -16.37 -14.73 1.20
C SER A 212 -15.67 -13.47 0.64
N ASN A 213 -14.60 -13.69 -0.13
CA ASN A 213 -13.85 -12.67 -0.87
C ASN A 213 -14.77 -11.75 -1.72
N ILE A 214 -14.37 -10.48 -1.93
CA ILE A 214 -15.04 -9.50 -2.81
C ILE A 214 -15.57 -10.08 -4.14
N ILE A 215 -14.85 -10.98 -4.82
CA ILE A 215 -15.29 -11.67 -6.06
C ILE A 215 -16.65 -12.37 -5.83
N VAL A 216 -16.71 -13.21 -4.80
CA VAL A 216 -17.89 -14.02 -4.46
C VAL A 216 -19.02 -13.14 -3.96
N ARG A 217 -18.72 -12.11 -3.15
CA ARG A 217 -19.70 -11.12 -2.70
C ARG A 217 -20.29 -10.35 -3.89
N ALA A 218 -19.47 -9.90 -4.84
CA ALA A 218 -19.92 -9.22 -6.05
C ALA A 218 -20.82 -10.12 -6.92
N LEU A 219 -20.43 -11.38 -7.13
CA LEU A 219 -21.23 -12.34 -7.89
C LEU A 219 -22.55 -12.70 -7.16
N ARG A 220 -22.55 -12.78 -5.83
CA ARG A 220 -23.77 -13.00 -5.03
C ARG A 220 -24.70 -11.79 -5.06
N ASP A 221 -24.17 -10.59 -4.81
CA ASP A 221 -24.94 -9.41 -4.42
C ASP A 221 -25.20 -8.43 -5.58
N TYR A 222 -24.33 -8.38 -6.60
CA TYR A 222 -24.46 -7.47 -7.74
C TYR A 222 -24.88 -8.13 -9.06
N LEU A 223 -24.73 -9.45 -9.23
CA LEU A 223 -25.03 -10.10 -10.52
C LEU A 223 -26.54 -10.18 -10.80
N ARG A 224 -27.09 -9.07 -11.30
CA ARG A 224 -28.50 -8.92 -11.70
C ARG A 224 -28.74 -9.49 -13.11
N PRO A 225 -30.00 -9.83 -13.48
CA PRO A 225 -30.31 -10.38 -14.81
C PRO A 225 -29.89 -9.49 -15.99
N ASP A 226 -29.89 -8.17 -15.81
CA ASP A 226 -29.56 -7.14 -16.81
C ASP A 226 -28.06 -6.91 -17.02
N ILE A 227 -27.19 -7.47 -16.17
CA ILE A 227 -25.75 -7.58 -16.46
C ILE A 227 -25.56 -8.65 -17.55
N GLY A 228 -25.02 -8.24 -18.69
CA GLY A 228 -24.89 -9.11 -19.86
C GLY A 228 -23.54 -9.83 -20.00
N GLN A 229 -22.48 -9.29 -19.38
CA GLN A 229 -21.11 -9.81 -19.42
C GLN A 229 -20.44 -9.56 -18.05
N ILE A 230 -19.60 -10.51 -17.64
CA ILE A 230 -18.68 -10.42 -16.51
C ILE A 230 -17.28 -10.63 -17.11
N LEU A 231 -16.38 -9.68 -16.89
CA LEU A 231 -15.00 -9.74 -17.40
C LEU A 231 -14.03 -9.70 -16.23
N ILE A 232 -13.03 -10.57 -16.29
CA ILE A 232 -12.00 -10.77 -15.27
C ILE A 232 -10.65 -10.85 -16.01
N ASP A 233 -9.61 -10.17 -15.55
CA ASP A 233 -8.29 -10.17 -16.18
C ASP A 233 -7.30 -11.22 -15.65
N ASP A 234 -7.34 -11.56 -14.36
CA ASP A 234 -6.55 -12.65 -13.79
C ASP A 234 -7.20 -14.05 -13.96
N GLU A 235 -6.41 -15.04 -14.38
CA GLU A 235 -6.88 -16.41 -14.66
C GLU A 235 -7.23 -17.20 -13.39
N ARG A 236 -6.54 -16.96 -12.27
CA ARG A 236 -6.81 -17.62 -10.97
C ARG A 236 -8.16 -17.15 -10.42
N VAL A 237 -8.40 -15.83 -10.50
CA VAL A 237 -9.66 -15.17 -10.12
C VAL A 237 -10.79 -15.58 -11.07
N TYR A 238 -10.51 -15.73 -12.37
CA TYR A 238 -11.48 -16.28 -13.32
C TYR A 238 -11.88 -17.72 -12.97
N GLN A 239 -10.93 -18.59 -12.61
CA GLN A 239 -11.22 -19.97 -12.21
C GLN A 239 -12.07 -20.00 -10.93
N GLN A 240 -11.70 -19.24 -9.88
CA GLN A 240 -12.51 -19.13 -8.65
C GLN A 240 -13.94 -18.65 -8.92
N ALA A 241 -14.11 -17.65 -9.80
CA ALA A 241 -15.42 -17.16 -10.23
C ALA A 241 -16.20 -18.22 -11.03
N SER A 242 -15.51 -18.98 -11.90
CA SER A 242 -16.08 -20.05 -12.72
C SER A 242 -16.58 -21.22 -11.86
N ASP A 243 -15.81 -21.64 -10.86
CA ASP A 243 -16.19 -22.71 -9.93
C ASP A 243 -17.41 -22.29 -9.11
N PHE A 244 -17.40 -21.10 -8.51
CA PHE A 244 -18.54 -20.55 -7.78
C PHE A 244 -19.79 -20.38 -8.67
N MET A 245 -19.64 -19.92 -9.91
CA MET A 245 -20.76 -19.79 -10.84
C MET A 245 -21.28 -21.12 -11.38
N THR A 246 -20.43 -22.14 -11.56
CA THR A 246 -20.86 -23.49 -11.94
C THR A 246 -21.74 -24.12 -10.88
N LEU A 247 -21.38 -23.86 -9.62
CA LEU A 247 -21.98 -24.39 -8.42
C LEU A 247 -23.35 -23.73 -8.11
N VAL A 248 -23.37 -22.39 -8.05
CA VAL A 248 -24.51 -21.58 -7.58
C VAL A 248 -25.37 -21.02 -8.73
N MET A 249 -24.81 -20.87 -9.94
CA MET A 249 -25.45 -20.10 -11.03
C MET A 249 -25.14 -20.63 -12.45
N PRO A 250 -25.27 -21.96 -12.73
CA PRO A 250 -24.81 -22.55 -14.00
C PRO A 250 -25.43 -21.88 -15.24
N ASN A 251 -26.68 -21.40 -15.13
CA ASN A 251 -27.39 -20.67 -16.18
C ASN A 251 -26.75 -19.32 -16.59
N ASN A 252 -25.84 -18.76 -15.78
CA ASN A 252 -25.13 -17.49 -16.06
C ASN A 252 -23.66 -17.69 -16.49
N LEU A 253 -23.12 -18.92 -16.52
CA LEU A 253 -21.70 -19.17 -16.89
C LEU A 253 -21.32 -18.55 -18.24
N ASN A 254 -22.24 -18.55 -19.21
CA ASN A 254 -22.04 -17.96 -20.53
C ASN A 254 -21.82 -16.43 -20.53
N LYS A 255 -22.06 -15.74 -19.40
CA LYS A 255 -21.75 -14.32 -19.20
C LYS A 255 -20.31 -14.10 -18.74
N LEU A 256 -19.70 -15.09 -18.08
CA LEU A 256 -18.36 -15.04 -17.50
C LEU A 256 -17.29 -15.21 -18.58
N LYS A 257 -16.31 -14.32 -18.61
CA LYS A 257 -15.23 -14.31 -19.62
C LYS A 257 -13.91 -13.86 -19.02
N LEU A 258 -12.85 -14.60 -19.32
CA LEU A 258 -11.48 -14.16 -19.12
C LEU A 258 -11.16 -13.06 -20.15
N TYR A 259 -10.41 -12.05 -19.72
CA TYR A 259 -9.98 -10.91 -20.49
C TYR A 259 -8.48 -11.03 -20.78
N GLN A 260 -8.08 -10.86 -22.04
CA GLN A 260 -6.73 -11.20 -22.52
C GLN A 260 -6.18 -10.20 -23.57
N ASP A 261 -6.75 -8.98 -23.68
CA ASP A 261 -6.10 -7.94 -24.50
C ASP A 261 -4.96 -7.28 -23.69
N ASN A 262 -3.86 -6.87 -24.34
CA ASN A 262 -2.75 -6.12 -23.72
C ASN A 262 -3.11 -4.71 -23.18
N ILE A 263 -4.38 -4.28 -23.23
CA ILE A 263 -4.81 -2.97 -22.70
C ILE A 263 -5.52 -3.24 -21.37
N PRO A 264 -5.10 -2.69 -20.23
CA PRO A 264 -5.73 -2.94 -18.92
C PRO A 264 -7.25 -2.79 -18.95
N LEU A 265 -7.97 -3.70 -18.28
CA LEU A 265 -9.42 -3.89 -18.42
C LEU A 265 -10.22 -2.59 -18.22
N PHE A 266 -9.88 -1.80 -17.21
CA PHE A 266 -10.60 -0.57 -16.88
C PHE A 266 -10.27 0.58 -17.86
N THR A 267 -9.01 0.68 -18.31
CA THR A 267 -8.57 1.56 -19.40
C THR A 267 -9.28 1.22 -20.71
N ARG A 268 -9.44 -0.07 -21.03
CA ARG A 268 -10.16 -0.55 -22.22
C ARG A 268 -11.62 -0.08 -22.26
N TYR A 269 -12.27 0.03 -21.10
CA TYR A 269 -13.64 0.52 -20.96
C TYR A 269 -13.76 2.03 -20.66
N GLN A 270 -12.64 2.74 -20.51
CA GLN A 270 -12.55 4.17 -20.22
C GLN A 270 -13.15 4.57 -18.86
N ILE A 271 -13.01 3.70 -17.86
CA ILE A 271 -13.49 3.95 -16.49
C ILE A 271 -12.40 4.37 -15.49
N GLU A 272 -11.11 4.22 -15.80
CA GLU A 272 -10.03 4.56 -14.86
C GLU A 272 -10.12 6.03 -14.40
N GLY A 273 -10.21 6.98 -15.34
CA GLY A 273 -10.42 8.39 -15.02
C GLY A 273 -11.78 8.71 -14.36
N GLN A 274 -12.73 7.77 -14.31
CA GLN A 274 -13.96 7.88 -13.51
C GLN A 274 -13.79 7.31 -12.09
N ILE A 275 -12.86 6.37 -11.88
CA ILE A 275 -12.41 5.91 -10.56
C ILE A 275 -11.62 7.04 -9.88
N GLU A 276 -10.73 7.71 -10.60
CA GLU A 276 -9.99 8.87 -10.09
C GLU A 276 -10.88 10.00 -9.56
N THR A 277 -12.06 10.22 -10.17
CA THR A 277 -13.05 11.18 -9.65
C THR A 277 -13.62 10.83 -8.27
N ALA A 278 -13.33 9.64 -7.72
CA ALA A 278 -13.71 9.25 -6.37
C ALA A 278 -12.65 9.63 -5.30
N TYR A 279 -11.37 9.75 -5.68
CA TYR A 279 -10.31 10.24 -4.79
C TYR A 279 -10.24 11.78 -4.76
N GLN A 280 -10.54 12.44 -5.88
CA GLN A 280 -10.44 13.90 -6.01
C GLN A 280 -11.41 14.67 -5.07
N ARG A 281 -10.98 15.80 -4.51
CA ARG A 281 -11.86 16.70 -3.71
C ARG A 281 -12.91 17.41 -4.58
N ASN A 282 -12.51 17.87 -5.76
CA ASN A 282 -13.38 18.55 -6.73
C ASN A 282 -13.75 17.58 -7.87
N VAL A 283 -15.02 17.56 -8.30
CA VAL A 283 -15.51 16.67 -9.38
C VAL A 283 -16.22 17.51 -10.45
N GLN A 284 -15.76 17.45 -11.70
CA GLN A 284 -16.34 18.25 -12.80
C GLN A 284 -17.69 17.68 -13.30
N LEU A 285 -18.64 18.57 -13.55
CA LEU A 285 -19.97 18.29 -14.09
C LEU A 285 -20.00 18.45 -15.62
N PRO A 286 -20.87 17.74 -16.35
CA PRO A 286 -20.94 17.78 -17.82
C PRO A 286 -21.08 19.18 -18.43
N SER A 287 -21.85 20.09 -17.81
CA SER A 287 -22.02 21.47 -18.26
C SER A 287 -20.87 22.42 -17.86
N GLY A 288 -19.83 21.92 -17.17
CA GLY A 288 -18.59 22.62 -16.88
C GLY A 288 -18.42 23.12 -15.44
N GLY A 289 -19.48 23.06 -14.62
CA GLY A 289 -19.41 23.32 -13.18
C GLY A 289 -18.67 22.22 -12.41
N GLU A 290 -18.63 22.32 -11.08
CA GLU A 290 -17.92 21.40 -10.21
C GLU A 290 -18.64 21.17 -8.87
N LEU A 291 -18.56 19.93 -8.39
CA LEU A 291 -18.84 19.58 -7.00
C LEU A 291 -17.57 19.73 -6.17
N VAL A 292 -17.72 20.13 -4.92
CA VAL A 292 -16.65 20.15 -3.92
C VAL A 292 -17.10 19.29 -2.74
N ILE A 293 -16.37 18.21 -2.44
CA ILE A 293 -16.73 17.24 -1.40
C ILE A 293 -15.72 17.34 -0.26
N ASP A 294 -16.17 17.81 0.91
CA ASP A 294 -15.36 17.95 2.13
C ASP A 294 -15.86 17.01 3.24
N TYR A 295 -14.91 16.34 3.90
CA TYR A 295 -15.16 15.46 5.04
C TYR A 295 -14.99 16.21 6.36
N THR A 296 -15.88 15.95 7.32
CA THR A 296 -15.78 16.46 8.70
C THR A 296 -16.04 15.33 9.71
N GLU A 297 -15.72 15.55 10.98
CA GLU A 297 -15.91 14.57 12.06
C GLU A 297 -17.34 13.97 12.13
N ALA A 298 -18.36 14.80 11.88
CA ALA A 298 -19.77 14.45 12.07
C ALA A 298 -20.56 14.23 10.76
N LEU A 299 -20.15 14.86 9.66
CA LEU A 299 -20.89 14.87 8.39
C LEU A 299 -19.97 15.05 7.17
N VAL A 300 -20.48 14.75 5.98
CA VAL A 300 -19.86 15.15 4.71
C VAL A 300 -20.61 16.37 4.17
N SER A 301 -19.89 17.44 3.82
CA SER A 301 -20.43 18.63 3.18
C SER A 301 -20.12 18.61 1.68
N ILE A 302 -21.10 18.94 0.85
CA ILE A 302 -20.96 19.04 -0.60
C ILE A 302 -21.43 20.41 -1.07
N ASP A 303 -20.54 21.15 -1.72
CA ASP A 303 -20.79 22.45 -2.36
C ASP A 303 -20.84 22.30 -3.89
N ILE A 304 -21.57 23.18 -4.59
CA ILE A 304 -21.88 23.09 -6.02
C ILE A 304 -21.61 24.43 -6.70
N ASN A 305 -20.59 24.47 -7.56
CA ASN A 305 -20.17 25.68 -8.29
C ASN A 305 -20.50 25.57 -9.78
N SER A 306 -21.01 26.66 -10.39
CA SER A 306 -21.38 26.74 -11.82
C SER A 306 -20.26 27.27 -12.73
N SER A 307 -19.00 27.00 -12.36
CA SER A 307 -17.81 27.52 -13.01
C SER A 307 -17.81 27.34 -14.55
N LYS A 308 -17.48 28.40 -15.30
CA LYS A 308 -17.43 28.45 -16.78
C LYS A 308 -18.70 28.07 -17.58
N ALA A 309 -19.81 27.66 -16.94
CA ALA A 309 -21.06 27.25 -17.59
C ALA A 309 -21.86 28.40 -18.23
N THR A 310 -21.46 29.67 -18.00
CA THR A 310 -22.16 30.92 -18.36
C THR A 310 -22.18 31.27 -19.85
N LYS A 311 -22.32 30.28 -20.74
CA LYS A 311 -22.59 30.48 -22.17
C LYS A 311 -24.09 30.62 -22.50
N GLY A 312 -24.96 30.36 -21.53
CA GLY A 312 -26.39 30.70 -21.56
C GLY A 312 -26.68 32.10 -21.02
N GLY A 313 -27.78 32.72 -21.48
CA GLY A 313 -28.18 34.07 -21.08
C GLY A 313 -29.09 34.16 -19.86
N ASP A 314 -29.38 33.03 -19.18
CA ASP A 314 -30.25 32.96 -18.01
C ASP A 314 -29.53 32.25 -16.86
N ILE A 315 -29.49 32.90 -15.69
CA ILE A 315 -28.76 32.44 -14.50
C ILE A 315 -29.60 31.40 -13.73
N GLU A 316 -30.93 31.54 -13.66
CA GLU A 316 -31.80 30.60 -12.94
C GLU A 316 -31.87 29.26 -13.68
N GLU A 317 -31.93 29.28 -15.02
CA GLU A 317 -31.87 28.05 -15.83
C GLU A 317 -30.49 27.38 -15.74
N THR A 318 -29.40 28.17 -15.71
CA THR A 318 -28.03 27.63 -15.52
C THR A 318 -27.87 26.99 -14.14
N ALA A 319 -28.36 27.63 -13.08
CA ALA A 319 -28.36 27.09 -11.72
C ALA A 319 -29.20 25.80 -11.63
N TYR A 320 -30.42 25.81 -12.20
CA TYR A 320 -31.31 24.64 -12.21
C TYR A 320 -30.69 23.45 -12.95
N GLN A 321 -30.12 23.66 -14.15
CA GLN A 321 -29.46 22.60 -14.91
C GLN A 321 -28.21 22.06 -14.18
N THR A 322 -27.38 22.94 -13.60
CA THR A 322 -26.21 22.54 -12.81
C THR A 322 -26.62 21.72 -11.58
N ASN A 323 -27.69 22.13 -10.88
CA ASN A 323 -28.20 21.41 -9.72
C ASN A 323 -28.83 20.03 -10.08
N LEU A 324 -29.41 19.88 -11.28
CA LEU A 324 -29.88 18.58 -11.77
C LEU A 324 -28.71 17.63 -12.09
N GLU A 325 -27.65 18.12 -12.75
CA GLU A 325 -26.42 17.36 -13.00
C GLU A 325 -25.72 16.98 -11.70
N ALA A 326 -25.65 17.92 -10.75
CA ALA A 326 -25.12 17.69 -9.41
C ALA A 326 -25.92 16.62 -8.64
N ALA A 327 -27.25 16.62 -8.73
CA ALA A 327 -28.08 15.60 -8.06
C ALA A 327 -27.81 14.17 -8.56
N ASP A 328 -27.49 14.01 -9.85
CA ASP A 328 -27.07 12.72 -10.42
C ASP A 328 -25.64 12.34 -9.99
N GLU A 329 -24.69 13.29 -10.10
CA GLU A 329 -23.28 13.02 -9.81
C GLU A 329 -23.02 12.82 -8.32
N ILE A 330 -23.69 13.56 -7.43
CA ILE A 330 -23.64 13.33 -5.98
C ILE A 330 -24.14 11.91 -5.66
N ALA A 331 -25.26 11.49 -6.24
CA ALA A 331 -25.76 10.12 -6.04
C ALA A 331 -24.80 9.05 -6.59
N ARG A 332 -23.99 9.37 -7.62
CA ARG A 332 -22.91 8.51 -8.13
C ARG A 332 -21.75 8.46 -7.14
N GLN A 333 -21.18 9.61 -6.76
CA GLN A 333 -20.06 9.73 -5.82
C GLN A 333 -20.37 9.13 -4.45
N MET A 334 -21.60 9.28 -3.95
CA MET A 334 -22.07 8.64 -2.71
C MET A 334 -21.98 7.11 -2.72
N ARG A 335 -22.02 6.46 -3.91
CA ARG A 335 -21.78 5.03 -4.05
C ARG A 335 -20.31 4.70 -4.25
N LEU A 336 -19.63 5.40 -5.16
CA LEU A 336 -18.22 5.12 -5.49
C LEU A 336 -17.31 5.27 -4.27
N ARG A 337 -17.48 6.33 -3.49
CA ARG A 337 -16.73 6.60 -2.24
C ARG A 337 -17.33 5.92 -1.00
N ASP A 338 -18.43 5.21 -1.19
CA ASP A 338 -19.30 4.60 -0.18
C ASP A 338 -19.73 5.53 0.98
N LEU A 339 -19.85 6.84 0.73
CA LEU A 339 -20.18 7.90 1.71
C LEU A 339 -21.37 7.52 2.60
N GLY A 340 -21.30 7.81 3.90
CA GLY A 340 -22.41 7.53 4.80
C GLY A 340 -22.33 8.23 6.15
N GLY A 341 -23.44 8.19 6.89
CA GLY A 341 -23.71 9.10 8.01
C GLY A 341 -24.63 10.23 7.55
N LEU A 342 -24.44 11.42 8.11
CA LEU A 342 -25.10 12.65 7.68
C LEU A 342 -24.33 13.26 6.50
N ILE A 343 -25.04 13.70 5.47
CA ILE A 343 -24.50 14.40 4.31
C ILE A 343 -25.34 15.67 4.11
N VAL A 344 -24.67 16.80 3.92
CA VAL A 344 -25.30 18.11 3.70
C VAL A 344 -24.85 18.63 2.34
N ILE A 345 -25.80 19.02 1.50
CA ILE A 345 -25.55 19.50 0.14
C ILE A 345 -26.00 20.96 0.06
N ASP A 346 -25.10 21.87 -0.30
CA ASP A 346 -25.45 23.24 -0.67
C ASP A 346 -25.74 23.29 -2.17
N PHE A 347 -27.00 23.56 -2.54
CA PHE A 347 -27.44 23.68 -3.92
C PHE A 347 -27.46 25.15 -4.32
N ILE A 348 -27.02 25.46 -5.56
CA ILE A 348 -27.04 26.83 -6.09
C ILE A 348 -28.45 27.40 -5.95
N ASP A 349 -28.55 28.59 -5.36
CA ASP A 349 -29.81 29.20 -4.94
C ASP A 349 -30.79 29.32 -6.12
N MET A 350 -31.98 28.72 -5.97
CA MET A 350 -33.04 28.71 -6.98
C MET A 350 -34.25 29.47 -6.45
N SER A 351 -34.61 30.58 -7.10
CA SER A 351 -35.77 31.38 -6.69
C SER A 351 -37.10 30.64 -6.94
N ILE A 352 -37.16 29.83 -8.00
CA ILE A 352 -38.35 29.10 -8.41
C ILE A 352 -38.53 27.85 -7.54
N SER A 353 -39.54 27.84 -6.68
CA SER A 353 -39.83 26.70 -5.78
C SER A 353 -40.22 25.40 -6.49
N ARG A 354 -40.48 25.44 -7.81
CA ARG A 354 -40.60 24.24 -8.63
C ARG A 354 -39.23 23.62 -8.89
N ASN A 355 -38.26 24.41 -9.34
CA ASN A 355 -36.90 23.97 -9.67
C ASN A 355 -36.27 23.24 -8.48
N ARG A 356 -36.39 23.81 -7.26
CA ARG A 356 -36.01 23.15 -6.00
C ARG A 356 -36.63 21.75 -5.83
N LYS A 357 -37.94 21.61 -6.05
CA LYS A 357 -38.64 20.33 -5.91
C LYS A 357 -38.29 19.33 -7.02
N ASP A 358 -38.07 19.81 -8.24
CA ASP A 358 -37.69 18.97 -9.37
C ASP A 358 -36.24 18.44 -9.16
N VAL A 359 -35.35 19.21 -8.52
CA VAL A 359 -34.02 18.76 -8.01
C VAL A 359 -34.13 17.79 -6.82
N GLU A 360 -34.96 18.07 -5.80
CA GLU A 360 -35.25 17.11 -4.71
C GLU A 360 -35.71 15.75 -5.27
N THR A 361 -36.55 15.79 -6.30
CA THR A 361 -37.07 14.59 -6.98
C THR A 361 -35.98 13.90 -7.79
N ARG A 362 -35.09 14.65 -8.47
CA ARG A 362 -33.95 14.08 -9.21
C ARG A 362 -33.00 13.31 -8.29
N LEU A 363 -32.64 13.87 -7.13
CA LEU A 363 -31.77 13.22 -6.15
C LEU A 363 -32.42 11.96 -5.55
N TYR A 364 -33.73 12.00 -5.28
CA TYR A 364 -34.49 10.82 -4.87
C TYR A 364 -34.53 9.74 -5.95
N ASP A 365 -34.68 10.11 -7.23
CA ASP A 365 -34.66 9.16 -8.34
C ASP A 365 -33.27 8.55 -8.57
N ALA A 366 -32.22 9.35 -8.50
CA ALA A 366 -30.82 8.92 -8.67
C ALA A 366 -30.33 7.99 -7.53
N THR A 367 -30.90 8.12 -6.33
CA THR A 367 -30.58 7.24 -5.19
C THR A 367 -31.41 5.94 -5.14
N LYS A 368 -32.44 5.75 -5.98
CA LYS A 368 -33.24 4.50 -6.02
C LYS A 368 -32.43 3.24 -6.36
N ILE A 369 -31.32 3.39 -7.09
CA ILE A 369 -30.44 2.27 -7.45
C ILE A 369 -29.48 1.87 -6.32
N ASP A 370 -29.34 2.69 -5.29
CA ASP A 370 -28.41 2.48 -4.19
C ASP A 370 -28.79 1.28 -3.31
N ARG A 371 -27.75 0.55 -2.91
CA ARG A 371 -27.80 -0.59 -2.00
C ARG A 371 -27.96 -0.14 -0.54
N ALA A 372 -27.48 1.05 -0.17
CA ALA A 372 -27.70 1.65 1.14
C ALA A 372 -29.16 2.12 1.31
N ARG A 373 -29.62 2.24 2.57
CA ARG A 373 -30.81 3.04 2.87
C ARG A 373 -30.44 4.52 2.87
N VAL A 374 -31.05 5.30 1.98
CA VAL A 374 -30.95 6.76 1.99
C VAL A 374 -32.25 7.36 2.54
N GLN A 375 -32.13 8.40 3.36
CA GLN A 375 -33.24 9.23 3.83
C GLN A 375 -32.94 10.68 3.44
N ILE A 376 -33.79 11.27 2.58
CA ILE A 376 -33.58 12.61 2.02
C ILE A 376 -34.56 13.58 2.70
N GLY A 377 -34.06 14.73 3.12
CA GLY A 377 -34.85 15.83 3.66
C GLY A 377 -35.52 16.66 2.55
N ARG A 378 -35.48 17.98 2.71
CA ARG A 378 -35.86 18.97 1.70
C ARG A 378 -34.83 20.08 1.67
N ILE A 379 -34.83 20.87 0.60
CA ILE A 379 -34.07 22.12 0.56
C ILE A 379 -34.62 23.05 1.64
N SER A 380 -33.72 23.47 2.54
CA SER A 380 -34.03 24.28 3.72
C SER A 380 -34.31 25.74 3.36
N ARG A 381 -34.45 26.60 4.39
CA ARG A 381 -34.50 28.06 4.20
C ARG A 381 -33.12 28.69 3.93
N PHE A 382 -32.05 27.90 3.95
CA PHE A 382 -30.66 28.33 3.83
C PHE A 382 -29.96 27.68 2.61
N GLY A 383 -30.70 27.24 1.58
CA GLY A 383 -30.14 26.53 0.41
C GLY A 383 -29.80 25.06 0.67
N LEU A 384 -29.27 24.76 1.86
CA LEU A 384 -28.84 23.41 2.27
C LEU A 384 -29.95 22.36 2.20
N LEU A 385 -29.63 21.17 1.67
CA LEU A 385 -30.41 19.94 1.79
C LEU A 385 -29.66 18.93 2.68
N GLU A 386 -30.36 18.38 3.67
CA GLU A 386 -29.87 17.32 4.54
C GLU A 386 -30.28 15.93 4.03
N LEU A 387 -29.38 14.96 4.06
CA LEU A 387 -29.70 13.54 3.87
C LEU A 387 -28.87 12.62 4.76
N SER A 388 -29.37 11.42 5.03
CA SER A 388 -28.64 10.38 5.75
C SER A 388 -28.53 9.11 4.89
N ARG A 389 -27.30 8.62 4.68
CA ARG A 389 -27.00 7.36 3.98
C ARG A 389 -26.46 6.33 4.96
N GLN A 390 -27.06 5.14 4.96
CA GLN A 390 -26.59 4.00 5.74
C GLN A 390 -25.18 3.59 5.29
N ARG A 391 -24.21 3.64 6.21
CA ARG A 391 -22.88 3.05 6.02
C ARG A 391 -23.00 1.53 5.87
N LEU A 392 -22.40 0.99 4.82
CA LEU A 392 -22.33 -0.46 4.56
C LEU A 392 -20.94 -1.03 4.83
N ARG A 393 -19.91 -0.21 4.60
CA ARG A 393 -18.47 -0.42 4.79
C ARG A 393 -17.84 0.87 5.36
N PRO A 394 -16.53 0.90 5.67
CA PRO A 394 -15.74 2.13 5.66
C PRO A 394 -15.88 2.88 4.32
N SER A 395 -15.71 4.20 4.31
CA SER A 395 -15.60 5.00 3.08
C SER A 395 -14.18 4.91 2.49
N MET A 396 -14.00 5.32 1.23
CA MET A 396 -12.66 5.46 0.60
C MET A 396 -11.74 6.42 1.37
N ASP A 397 -12.32 7.38 2.09
CA ASP A 397 -11.61 8.24 3.04
C ASP A 397 -11.08 7.41 4.24
N GLU A 398 -11.94 6.65 4.92
CA GLU A 398 -11.59 5.81 6.07
C GLU A 398 -10.71 4.58 5.71
N SER A 399 -10.62 4.17 4.43
CA SER A 399 -9.85 3.00 4.00
C SER A 399 -8.54 3.31 3.27
N SER A 400 -8.42 4.49 2.65
CA SER A 400 -7.33 4.79 1.70
C SER A 400 -6.63 6.12 1.98
N HIS A 401 -7.12 6.92 2.93
CA HIS A 401 -6.51 8.18 3.34
C HIS A 401 -6.06 8.10 4.80
N ARG A 402 -5.01 8.86 5.13
CA ARG A 402 -4.55 9.09 6.52
C ARG A 402 -4.81 10.54 6.91
N VAL A 403 -4.99 10.79 8.20
CA VAL A 403 -5.09 12.17 8.72
C VAL A 403 -3.80 12.91 8.34
N CYS A 404 -3.92 14.09 7.74
CA CYS A 404 -2.75 14.87 7.32
C CYS A 404 -1.89 15.22 8.54
N PRO A 405 -0.63 14.72 8.64
CA PRO A 405 0.17 14.83 9.86
C PRO A 405 0.48 16.29 10.22
N ARG A 406 0.53 17.16 9.21
CA ARG A 406 0.86 18.57 9.35
C ARG A 406 -0.31 19.44 9.84
N CYS A 407 -1.55 19.20 9.42
CA CYS A 407 -2.70 19.98 9.92
C CYS A 407 -3.57 19.22 10.93
N LYS A 408 -3.27 17.94 11.19
CA LYS A 408 -3.96 17.07 12.17
C LYS A 408 -5.48 17.13 11.99
N GLY A 409 -5.91 17.04 10.72
CA GLY A 409 -7.30 17.09 10.28
C GLY A 409 -7.89 18.50 10.08
N GLN A 410 -7.24 19.59 10.51
CA GLN A 410 -7.84 20.94 10.52
C GLN A 410 -8.00 21.62 9.14
N GLY A 411 -7.53 21.01 8.05
CA GLY A 411 -7.57 21.56 6.68
C GLY A 411 -6.81 22.87 6.45
N SER A 412 -6.27 23.49 7.51
CA SER A 412 -5.65 24.81 7.51
C SER A 412 -4.50 24.87 8.51
N ILE A 413 -3.63 25.88 8.39
CA ILE A 413 -2.44 26.05 9.24
C ILE A 413 -2.32 27.52 9.63
N ARG A 414 -2.02 27.79 10.91
CA ARG A 414 -1.88 29.15 11.44
C ARG A 414 -0.68 29.87 10.83
N GLY A 415 -0.92 31.00 10.18
CA GLY A 415 0.13 31.77 9.50
C GLY A 415 1.24 32.28 10.42
N ILE A 416 2.47 32.34 9.88
CA ILE A 416 3.75 32.62 10.57
C ILE A 416 3.64 33.73 11.62
N GLN A 417 3.15 34.92 11.24
CA GLN A 417 3.05 36.07 12.13
C GLN A 417 2.12 35.82 13.33
N SER A 418 1.02 35.11 13.10
CA SER A 418 0.03 34.79 14.14
C SER A 418 0.54 33.71 15.09
N MET A 419 1.26 32.71 14.57
CA MET A 419 1.91 31.67 15.39
C MET A 419 3.04 32.27 16.23
N ALA A 420 3.93 33.06 15.62
CA ALA A 420 5.02 33.74 16.32
C ALA A 420 4.52 34.66 17.44
N LEU A 421 3.41 35.38 17.24
CA LEU A 421 2.76 36.18 18.31
C LEU A 421 2.09 35.32 19.40
N SER A 422 1.79 34.04 19.14
CA SER A 422 1.39 33.10 20.19
C SER A 422 2.60 32.64 21.00
N LEU A 423 3.67 32.22 20.32
CA LEU A 423 4.90 31.74 20.94
C LEU A 423 5.57 32.82 21.79
N LEU A 424 5.58 34.06 21.33
CA LEU A 424 6.12 35.19 22.08
C LEU A 424 5.40 35.40 23.42
N ARG A 425 4.08 35.14 23.48
CA ARG A 425 3.29 35.19 24.73
C ARG A 425 3.60 34.00 25.64
N LEU A 426 3.72 32.80 25.07
CA LEU A 426 4.07 31.60 25.82
C LEU A 426 5.49 31.68 26.40
N ILE A 427 6.45 32.27 25.66
CA ILE A 427 7.79 32.60 26.16
C ILE A 427 7.73 33.65 27.28
N GLU A 428 6.89 34.69 27.15
CA GLU A 428 6.70 35.70 28.22
C GLU A 428 6.06 35.09 29.48
N GLU A 429 5.12 34.14 29.31
CA GLU A 429 4.44 33.38 30.37
C GLU A 429 5.39 32.42 31.10
N GLU A 430 6.15 31.58 30.38
CA GLU A 430 7.17 30.71 30.98
C GLU A 430 8.27 31.53 31.69
N ALA A 431 8.63 32.71 31.15
CA ALA A 431 9.64 33.58 31.74
C ALA A 431 9.17 34.29 33.02
N MET A 432 7.86 34.38 33.25
CA MET A 432 7.29 34.97 34.46
C MET A 432 7.16 33.99 35.63
N LYS A 433 7.46 32.70 35.44
CA LYS A 433 7.38 31.69 36.51
C LYS A 433 8.61 31.74 37.43
N ASP A 434 8.41 31.55 38.74
CA ASP A 434 9.46 31.60 39.75
C ASP A 434 10.57 30.55 39.53
N ARG A 435 11.83 30.94 39.75
CA ARG A 435 13.04 30.13 39.54
C ARG A 435 13.32 29.73 38.08
N THR A 436 12.83 30.46 37.09
CA THR A 436 13.27 30.30 35.69
C THR A 436 14.67 30.88 35.49
N GLN A 437 15.57 30.16 34.82
CA GLN A 437 16.88 30.67 34.42
C GLN A 437 17.03 30.75 32.88
N ARG A 438 16.59 29.70 32.17
CA ARG A 438 16.59 29.66 30.68
C ARG A 438 15.27 29.11 30.13
N ILE A 439 14.89 29.59 28.95
CA ILE A 439 13.87 28.99 28.09
C ILE A 439 14.53 28.58 26.77
N THR A 440 14.30 27.35 26.34
CA THR A 440 14.77 26.84 25.06
C THR A 440 13.57 26.50 24.17
N GLY A 441 13.46 27.15 23.02
CA GLY A 441 12.37 26.94 22.06
C GLY A 441 12.86 26.36 20.75
N GLU A 442 12.51 25.12 20.45
CA GLU A 442 12.72 24.51 19.13
C GLU A 442 11.54 24.83 18.21
N LEU A 443 11.82 25.59 17.16
CA LEU A 443 10.79 26.19 16.30
C LEU A 443 11.10 25.94 14.82
N PRO A 444 10.08 25.78 13.95
CA PRO A 444 10.29 25.73 12.50
C PRO A 444 11.10 26.94 12.01
N VAL A 445 12.04 26.72 11.08
CA VAL A 445 13.00 27.76 10.61
C VAL A 445 12.34 29.10 10.26
N SER A 446 11.17 29.09 9.63
CA SER A 446 10.40 30.30 9.26
C SER A 446 9.88 31.09 10.47
N ILE A 447 9.45 30.39 11.52
CA ILE A 447 8.97 30.94 12.79
C ILE A 447 10.15 31.48 13.60
N ALA A 448 11.23 30.69 13.72
CA ALA A 448 12.46 31.09 14.39
C ALA A 448 13.07 32.35 13.74
N THR A 449 13.12 32.41 12.40
CA THR A 449 13.63 33.56 11.65
C THR A 449 12.83 34.82 11.96
N TYR A 450 11.50 34.75 11.92
CA TYR A 450 10.62 35.90 12.19
C TYR A 450 10.69 36.38 13.66
N LEU A 451 10.83 35.45 14.61
CA LEU A 451 11.01 35.80 16.02
C LEU A 451 12.38 36.44 16.27
N LEU A 452 13.45 35.82 15.76
CA LEU A 452 14.83 36.28 15.95
C LEU A 452 15.20 37.52 15.13
N ASN A 453 14.38 37.99 14.19
CA ASN A 453 14.58 39.24 13.47
C ASN A 453 13.48 40.27 13.80
N GLU A 454 12.27 40.14 13.26
CA GLU A 454 11.18 41.10 13.41
C GLU A 454 10.66 41.25 14.85
N LYS A 455 10.81 40.23 15.70
CA LYS A 455 10.47 40.28 17.13
C LYS A 455 11.67 40.29 18.08
N ARG A 456 12.90 40.43 17.56
CA ARG A 456 14.16 40.51 18.35
C ARG A 456 14.09 41.55 19.48
N ALA A 457 13.45 42.69 19.23
CA ALA A 457 13.28 43.75 20.22
C ALA A 457 12.32 43.36 21.37
N ALA A 458 11.32 42.52 21.11
CA ALA A 458 10.38 42.04 22.12
C ALA A 458 10.99 40.93 22.97
N ILE A 459 11.72 39.98 22.36
CA ILE A 459 12.47 38.94 23.08
C ILE A 459 13.42 39.59 24.10
N ARG A 460 14.22 40.57 23.66
CA ARG A 460 15.11 41.34 24.55
C ARG A 460 14.42 42.06 25.69
N GLN A 461 13.16 42.46 25.53
CA GLN A 461 12.38 43.07 26.62
C GLN A 461 11.88 42.02 27.62
N ILE A 462 11.59 40.78 27.19
CA ILE A 462 11.27 39.66 28.07
C ILE A 462 12.51 39.26 28.88
N GLU A 463 13.64 39.05 28.20
CA GLU A 463 14.94 38.73 28.81
C GLU A 463 15.33 39.77 29.89
N GLN A 464 15.28 41.06 29.55
CA GLN A 464 15.66 42.14 30.47
C GLN A 464 14.70 42.33 31.65
N ARG A 465 13.39 42.08 31.46
CA ARG A 465 12.39 42.24 32.52
C ARG A 465 12.46 41.10 33.53
N ASN A 466 12.55 39.87 33.03
CA ASN A 466 12.42 38.66 33.82
C ASN A 466 13.78 38.08 34.26
N LYS A 467 14.89 38.56 33.67
CA LYS A 467 16.28 38.07 33.88
C LYS A 467 16.48 36.60 33.48
N VAL A 468 15.78 36.18 32.44
CA VAL A 468 15.80 34.84 31.85
C VAL A 468 16.52 34.87 30.50
N GLU A 469 17.32 33.86 30.20
CA GLU A 469 17.91 33.65 28.87
C GLU A 469 16.88 33.00 27.93
N VAL A 470 16.67 33.52 26.72
CA VAL A 470 15.73 32.96 25.74
C VAL A 470 16.47 32.46 24.50
N VAL A 471 16.67 31.14 24.44
CA VAL A 471 17.35 30.47 23.32
C VAL A 471 16.32 29.91 22.34
N LEU A 472 16.23 30.49 21.14
CA LEU A 472 15.38 29.95 20.08
C LEU A 472 16.23 29.20 19.04
N VAL A 473 15.95 27.91 18.87
CA VAL A 473 16.67 27.00 17.99
C VAL A 473 15.84 26.79 16.71
N PRO A 474 16.33 27.21 15.54
CA PRO A 474 15.68 26.89 14.27
C PRO A 474 15.88 25.41 13.94
N ASN A 475 14.82 24.63 14.03
CA ASN A 475 14.82 23.23 13.63
C ASN A 475 14.25 23.11 12.20
N ALA A 476 14.96 22.39 11.33
CA ALA A 476 14.60 22.18 9.91
C ALA A 476 13.57 21.06 9.74
N ASP A 477 13.66 20.06 10.62
CA ASP A 477 12.86 18.84 10.65
C ASP A 477 11.46 19.12 11.22
N LEU A 478 11.30 20.28 11.85
CA LEU A 478 10.06 20.75 12.47
C LEU A 478 9.29 21.69 11.53
N HIS A 479 7.99 21.47 11.37
CA HIS A 479 7.15 22.20 10.42
C HIS A 479 5.95 22.86 11.10
N THR A 480 5.56 24.04 10.63
CA THR A 480 4.33 24.73 11.09
C THR A 480 3.12 23.80 10.91
N PRO A 481 2.34 23.51 11.98
CA PRO A 481 2.17 24.26 13.22
C PRO A 481 2.93 23.74 14.46
N ASP A 482 3.77 22.71 14.34
CA ASP A 482 4.47 22.10 15.47
C ASP A 482 5.62 22.97 16.00
N TYR A 483 5.88 22.86 17.31
CA TYR A 483 6.92 23.59 18.05
C TYR A 483 7.13 22.93 19.41
N TYR A 484 8.31 23.13 20.02
CA TYR A 484 8.58 22.75 21.40
C TYR A 484 9.15 23.95 22.18
N ILE A 485 8.73 24.12 23.43
CA ILE A 485 9.31 25.10 24.36
C ILE A 485 9.55 24.37 25.69
N SER A 486 10.81 24.35 26.11
CA SER A 486 11.24 23.83 27.41
C SER A 486 11.72 24.97 28.31
N ARG A 487 11.57 24.77 29.62
CA ARG A 487 11.91 25.72 30.68
C ARG A 487 12.92 25.06 31.60
N GLN A 488 14.05 25.71 31.83
CA GLN A 488 15.11 25.25 32.73
C GLN A 488 15.17 26.15 33.97
N ARG A 489 15.20 25.51 35.14
CA ARG A 489 15.27 26.14 36.45
C ARG A 489 16.70 26.31 36.95
N ASP A 490 16.85 27.16 37.97
CA ASP A 490 18.12 27.41 38.67
C ASP A 490 18.68 26.21 39.46
N ASP A 491 17.95 25.10 39.58
CA ASP A 491 18.43 23.79 40.07
C ASP A 491 18.65 22.74 38.96
N GLU A 492 18.42 23.09 37.70
CA GLU A 492 18.54 22.18 36.53
C GLU A 492 19.70 22.56 35.60
N ILE A 493 20.34 23.71 35.81
CA ILE A 493 21.51 24.15 35.05
C ILE A 493 22.78 23.87 35.86
N ASP A 494 23.60 22.96 35.35
CA ASP A 494 24.93 22.67 35.86
C ASP A 494 25.91 23.77 35.42
N ASP A 495 26.31 24.64 36.35
CA ASP A 495 27.25 25.75 36.12
C ASP A 495 28.68 25.26 35.77
N ASP A 496 29.04 24.01 36.09
CA ASP A 496 30.34 23.42 35.72
C ASP A 496 30.31 22.73 34.33
N ALA A 497 29.14 22.64 33.68
CA ALA A 497 29.00 22.04 32.35
C ALA A 497 29.55 22.95 31.23
N ALA A 498 30.25 22.33 30.27
CA ALA A 498 30.79 23.07 29.12
C ALA A 498 29.66 23.72 28.29
N PRO A 499 29.82 24.99 27.84
CA PRO A 499 28.75 25.76 27.22
C PRO A 499 28.32 25.16 25.87
N THR A 500 27.23 24.37 25.90
CA THR A 500 26.65 23.73 24.72
C THR A 500 26.10 24.78 23.74
N PRO A 501 26.57 24.83 22.47
CA PRO A 501 26.05 25.75 21.48
C PRO A 501 24.55 25.54 21.23
N SER A 502 23.80 26.61 20.97
CA SER A 502 22.34 26.54 20.82
C SER A 502 21.85 25.56 19.75
N TYR A 503 22.60 25.38 18.66
CA TYR A 503 22.29 24.39 17.61
C TYR A 503 22.49 22.91 18.04
N ARG A 504 23.15 22.67 19.18
CA ARG A 504 23.27 21.36 19.85
C ARG A 504 22.30 21.16 21.01
N LEU A 505 21.51 22.18 21.39
CA LEU A 505 20.41 22.05 22.34
C LEU A 505 19.15 21.42 21.70
N ARG A 506 19.35 20.54 20.70
CA ARG A 506 18.27 19.72 20.13
C ARG A 506 17.93 18.63 21.12
N THR A 507 16.74 18.70 21.69
CA THR A 507 16.18 17.65 22.53
C THR A 507 15.74 16.53 21.60
N ARG A 508 16.09 15.27 21.90
CA ARG A 508 15.30 14.14 21.38
C ARG A 508 13.96 14.16 22.09
N HIS A 509 13.03 14.97 21.58
CA HIS A 509 11.63 14.82 21.90
C HIS A 509 11.22 13.43 21.42
N GLU A 510 10.87 12.56 22.36
CA GLU A 510 10.09 11.37 22.04
C GLU A 510 8.86 11.87 21.27
N SER A 511 8.64 11.36 20.07
CA SER A 511 7.40 11.61 19.37
C SER A 511 6.29 10.99 20.22
N HIS A 512 5.46 11.84 20.82
CA HIS A 512 4.12 11.44 21.24
C HIS A 512 3.29 11.20 19.97
N GLU A 513 3.64 10.13 19.27
CA GLU A 513 2.74 9.36 18.44
C GLU A 513 1.64 8.84 19.36
N GLU A 514 0.58 9.65 19.49
CA GLU A 514 -0.74 9.11 19.81
C GLU A 514 -0.97 7.91 18.89
N ASN A 515 -1.39 6.77 19.45
CA ASN A 515 -1.30 5.44 18.84
C ASN A 515 -2.07 5.26 17.50
N ASP A 516 -1.63 5.91 16.43
CA ASP A 516 -1.60 5.35 15.09
C ASP A 516 -0.65 4.15 15.17
N THR A 517 -1.23 3.00 15.52
CA THR A 517 -0.55 1.72 15.34
C THR A 517 -0.28 1.56 13.85
N VAL A 518 0.93 1.92 13.42
CA VAL A 518 1.47 1.60 12.10
C VAL A 518 1.56 0.09 12.05
N VAL A 519 0.50 -0.55 11.56
CA VAL A 519 0.42 -2.00 11.44
C VAL A 519 1.48 -2.42 10.42
N HIS A 520 2.63 -2.88 10.89
CA HIS A 520 3.67 -3.38 10.03
C HIS A 520 3.10 -4.54 9.20
N PRO A 521 3.29 -4.54 7.86
CA PRO A 521 2.75 -5.58 6.97
C PRO A 521 3.07 -7.04 7.34
N GLY A 522 4.06 -7.28 8.21
CA GLY A 522 4.41 -8.62 8.72
C GLY A 522 3.65 -9.08 9.98
N ASP A 523 3.11 -8.16 10.80
CA ASP A 523 2.62 -8.50 12.15
C ASP A 523 1.16 -8.97 12.17
N MET A 524 0.37 -8.68 11.13
CA MET A 524 -0.92 -9.33 10.94
C MET A 524 -0.73 -10.72 10.32
N ALA A 525 -0.42 -11.69 11.19
CA ALA A 525 -0.59 -13.10 10.86
C ALA A 525 -2.03 -13.33 10.35
N THR A 526 -2.16 -13.68 9.07
CA THR A 526 -3.46 -13.82 8.43
C THR A 526 -4.20 -15.03 9.01
N GLU A 527 -5.20 -14.77 9.85
CA GLU A 527 -6.06 -15.79 10.43
C GLU A 527 -6.73 -16.62 9.32
N GLN A 528 -6.19 -17.79 9.03
CA GLN A 528 -6.83 -18.75 8.14
C GLN A 528 -8.10 -19.27 8.83
N ALA A 529 -9.27 -19.07 8.24
CA ALA A 529 -10.52 -19.54 8.82
C ALA A 529 -10.60 -21.07 8.81
N ALA A 530 -11.18 -21.66 9.87
CA ALA A 530 -11.32 -23.11 9.97
C ALA A 530 -12.29 -23.69 8.90
N VAL A 531 -13.26 -22.90 8.44
CA VAL A 531 -14.20 -23.21 7.36
C VAL A 531 -13.99 -22.21 6.21
N GLN A 532 -13.31 -22.65 5.15
CA GLN A 532 -13.27 -21.98 3.85
C GLN A 532 -13.80 -22.92 2.76
N GLY A 533 -14.57 -22.38 1.80
CA GLY A 533 -14.91 -23.10 0.56
C GLY A 533 -15.81 -24.33 0.71
N VAL A 534 -16.89 -24.27 1.51
CA VAL A 534 -17.89 -25.37 1.57
C VAL A 534 -18.54 -25.56 0.19
N VAL A 535 -18.24 -26.67 -0.48
CA VAL A 535 -18.86 -27.06 -1.75
C VAL A 535 -20.20 -27.77 -1.48
N PRO A 536 -21.37 -27.25 -1.93
CA PRO A 536 -22.63 -27.98 -1.82
C PRO A 536 -22.59 -29.31 -2.56
N ARG A 537 -23.28 -30.32 -2.01
CA ARG A 537 -23.26 -31.72 -2.49
C ARG A 537 -23.81 -31.91 -3.92
N ALA A 538 -24.52 -30.93 -4.49
CA ALA A 538 -24.98 -30.92 -5.87
C ALA A 538 -25.13 -29.48 -6.41
N PRO A 539 -24.90 -29.22 -7.71
CA PRO A 539 -25.09 -27.89 -8.32
C PRO A 539 -26.57 -27.51 -8.44
N ALA A 540 -26.85 -26.20 -8.58
CA ALA A 540 -28.20 -25.67 -8.62
C ALA A 540 -29.08 -26.25 -9.75
N PRO A 541 -30.38 -26.53 -9.50
CA PRO A 541 -31.27 -27.19 -10.45
C PRO A 541 -31.51 -26.36 -11.71
N GLN A 542 -31.42 -27.01 -12.88
CA GLN A 542 -31.65 -26.36 -14.17
C GLN A 542 -33.14 -26.32 -14.53
N VAL A 543 -33.81 -25.22 -14.17
CA VAL A 543 -35.19 -24.94 -14.61
C VAL A 543 -35.21 -24.79 -16.14
N SER A 544 -35.66 -25.84 -16.84
CA SER A 544 -35.81 -25.81 -18.29
C SER A 544 -36.96 -24.88 -18.69
N ASN A 545 -36.64 -23.71 -19.27
CA ASN A 545 -37.62 -22.72 -19.72
C ASN A 545 -38.49 -23.23 -20.89
N SER A 546 -39.49 -24.06 -20.60
CA SER A 546 -40.37 -24.71 -21.57
C SER A 546 -41.43 -23.76 -22.16
N SER A 547 -40.98 -22.76 -22.92
CA SER A 547 -41.85 -21.83 -23.68
C SER A 547 -41.46 -21.72 -25.17
N GLU A 548 -40.94 -22.80 -25.75
CA GLU A 548 -40.60 -22.87 -27.18
C GLU A 548 -41.80 -22.65 -28.11
N ARG A 549 -41.96 -21.42 -28.60
CA ARG A 549 -42.72 -21.15 -29.83
C ARG A 549 -41.91 -21.61 -31.05
N LYS A 550 -42.16 -22.85 -31.47
CA LYS A 550 -41.60 -23.50 -32.67
C LYS A 550 -41.43 -22.57 -33.88
N ARG A 551 -40.21 -22.53 -34.43
CA ARG A 551 -39.93 -22.39 -35.87
C ARG A 551 -38.57 -23.02 -36.17
N GLY A 552 -38.58 -24.22 -36.76
CA GLY A 552 -37.37 -25.02 -36.97
C GLY A 552 -36.68 -24.73 -38.31
N LEU A 553 -35.35 -24.84 -38.32
CA LEU A 553 -34.51 -24.89 -39.53
C LEU A 553 -33.19 -25.66 -39.24
N ALA A 554 -33.30 -26.86 -38.64
CA ALA A 554 -32.17 -27.62 -38.09
C ALA A 554 -32.04 -29.04 -38.70
N ALA A 555 -31.95 -29.13 -40.04
CA ALA A 555 -31.92 -30.41 -40.76
C ALA A 555 -30.91 -30.45 -41.93
N LEU A 556 -29.89 -29.58 -41.93
CA LEU A 556 -29.00 -29.37 -43.09
C LEU A 556 -27.49 -29.27 -42.80
N PHE A 557 -27.04 -29.19 -41.55
CA PHE A 557 -25.62 -28.97 -41.21
C PHE A 557 -24.84 -30.20 -40.73
N SER A 558 -25.47 -31.37 -40.65
CA SER A 558 -24.83 -32.64 -40.25
C SER A 558 -24.02 -33.34 -41.36
N LYS A 559 -23.60 -32.62 -42.41
CA LYS A 559 -23.01 -33.22 -43.62
C LYS A 559 -21.78 -32.52 -44.24
N VAL A 560 -21.18 -31.57 -43.52
CA VAL A 560 -19.95 -30.86 -43.96
C VAL A 560 -18.70 -31.33 -43.18
N VAL A 561 -18.86 -31.98 -42.03
CA VAL A 561 -17.79 -32.47 -41.14
C VAL A 561 -17.16 -33.78 -41.65
N ALA A 562 -16.89 -33.88 -42.95
CA ALA A 562 -16.36 -35.08 -43.61
C ALA A 562 -15.39 -34.78 -44.78
N LEU A 563 -14.99 -33.51 -44.94
CA LEU A 563 -13.99 -33.02 -45.89
C LEU A 563 -13.13 -31.98 -45.15
N PHE A 564 -11.88 -31.80 -45.62
CA PHE A 564 -10.84 -30.98 -44.99
C PHE A 564 -10.28 -31.52 -43.66
N LYS A 565 -9.54 -32.62 -43.80
CA LYS A 565 -8.38 -32.92 -42.96
C LYS A 565 -7.12 -32.95 -43.85
N ASP A 566 -5.98 -32.61 -43.25
CA ASP A 566 -4.59 -32.80 -43.70
C ASP A 566 -3.95 -31.85 -44.74
N ASN A 567 -2.73 -31.41 -44.37
CA ASN A 567 -1.52 -31.10 -45.15
C ASN A 567 -1.29 -29.79 -45.96
N SER A 568 -0.53 -28.89 -45.30
CA SER A 568 0.89 -28.56 -45.63
C SER A 568 1.27 -27.42 -46.61
N HIS A 569 2.29 -26.66 -46.16
CA HIS A 569 3.28 -25.83 -46.89
C HIS A 569 2.89 -24.55 -47.68
N ALA A 570 3.32 -23.43 -47.08
CA ALA A 570 4.25 -22.43 -47.65
C ALA A 570 3.75 -21.24 -48.52
N SER A 571 4.54 -20.15 -48.38
CA SER A 571 4.78 -19.04 -49.33
C SER A 571 3.74 -17.92 -49.51
N GLN A 572 4.15 -16.79 -48.91
CA GLN A 572 3.88 -15.35 -49.09
C GLN A 572 3.53 -14.77 -50.50
N PRO A 573 3.13 -13.47 -50.60
CA PRO A 573 1.91 -13.06 -51.31
C PRO A 573 2.11 -12.15 -52.53
N GLN A 574 1.01 -11.70 -53.14
CA GLN A 574 1.00 -10.53 -54.03
C GLN A 574 -0.30 -9.71 -53.99
N GLU A 575 -0.22 -8.44 -54.39
CA GLU A 575 -1.29 -7.42 -54.28
C GLU A 575 -2.07 -7.18 -55.59
N SER A 576 -3.04 -6.24 -55.50
CA SER A 576 -3.53 -5.34 -56.57
C SER A 576 -4.77 -5.81 -57.37
N GLN A 577 -5.65 -4.93 -57.90
CA GLN A 577 -5.60 -3.45 -57.93
C GLN A 577 -6.99 -2.78 -58.11
N ALA A 578 -7.00 -1.45 -57.91
CA ALA A 578 -7.90 -0.45 -58.52
C ALA A 578 -9.33 -0.25 -57.97
N ALA A 579 -9.90 0.92 -58.29
CA ALA A 579 -11.13 1.50 -57.73
C ALA A 579 -11.78 2.50 -58.74
N ALA A 580 -12.69 3.36 -58.25
CA ALA A 580 -13.41 4.48 -58.92
C ALA A 580 -14.74 4.14 -59.63
N ASP A 581 -15.76 5.02 -59.76
CA ASP A 581 -16.16 6.28 -59.06
C ASP A 581 -17.57 6.73 -59.60
N LYS A 582 -18.18 7.77 -59.01
CA LYS A 582 -19.22 8.69 -59.57
C LYS A 582 -20.72 8.35 -59.51
N ARG A 583 -21.37 8.83 -58.43
CA ARG A 583 -22.20 10.07 -58.39
C ARG A 583 -23.27 10.30 -59.51
N ARG A 584 -24.53 10.57 -59.08
CA ARG A 584 -25.42 11.75 -59.40
C ARG A 584 -26.82 11.56 -60.06
N GLU A 585 -27.86 11.91 -59.27
CA GLU A 585 -29.13 12.65 -59.56
C GLU A 585 -30.12 12.33 -60.73
N ARG A 586 -31.40 12.19 -60.33
CA ARG A 586 -32.65 12.86 -60.85
C ARG A 586 -33.37 12.42 -62.15
N THR A 587 -34.48 11.69 -61.93
CA THR A 587 -35.88 11.96 -62.39
C THR A 587 -36.24 12.29 -63.85
N ALA A 588 -37.04 11.43 -64.50
CA ALA A 588 -38.20 11.73 -65.38
C ALA A 588 -38.80 10.43 -65.97
N PRO A 589 -40.03 10.39 -66.55
CA PRO A 589 -41.26 11.16 -66.29
C PRO A 589 -42.48 10.24 -65.99
N ALA A 590 -43.69 10.80 -65.85
CA ALA A 590 -44.94 10.06 -65.57
C ALA A 590 -45.84 9.87 -66.80
N ARG A 591 -46.76 8.87 -66.77
CA ARG A 591 -48.11 8.95 -67.39
C ARG A 591 -49.05 7.75 -67.11
N ASN A 592 -50.29 8.05 -66.67
CA ASN A 592 -51.60 7.63 -67.26
C ASN A 592 -51.93 6.13 -67.53
N ARG A 593 -53.17 5.61 -67.40
CA ARG A 593 -54.51 6.24 -67.18
C ARG A 593 -55.64 5.18 -67.14
N ARG A 594 -56.51 5.22 -66.12
CA ARG A 594 -57.93 4.72 -66.07
C ARG A 594 -58.16 3.22 -66.31
N GLU A 595 -59.30 2.60 -66.00
CA GLU A 595 -60.61 2.99 -65.39
C GLU A 595 -61.08 1.77 -64.52
N ARG A 596 -62.21 1.65 -63.80
CA ARG A 596 -63.52 2.35 -63.75
C ARG A 596 -64.25 2.04 -62.40
N GLN A 597 -65.34 2.77 -62.14
CA GLN A 597 -66.60 2.31 -61.49
C GLN A 597 -66.76 2.22 -59.95
N GLU A 598 -67.30 3.30 -59.38
CA GLU A 598 -68.52 3.38 -58.53
C GLU A 598 -68.85 2.26 -57.50
N GLN A 599 -68.84 2.58 -56.19
CA GLN A 599 -70.09 2.73 -55.38
C GLN A 599 -69.88 3.22 -53.92
N THR A 600 -70.72 4.21 -53.53
CA THR A 600 -71.20 4.62 -52.19
C THR A 600 -70.25 5.00 -51.01
N PRO A 601 -70.66 5.91 -50.09
CA PRO A 601 -69.71 6.90 -49.56
C PRO A 601 -69.84 7.38 -48.07
N HIS A 602 -68.93 8.29 -47.70
CA HIS A 602 -69.04 9.34 -46.65
C HIS A 602 -69.03 8.92 -45.15
N THR A 603 -68.54 9.74 -44.19
CA THR A 603 -68.04 11.15 -44.24
C THR A 603 -66.96 11.42 -43.17
N ALA A 604 -66.11 12.44 -43.38
CA ALA A 604 -65.37 13.10 -42.29
C ALA A 604 -65.00 14.57 -42.65
N ALA A 605 -65.10 15.47 -41.66
CA ALA A 605 -64.49 16.82 -41.60
C ALA A 605 -65.02 17.92 -42.60
N PRO A 606 -64.67 19.22 -42.45
CA PRO A 606 -64.88 20.06 -41.25
C PRO A 606 -65.26 21.56 -41.50
N ASN A 607 -65.48 22.30 -40.40
CA ASN A 607 -65.12 23.73 -40.17
C ASN A 607 -66.16 24.88 -40.45
N LYS A 608 -65.88 26.06 -39.84
CA LYS A 608 -66.60 27.37 -39.75
C LYS A 608 -67.58 27.51 -38.57
N GLN A 609 -67.46 28.49 -37.66
CA GLN A 609 -67.32 29.97 -37.72
C GLN A 609 -68.65 30.73 -37.87
N ALA A 610 -68.98 31.57 -36.88
CA ALA A 610 -69.81 32.77 -37.01
C ALA A 610 -69.54 33.73 -35.83
N GLU A 611 -69.37 35.02 -36.12
CA GLU A 611 -69.36 36.11 -35.13
C GLU A 611 -70.75 36.77 -35.07
N THR A 612 -71.24 37.19 -33.90
CA THR A 612 -71.84 38.54 -33.65
C THR A 612 -72.39 38.69 -32.23
N LYS A 613 -72.35 39.94 -31.71
CA LYS A 613 -73.17 40.45 -30.58
C LYS A 613 -74.49 41.04 -31.16
N PRO A 614 -75.56 41.35 -30.39
CA PRO A 614 -75.75 41.36 -28.91
C PRO A 614 -76.84 40.33 -28.49
N ALA A 615 -77.62 40.38 -27.39
CA ALA A 615 -77.90 41.40 -26.36
C ALA A 615 -78.42 40.80 -25.04
N GLU A 616 -78.56 41.65 -24.02
CA GLU A 616 -79.40 41.45 -22.80
C GLU A 616 -80.79 42.12 -23.01
N PRO A 617 -81.70 42.23 -22.00
CA PRO A 617 -81.81 41.52 -20.72
C PRO A 617 -83.24 40.96 -20.44
N VAL A 618 -83.37 39.96 -19.55
CA VAL A 618 -84.60 39.70 -18.76
C VAL A 618 -84.22 39.25 -17.34
N ALA A 619 -84.89 39.79 -16.33
CA ALA A 619 -84.75 39.46 -14.90
C ALA A 619 -85.95 38.55 -14.44
N GLN A 620 -86.15 38.11 -13.18
CA GLN A 620 -85.66 38.58 -11.88
C GLN A 620 -85.91 37.51 -10.79
N GLU A 621 -85.38 37.75 -9.58
CA GLU A 621 -85.63 37.06 -8.29
C GLU A 621 -84.99 35.66 -8.01
N PRO A 622 -84.56 35.37 -6.75
CA PRO A 622 -83.33 34.58 -6.54
C PRO A 622 -83.33 33.65 -5.30
N ARG A 623 -83.51 32.32 -5.43
CA ARG A 623 -83.33 31.38 -4.30
C ARG A 623 -82.50 30.14 -4.62
N ARG A 624 -81.78 29.65 -3.59
CA ARG A 624 -80.59 28.79 -3.67
C ARG A 624 -80.89 27.33 -3.31
N SER A 625 -80.13 26.39 -3.89
CA SER A 625 -79.87 25.07 -3.32
C SER A 625 -78.55 24.47 -3.85
N ARG A 626 -78.02 23.36 -3.33
CA ARG A 626 -77.67 23.04 -1.92
C ARG A 626 -76.85 21.75 -1.91
N ASP A 627 -75.52 21.88 -1.82
CA ASP A 627 -74.65 21.01 -1.01
C ASP A 627 -73.20 21.49 -1.15
N ASN A 628 -72.84 22.49 -0.33
CA ASN A 628 -71.55 23.15 -0.33
C ASN A 628 -71.10 23.40 1.12
N SER A 629 -71.05 22.35 1.94
CA SER A 629 -70.93 22.47 3.41
C SER A 629 -69.95 21.46 4.03
N ARG A 630 -68.83 21.18 3.35
CA ARG A 630 -67.66 20.48 3.94
C ARG A 630 -66.28 21.02 3.53
N GLN A 631 -66.17 21.91 2.54
CA GLN A 631 -64.88 22.50 2.12
C GLN A 631 -64.71 23.98 2.53
N GLU A 632 -65.78 24.79 2.60
CA GLU A 632 -65.68 26.16 3.14
C GLU A 632 -65.30 26.21 4.63
N GLU A 633 -65.67 25.19 5.41
CA GLU A 633 -65.37 25.13 6.84
C GLU A 633 -63.89 24.78 7.14
N ALA A 634 -63.21 24.13 6.19
CA ALA A 634 -61.77 23.88 6.25
C ALA A 634 -60.95 25.10 5.84
N ALA A 635 -61.41 25.85 4.82
CA ALA A 635 -60.74 27.07 4.36
C ALA A 635 -60.74 28.19 5.41
N ARG A 636 -61.90 28.47 6.02
CA ARG A 636 -62.04 29.58 7.00
C ARG A 636 -61.16 29.41 8.24
N ARG A 637 -61.00 28.18 8.74
CA ARG A 637 -60.07 27.88 9.86
C ARG A 637 -58.60 28.15 9.54
N TYR A 638 -58.22 28.20 8.26
CA TYR A 638 -56.86 28.53 7.83
C TYR A 638 -56.66 30.05 7.69
N GLU A 639 -57.68 30.78 7.24
CA GLU A 639 -57.63 32.25 7.13
C GLU A 639 -57.78 32.95 8.49
N GLU A 640 -58.62 32.44 9.41
CA GLU A 640 -58.75 32.97 10.77
C GLU A 640 -57.43 32.88 11.57
N ALA A 641 -56.57 31.91 11.26
CA ALA A 641 -55.24 31.76 11.87
C ALA A 641 -54.19 32.76 11.35
N LEU A 642 -54.50 33.54 10.29
CA LEU A 642 -53.55 34.36 9.54
C LEU A 642 -53.79 35.88 9.61
N GLN A 643 -54.81 36.34 10.35
CA GLN A 643 -55.17 37.78 10.42
C GLN A 643 -55.16 38.41 11.83
N GLN A 644 -54.66 37.73 12.87
CA GLN A 644 -54.52 38.33 14.21
C GLN A 644 -53.13 38.12 14.83
N ASN A 645 -52.20 39.04 14.54
CA ASN A 645 -51.74 40.06 15.52
C ASN A 645 -50.45 40.77 15.05
N VAL A 646 -50.57 42.05 14.72
CA VAL A 646 -49.47 43.03 14.78
C VAL A 646 -49.73 43.88 16.04
N PRO A 647 -48.73 44.12 16.91
CA PRO A 647 -49.00 44.43 18.31
C PRO A 647 -49.50 45.86 18.56
N ARG A 648 -50.23 46.02 19.67
CA ARG A 648 -50.47 47.30 20.32
C ARG A 648 -50.40 47.12 21.84
N GLU A 649 -49.76 48.07 22.51
CA GLU A 649 -49.68 48.14 23.97
C GLU A 649 -51.05 48.49 24.58
N GLU A 650 -51.38 47.94 25.76
CA GLU A 650 -51.58 48.74 26.99
C GLU A 650 -51.81 47.91 28.27
N THR A 651 -51.22 48.39 29.37
CA THR A 651 -51.62 48.24 30.80
C THR A 651 -52.20 46.93 31.37
N ALA A 652 -51.32 46.16 32.01
CA ALA A 652 -51.32 45.87 33.46
C ALA A 652 -52.59 45.43 34.25
N ALA A 653 -52.44 44.27 34.92
CA ALA A 653 -52.79 44.00 36.34
C ALA A 653 -54.28 43.72 36.73
N PRO A 654 -54.57 43.22 37.97
CA PRO A 654 -53.93 42.06 38.64
C PRO A 654 -54.89 41.14 39.48
N ARG A 655 -54.36 39.98 39.94
CA ARG A 655 -54.68 39.27 41.21
C ARG A 655 -56.09 38.62 41.35
N ARG A 656 -56.23 37.48 42.03
CA ARG A 656 -55.82 37.22 43.45
C ARG A 656 -55.31 35.80 43.76
N GLU A 657 -54.48 35.72 44.80
CA GLU A 657 -54.01 34.48 45.43
C GLU A 657 -54.97 33.92 46.51
N ARG A 658 -55.01 32.58 46.69
CA ARG A 658 -54.70 31.83 47.95
C ARG A 658 -55.01 30.32 47.79
N GLU A 659 -54.04 29.42 48.01
CA GLU A 659 -53.66 28.74 49.29
C GLU A 659 -54.76 27.81 49.87
N LYS A 660 -54.52 26.55 50.30
CA LYS A 660 -53.34 25.64 50.27
C LYS A 660 -53.74 24.23 50.79
N THR A 661 -53.09 23.14 50.33
CA THR A 661 -52.52 21.99 51.12
C THR A 661 -51.98 20.87 50.19
N ALA A 662 -51.29 19.85 50.73
CA ALA A 662 -50.40 18.89 50.02
C ALA A 662 -50.99 17.43 49.96
N ARG A 663 -50.37 16.35 49.44
CA ARG A 663 -48.94 16.03 49.11
C ARG A 663 -48.80 14.75 48.22
N SER A 664 -47.75 14.67 47.37
CA SER A 664 -47.10 13.44 46.78
C SER A 664 -47.92 12.47 45.88
N ALA A 665 -47.38 11.77 44.85
CA ALA A 665 -46.03 11.64 44.23
C ALA A 665 -46.14 11.35 42.69
N VAL A 666 -45.02 11.31 41.95
CA VAL A 666 -44.94 11.38 40.46
C VAL A 666 -43.72 10.63 39.86
N PRO A 667 -43.82 9.94 38.70
CA PRO A 667 -42.71 9.55 37.79
C PRO A 667 -42.52 10.52 36.59
N LYS A 668 -41.41 10.42 35.83
CA LYS A 668 -40.99 11.36 34.77
C LYS A 668 -40.98 10.75 33.34
N ASP A 669 -41.02 11.64 32.34
CA ASP A 669 -40.65 11.41 30.93
C ASP A 669 -39.25 11.93 30.59
N ASP A 670 -38.65 11.43 29.49
CA ASP A 670 -37.41 11.94 28.88
C ASP A 670 -37.67 13.03 27.83
N ILE A 671 -36.88 14.11 27.85
CA ILE A 671 -36.79 15.10 26.76
C ILE A 671 -35.34 15.50 26.53
N ASN A 672 -34.92 15.47 25.26
CA ASN A 672 -33.56 15.78 24.81
C ASN A 672 -33.28 17.30 24.88
N PRO A 673 -32.16 17.77 25.47
CA PRO A 673 -31.91 19.21 25.68
C PRO A 673 -31.26 19.91 24.47
N THR A 674 -31.32 21.25 24.44
CA THR A 674 -30.72 22.09 23.39
C THR A 674 -29.28 22.52 23.68
N LEU A 675 -28.56 22.90 22.62
CA LEU A 675 -27.10 23.13 22.61
C LEU A 675 -26.58 24.13 23.67
N GLU A 676 -27.36 25.15 24.04
CA GLU A 676 -26.99 26.12 25.09
C GLU A 676 -26.84 25.49 26.49
N SER A 677 -27.35 24.27 26.72
CA SER A 677 -27.18 23.55 27.99
C SER A 677 -25.80 22.90 28.16
N LEU A 678 -25.09 22.62 27.06
CA LEU A 678 -23.78 21.95 27.08
C LEU A 678 -22.61 22.93 27.29
N LEU A 679 -22.81 24.22 26.98
CA LEU A 679 -21.75 25.23 26.97
C LEU A 679 -21.52 25.93 28.33
N ASN A 680 -22.32 25.64 29.36
CA ASN A 680 -22.15 26.14 30.73
C ASN A 680 -22.71 25.13 31.76
N PRO A 681 -21.95 24.10 32.18
CA PRO A 681 -22.38 23.23 33.27
C PRO A 681 -22.40 23.99 34.61
N PRO A 682 -23.44 23.81 35.45
CA PRO A 682 -23.47 24.38 36.80
C PRO A 682 -22.83 23.43 37.83
N GLU A 683 -21.94 23.94 38.66
CA GLU A 683 -21.44 23.22 39.85
C GLU A 683 -22.52 23.13 40.94
N GLU A 684 -22.59 22.00 41.65
CA GLU A 684 -23.39 21.86 42.86
C GLU A 684 -22.49 21.81 44.11
N ILE A 685 -22.66 22.79 44.98
CA ILE A 685 -22.12 22.75 46.35
C ILE A 685 -23.29 22.51 47.31
N ASN A 686 -23.23 21.43 48.10
CA ASN A 686 -24.21 21.05 49.12
C ASN A 686 -25.69 21.01 48.65
N GLY A 687 -25.92 20.38 47.48
CA GLY A 687 -27.24 19.91 47.06
C GLY A 687 -28.30 20.98 46.80
N ARG A 688 -27.87 22.21 46.42
CA ARG A 688 -28.76 23.28 45.95
C ARG A 688 -28.12 24.07 44.83
N THR A 689 -28.71 24.01 43.64
CA THR A 689 -28.36 24.87 42.50
C THR A 689 -28.63 26.36 42.80
N VAL A 690 -27.60 27.20 42.69
CA VAL A 690 -27.69 28.65 42.93
C VAL A 690 -27.27 29.46 41.71
N ARG A 691 -28.25 29.96 40.95
CA ARG A 691 -28.00 31.05 39.97
C ARG A 691 -27.88 32.39 40.71
N LYS A 692 -26.64 32.83 40.99
CA LYS A 692 -26.37 34.20 41.49
C LYS A 692 -26.72 35.23 40.42
N GLY A 693 -27.78 36.02 40.65
CA GLY A 693 -28.11 37.18 39.83
C GLY A 693 -27.22 38.40 40.13
N ARG A 694 -27.02 39.27 39.13
CA ARG A 694 -26.31 40.56 39.28
C ARG A 694 -27.09 41.57 40.15
N PRO A 695 -26.42 42.24 41.10
CA PRO A 695 -26.74 43.62 41.49
C PRO A 695 -26.22 44.64 40.46
N ARG A 696 -26.52 45.92 40.65
CA ARG A 696 -26.25 47.03 39.71
C ARG A 696 -25.27 48.04 40.30
N ASP A 697 -24.64 48.82 39.42
CA ASP A 697 -24.61 50.29 39.46
C ASP A 697 -24.55 50.78 37.99
N ILE A 698 -25.52 51.55 37.44
CA ILE A 698 -25.91 52.97 37.56
C ILE A 698 -25.62 53.70 36.22
N HIS A 699 -26.36 54.77 35.90
CA HIS A 699 -26.52 55.31 34.53
C HIS A 699 -25.47 56.32 34.04
N ALA A 700 -25.11 56.23 32.74
CA ALA A 700 -25.15 57.32 31.74
C ALA A 700 -24.73 56.81 30.34
N VAL A 701 -25.15 57.31 29.16
CA VAL A 701 -26.28 58.14 28.69
C VAL A 701 -26.55 57.79 27.19
N ARG A 702 -27.70 58.21 26.63
CA ARG A 702 -28.17 58.05 25.21
C ARG A 702 -27.09 58.25 24.11
N GLY A 703 -27.22 57.67 22.90
CA GLY A 703 -28.22 56.73 22.35
C GLY A 703 -28.35 56.78 20.80
N GLN A 704 -29.08 55.81 20.20
CA GLN A 704 -29.69 55.74 18.83
C GLN A 704 -28.94 56.43 17.64
N GLY A 705 -28.48 55.76 16.57
CA GLY A 705 -29.23 54.89 15.62
C GLY A 705 -29.64 55.71 14.37
N LYS A 706 -29.49 55.29 13.09
CA LYS A 706 -29.44 53.98 12.40
C LYS A 706 -28.45 54.01 11.18
N ALA A 707 -28.39 52.89 10.44
CA ALA A 707 -28.29 52.66 8.97
C ALA A 707 -27.90 53.82 7.99
N ASP A 708 -27.28 53.61 6.82
CA ASP A 708 -27.10 52.42 5.94
C ASP A 708 -25.66 52.37 5.36
N TYR A 709 -25.32 51.44 4.44
CA TYR A 709 -24.94 51.76 3.03
C TYR A 709 -24.54 50.51 2.19
N ILE A 710 -24.32 50.71 0.88
CA ILE A 710 -24.14 49.73 -0.21
C ILE A 710 -22.71 49.85 -0.79
N PRO A 711 -22.06 48.78 -1.27
CA PRO A 711 -20.78 48.92 -1.99
C PRO A 711 -20.96 49.56 -3.38
N GLN A 712 -20.33 50.72 -3.59
CA GLN A 712 -20.03 51.31 -4.90
C GLN A 712 -18.53 51.68 -4.97
N ALA A 713 -18.00 51.89 -6.18
CA ALA A 713 -16.56 51.90 -6.44
C ALA A 713 -16.04 53.21 -7.07
N GLN A 714 -14.71 53.41 -6.99
CA GLN A 714 -13.90 54.43 -7.67
C GLN A 714 -14.08 55.90 -7.18
N PRO A 715 -13.16 56.84 -7.48
CA PRO A 715 -11.68 56.76 -7.40
C PRO A 715 -11.02 58.06 -6.83
N GLU A 716 -9.69 58.23 -6.96
CA GLU A 716 -8.91 59.51 -6.94
C GLU A 716 -8.78 60.25 -5.56
N ASN A 717 -7.76 61.09 -5.24
CA ASN A 717 -6.42 61.34 -5.82
C ASN A 717 -5.43 62.02 -4.82
N ASP A 718 -4.12 61.97 -5.15
CA ASP A 718 -2.98 62.90 -4.92
C ASP A 718 -2.78 63.75 -3.63
N VAL A 719 -1.54 63.70 -3.09
CA VAL A 719 -0.62 64.87 -2.92
C VAL A 719 0.85 64.39 -3.05
N GLU A 720 1.72 65.19 -3.68
CA GLU A 720 3.15 64.92 -3.97
C GLU A 720 4.13 65.28 -2.82
N ILE A 721 5.42 64.94 -2.97
CA ILE A 721 6.58 65.88 -2.80
C ILE A 721 7.91 65.26 -3.31
N ASP A 722 8.60 66.03 -4.16
CA ASP A 722 10.02 66.04 -4.59
C ASP A 722 10.79 64.81 -5.13
N ALA A 723 11.54 65.07 -6.21
CA ALA A 723 12.55 64.22 -6.87
C ALA A 723 13.99 64.72 -6.52
N PRO A 724 15.14 64.28 -7.10
CA PRO A 724 15.43 63.86 -8.49
C PRO A 724 15.97 62.42 -8.62
N GLY A 725 16.21 61.84 -9.80
CA GLY A 725 16.04 62.34 -11.17
C GLY A 725 17.32 62.25 -12.01
N LEU A 726 17.38 61.27 -12.93
CA LEU A 726 18.28 61.26 -14.10
C LEU A 726 17.59 60.44 -15.21
N ILE A 727 17.87 60.78 -16.47
CA ILE A 727 16.95 60.65 -17.62
C ILE A 727 17.68 59.97 -18.80
N GLU A 728 16.94 59.75 -19.91
CA GLU A 728 17.35 59.35 -21.26
C GLU A 728 17.55 57.83 -21.55
N ASP A 729 16.93 57.26 -22.61
CA ASP A 729 15.74 57.72 -23.35
C ASP A 729 15.10 56.64 -24.26
N LEU A 730 14.03 57.04 -24.95
CA LEU A 730 13.47 56.54 -26.22
C LEU A 730 12.64 55.26 -26.21
N ALA A 731 11.33 55.48 -26.33
CA ALA A 731 10.31 54.50 -26.72
C ALA A 731 10.08 54.54 -28.27
N PRO A 732 9.04 53.94 -28.88
CA PRO A 732 9.26 53.03 -30.00
C PRO A 732 8.74 53.52 -31.36
N GLN A 733 9.15 52.83 -32.43
CA GLN A 733 8.40 52.80 -33.70
C GLN A 733 8.27 51.39 -34.27
N SER A 734 7.16 51.18 -34.97
CA SER A 734 6.75 49.94 -35.61
C SER A 734 6.88 50.05 -37.13
N GLU A 735 7.32 48.99 -37.81
CA GLU A 735 6.91 48.72 -39.19
C GLU A 735 6.93 47.20 -39.45
N ALA A 736 6.25 46.76 -40.51
CA ALA A 736 6.01 45.34 -40.76
C ALA A 736 5.96 45.05 -42.26
N GLU A 737 6.53 43.93 -42.71
CA GLU A 737 6.28 43.43 -44.07
C GLU A 737 6.30 41.89 -44.23
N THR A 738 5.22 41.41 -44.85
CA THR A 738 5.05 40.22 -45.73
C THR A 738 5.37 38.78 -45.28
N THR A 739 4.47 37.89 -45.74
CA THR A 739 4.55 36.42 -45.70
C THR A 739 5.06 35.87 -47.06
N PRO A 740 5.31 34.55 -47.22
CA PRO A 740 4.31 33.66 -47.84
C PRO A 740 4.37 32.20 -47.25
N PRO A 741 3.70 31.14 -47.77
CA PRO A 741 3.12 30.10 -46.89
C PRO A 741 3.67 28.67 -47.01
N VAL A 742 3.47 27.89 -45.93
CA VAL A 742 3.74 26.44 -45.86
C VAL A 742 2.81 25.64 -46.80
N LYS A 743 3.39 24.72 -47.58
CA LYS A 743 2.65 23.74 -48.41
C LYS A 743 2.60 22.37 -47.74
N LYS A 744 1.59 21.56 -48.11
CA LYS A 744 1.40 20.20 -47.60
C LYS A 744 2.47 19.23 -48.10
N ALA A 745 2.73 18.19 -47.29
CA ALA A 745 3.66 17.10 -47.56
C ALA A 745 3.21 16.16 -48.70
N PRO A 746 4.11 15.28 -49.16
CA PRO A 746 3.81 13.90 -49.47
C PRO A 746 4.34 12.95 -48.38
N SER A 747 3.67 11.82 -48.18
CA SER A 747 4.13 10.73 -47.31
C SER A 747 4.89 9.66 -48.09
N PHE A 748 5.93 9.09 -47.48
CA PHE A 748 6.39 7.71 -47.72
C PHE A 748 6.70 7.07 -46.35
N ALA A 749 6.74 5.73 -46.28
CA ALA A 749 6.36 5.03 -45.06
C ALA A 749 7.23 3.80 -44.73
N LYS A 750 7.10 3.36 -43.46
CA LYS A 750 7.49 2.05 -42.93
C LYS A 750 8.98 1.69 -42.95
N ILE A 751 9.65 2.02 -41.84
CA ILE A 751 10.46 1.02 -41.13
C ILE A 751 9.64 0.58 -39.90
N LYS A 752 9.83 -0.67 -39.45
CA LYS A 752 8.97 -1.34 -38.47
C LYS A 752 9.74 -1.59 -37.17
N PRO A 753 9.37 -0.95 -36.04
CA PRO A 753 9.88 -1.34 -34.73
C PRO A 753 9.52 -2.79 -34.39
N LEU A 754 10.34 -3.44 -33.56
CA LEU A 754 9.95 -4.67 -32.87
C LEU A 754 8.90 -4.34 -31.78
N PRO A 755 8.10 -5.32 -31.31
CA PRO A 755 7.24 -5.09 -30.15
C PRO A 755 8.08 -4.75 -28.91
N PRO A 756 7.57 -3.90 -27.99
CA PRO A 756 8.13 -3.82 -26.64
C PRO A 756 7.94 -5.16 -25.93
N SER A 757 8.87 -5.50 -25.03
CA SER A 757 8.74 -6.66 -24.14
C SER A 757 7.93 -6.29 -22.90
N ASP A 758 6.96 -7.12 -22.54
CA ASP A 758 6.13 -6.94 -21.35
C ASP A 758 6.99 -7.07 -20.07
N ALA A 759 7.26 -5.95 -19.41
CA ALA A 759 8.09 -5.86 -18.18
C ALA A 759 7.77 -4.58 -17.37
N GLU A 760 6.50 -4.38 -16.98
CA GLU A 760 6.14 -3.34 -16.03
C GLU A 760 6.60 -3.75 -14.62
N ALA A 761 7.72 -3.20 -14.15
CA ALA A 761 8.21 -3.42 -12.79
C ALA A 761 7.64 -2.36 -11.82
N PRO A 762 6.78 -2.73 -10.85
CA PRO A 762 6.27 -1.79 -9.86
C PRO A 762 7.38 -1.47 -8.85
N GLY A 763 7.87 -0.23 -8.86
CA GLY A 763 9.07 0.12 -8.06
C GLY A 763 9.31 1.61 -7.78
N LEU A 764 9.47 2.44 -8.82
CA LEU A 764 9.88 3.85 -8.65
C LEU A 764 8.93 4.89 -9.27
N VAL A 765 7.95 4.48 -10.10
CA VAL A 765 6.99 5.43 -10.71
C VAL A 765 6.10 6.11 -9.65
N ALA A 766 5.80 5.43 -8.55
CA ALA A 766 5.00 5.93 -7.42
C ALA A 766 5.72 7.00 -6.55
N LEU A 767 6.77 7.66 -7.06
CA LEU A 767 7.54 8.70 -6.39
C LEU A 767 7.68 10.00 -7.21
N LEU A 768 6.94 10.17 -8.32
CA LEU A 768 7.00 11.37 -9.17
C LEU A 768 5.75 12.27 -9.19
N ASP A 769 4.62 11.84 -8.63
CA ASP A 769 3.38 12.65 -8.61
C ASP A 769 3.33 13.72 -7.49
N ASP A 770 4.36 13.80 -6.65
CA ASP A 770 4.54 14.94 -5.73
C ASP A 770 5.15 16.14 -6.49
N ALA A 771 4.43 17.27 -6.49
CA ALA A 771 4.93 18.52 -7.08
C ALA A 771 6.29 18.90 -6.45
N PRO A 772 7.29 19.33 -7.26
CA PRO A 772 8.70 19.12 -6.98
C PRO A 772 9.09 19.60 -5.58
N ALA A 773 9.30 18.63 -4.69
CA ALA A 773 9.87 18.87 -3.38
C ALA A 773 11.19 19.62 -3.55
N LYS A 774 11.39 20.68 -2.76
CA LYS A 774 12.64 21.42 -2.76
C LYS A 774 13.75 20.45 -2.41
N ALA A 775 14.67 20.20 -3.35
CA ALA A 775 15.78 19.28 -3.13
C ALA A 775 16.47 19.61 -1.79
N PRO A 776 16.79 18.59 -0.96
CA PRO A 776 17.41 18.83 0.34
C PRO A 776 18.67 19.68 0.13
N ALA A 777 18.82 20.71 0.96
CA ALA A 777 19.86 21.70 0.77
C ALA A 777 21.23 21.07 1.06
N LEU A 778 21.92 20.65 -0.01
CA LEU A 778 23.27 20.09 0.02
C LEU A 778 24.14 20.89 0.98
N LEU A 779 24.75 20.18 1.94
CA LEU A 779 25.81 20.75 2.76
C LEU A 779 26.93 21.22 1.82
N PRO A 780 27.40 22.48 1.90
CA PRO A 780 28.52 22.94 1.08
C PRO A 780 29.75 22.04 1.27
N SER A 781 30.48 21.76 0.20
CA SER A 781 31.63 20.84 0.18
C SER A 781 32.69 21.08 1.27
N ASP A 782 32.83 22.32 1.78
CA ASP A 782 33.67 22.63 2.94
C ASP A 782 33.16 21.94 4.22
N LYS A 783 31.84 21.95 4.48
CA LYS A 783 31.21 21.29 5.64
C LYS A 783 31.29 19.77 5.59
N LEU A 784 31.15 19.16 4.41
CA LEU A 784 31.35 17.71 4.24
C LEU A 784 32.81 17.28 4.53
N ARG A 785 33.76 18.23 4.60
CA ARG A 785 35.13 17.99 5.07
C ARG A 785 35.39 18.38 6.53
N GLU A 786 34.59 19.27 7.12
CA GLU A 786 34.79 19.77 8.49
C GLU A 786 33.90 19.11 9.55
N ASP A 787 32.63 18.79 9.24
CA ASP A 787 31.65 18.26 10.20
C ASP A 787 31.76 16.71 10.35
N ALA A 788 32.51 16.03 9.48
CA ALA A 788 32.76 14.59 9.58
C ALA A 788 33.76 14.29 10.72
N HIS A 789 33.30 13.67 11.80
CA HIS A 789 34.14 13.28 12.96
C HIS A 789 35.17 12.17 12.69
N TYR A 790 35.44 11.85 11.42
CA TYR A 790 36.49 10.92 10.96
C TYR A 790 37.68 11.73 10.43
N PRO A 791 38.91 11.58 10.97
CA PRO A 791 40.01 12.47 10.62
C PRO A 791 40.46 12.31 9.16
N LEU A 792 40.10 13.29 8.31
CA LEU A 792 40.45 13.35 6.88
C LEU A 792 41.93 13.70 6.61
N HIS A 793 42.87 13.11 7.35
CA HIS A 793 44.27 13.17 6.95
C HIS A 793 44.46 12.34 5.67
N VAL A 794 45.02 12.95 4.62
CA VAL A 794 45.42 12.26 3.39
C VAL A 794 46.95 12.12 3.41
N PRO A 795 47.51 10.91 3.29
CA PRO A 795 48.93 10.73 2.98
C PRO A 795 49.19 11.12 1.52
N ALA A 796 50.10 12.06 1.26
CA ALA A 796 50.48 12.38 -0.12
C ALA A 796 51.19 11.17 -0.77
N ALA A 797 50.63 10.65 -1.87
CA ALA A 797 51.13 9.47 -2.55
C ALA A 797 52.53 9.70 -3.13
N LYS A 798 53.55 9.10 -2.51
CA LYS A 798 54.97 9.21 -2.90
C LYS A 798 55.47 7.93 -3.58
N ASN A 799 55.09 7.71 -4.84
CA ASN A 799 55.94 7.11 -5.90
C ASN A 799 55.15 6.87 -7.19
N THR A 800 55.51 7.55 -8.27
CA THR A 800 54.97 7.34 -9.64
C THR A 800 55.62 6.14 -10.35
N ALA A 801 56.01 5.11 -9.60
CA ALA A 801 56.77 3.93 -10.09
C ALA A 801 56.19 2.60 -9.59
N GLN A 802 54.96 2.61 -9.04
CA GLN A 802 54.25 1.42 -8.57
C GLN A 802 52.92 1.25 -9.30
N ASN A 803 52.50 -0.01 -9.42
CA ASN A 803 51.21 -0.46 -9.94
C ASN A 803 50.05 0.48 -9.56
N PRO A 804 49.29 1.07 -10.52
CA PRO A 804 48.17 1.96 -10.22
C PRO A 804 47.12 1.33 -9.29
N LEU A 805 46.92 0.01 -9.37
CA LEU A 805 45.95 -0.71 -8.52
C LEU A 805 46.29 -0.61 -7.02
N HIS A 806 47.58 -0.62 -6.65
CA HIS A 806 48.02 -0.41 -5.27
C HIS A 806 47.75 1.02 -4.77
N GLN A 807 47.68 1.99 -5.68
CA GLN A 807 47.49 3.40 -5.33
C GLN A 807 46.01 3.71 -4.99
N LEU A 808 45.05 2.97 -5.57
CA LEU A 808 43.62 3.05 -5.20
C LEU A 808 43.40 2.77 -3.71
N MET A 809 44.14 1.81 -3.13
CA MET A 809 44.04 1.45 -1.72
C MET A 809 44.53 2.56 -0.78
N ALA A 810 45.52 3.35 -1.19
CA ALA A 810 45.95 4.53 -0.44
C ALA A 810 44.92 5.67 -0.43
N LEU A 811 43.92 5.61 -1.32
CA LEU A 811 42.78 6.53 -1.43
C LEU A 811 41.49 5.94 -0.85
N GLY A 812 41.54 4.71 -0.31
CA GLY A 812 40.40 4.02 0.31
C GLY A 812 39.45 3.32 -0.66
N GLN A 813 39.83 3.11 -1.93
CA GLN A 813 39.08 2.29 -2.87
C GLN A 813 39.69 0.89 -2.99
N SER A 814 38.86 -0.12 -2.70
CA SER A 814 39.25 -1.54 -2.67
C SER A 814 39.03 -2.18 -4.04
N VAL A 815 40.04 -2.86 -4.59
CA VAL A 815 39.95 -3.46 -5.94
C VAL A 815 39.41 -4.88 -5.85
N TRP A 816 38.28 -5.14 -6.53
CA TRP A 816 37.68 -6.46 -6.69
C TRP A 816 37.67 -6.88 -8.17
N TYR A 817 37.67 -8.19 -8.44
CA TYR A 817 37.69 -8.74 -9.80
C TYR A 817 36.29 -9.27 -10.20
N ASP A 818 35.74 -8.77 -11.32
CA ASP A 818 34.41 -9.16 -11.83
C ASP A 818 34.49 -10.43 -12.71
N ASN A 819 35.11 -11.50 -12.19
CA ASN A 819 35.17 -12.82 -12.83
C ASN A 819 35.57 -13.92 -11.84
N ILE A 820 34.80 -15.01 -11.77
CA ILE A 820 35.19 -16.29 -11.16
C ILE A 820 34.97 -17.38 -12.20
N ASP A 821 36.05 -18.09 -12.55
CA ASP A 821 35.99 -19.34 -13.31
C ASP A 821 37.08 -20.30 -12.83
N ARG A 822 36.90 -21.59 -13.10
CA ARG A 822 37.81 -22.65 -12.66
C ARG A 822 39.22 -22.53 -13.24
N THR A 823 39.41 -21.94 -14.42
CA THR A 823 40.74 -21.76 -15.01
C THR A 823 41.57 -20.68 -14.31
N LEU A 824 40.91 -19.62 -13.81
CA LEU A 824 41.54 -18.59 -12.95
C LEU A 824 42.04 -19.19 -11.62
N LEU A 825 41.35 -20.22 -11.10
CA LEU A 825 41.70 -20.94 -9.88
C LEU A 825 42.78 -22.01 -10.10
N ASP A 826 42.69 -22.77 -11.19
CA ASP A 826 43.60 -23.89 -11.51
C ASP A 826 44.96 -23.42 -12.04
N SER A 827 45.01 -22.29 -12.75
CA SER A 827 46.26 -21.69 -13.25
C SER A 827 47.11 -21.00 -12.17
N GLY A 828 46.53 -20.75 -10.99
CA GLY A 828 47.14 -19.92 -9.95
C GLY A 828 47.07 -18.41 -10.23
N GLU A 829 46.43 -17.96 -11.33
CA GLU A 829 46.34 -16.54 -11.70
C GLU A 829 45.62 -15.71 -10.62
N LEU A 830 44.60 -16.25 -9.94
CA LEU A 830 44.00 -15.55 -8.79
C LEU A 830 45.02 -15.28 -7.68
N ALA A 831 45.87 -16.26 -7.35
CA ALA A 831 46.91 -16.08 -6.35
C ALA A 831 47.97 -15.05 -6.80
N ARG A 832 48.28 -14.99 -8.11
CA ARG A 832 49.15 -13.94 -8.68
C ARG A 832 48.51 -12.55 -8.55
N LEU A 833 47.23 -12.39 -8.87
CA LEU A 833 46.50 -11.12 -8.73
C LEU A 833 46.44 -10.65 -7.27
N ILE A 834 46.26 -11.56 -6.31
CA ILE A 834 46.31 -11.21 -4.87
C ILE A 834 47.72 -10.74 -4.47
N ALA A 835 48.78 -11.44 -4.91
CA ALA A 835 50.15 -11.19 -4.47
C ALA A 835 50.84 -10.00 -5.17
N GLU A 836 50.61 -9.81 -6.48
CA GLU A 836 51.30 -8.79 -7.29
C GLU A 836 50.48 -7.52 -7.51
N ASP A 837 49.14 -7.62 -7.42
CA ASP A 837 48.20 -6.55 -7.74
C ASP A 837 47.33 -6.10 -6.54
N ASP A 838 47.59 -6.63 -5.34
CA ASP A 838 46.89 -6.38 -4.05
C ASP A 838 45.36 -6.52 -4.15
N LEU A 839 44.89 -7.54 -4.90
CA LEU A 839 43.47 -7.80 -5.09
C LEU A 839 42.75 -8.09 -3.77
N ARG A 840 41.61 -7.41 -3.54
CA ARG A 840 40.88 -7.39 -2.25
C ARG A 840 39.54 -8.12 -2.22
N GLY A 841 39.09 -8.65 -3.35
CA GLY A 841 37.86 -9.43 -3.40
C GLY A 841 37.50 -9.84 -4.82
N ILE A 842 36.44 -10.63 -4.93
CA ILE A 842 36.08 -11.27 -6.19
C ILE A 842 34.59 -11.65 -6.19
N THR A 843 33.95 -11.63 -7.36
CA THR A 843 32.53 -11.96 -7.50
C THR A 843 32.24 -12.84 -8.71
N SER A 844 31.31 -13.76 -8.54
CA SER A 844 30.63 -14.39 -9.67
C SER A 844 29.49 -13.52 -10.22
N ASN A 845 28.99 -13.92 -11.38
CA ASN A 845 27.65 -13.62 -11.87
C ASN A 845 27.20 -14.71 -12.87
N PRO A 846 25.90 -14.87 -13.14
CA PRO A 846 25.41 -15.99 -13.96
C PRO A 846 25.95 -16.01 -15.39
N ALA A 847 26.24 -14.85 -15.98
CA ALA A 847 26.75 -14.73 -17.35
C ALA A 847 28.25 -15.08 -17.49
N ILE A 848 28.97 -15.17 -16.37
CA ILE A 848 30.36 -15.66 -16.33
C ILE A 848 30.34 -17.17 -16.19
N PHE A 849 29.59 -17.71 -15.23
CA PHE A 849 29.38 -19.16 -15.13
C PHE A 849 28.78 -19.76 -16.42
N GLN A 850 27.84 -19.08 -17.08
CA GLN A 850 27.25 -19.52 -18.36
C GLN A 850 28.31 -19.77 -19.45
N LYS A 851 29.34 -18.92 -19.53
CA LYS A 851 30.47 -19.09 -20.45
C LYS A 851 31.45 -20.15 -19.96
N ALA A 852 31.72 -20.17 -18.66
CA ALA A 852 32.67 -21.08 -18.04
C ALA A 852 32.21 -22.56 -18.18
N PHE A 853 30.92 -22.85 -17.93
CA PHE A 853 30.31 -24.18 -18.13
C PHE A 853 30.12 -24.56 -19.60
N ALA A 854 30.14 -23.60 -20.54
CA ALA A 854 30.13 -23.92 -21.97
C ALA A 854 31.47 -24.52 -22.43
N GLY A 855 32.58 -24.07 -21.83
CA GLY A 855 33.93 -24.64 -22.04
C GLY A 855 34.17 -25.94 -21.26
N ASP A 856 35.27 -26.61 -21.59
CA ASP A 856 35.54 -28.00 -21.15
C ASP A 856 36.07 -28.11 -19.70
N ALA A 857 36.41 -26.98 -19.07
CA ALA A 857 37.06 -26.90 -17.76
C ALA A 857 36.26 -27.53 -16.60
N TYR A 858 34.95 -27.74 -16.77
CA TYR A 858 34.06 -28.33 -15.76
C TYR A 858 33.71 -29.79 -16.03
N ASP A 859 34.08 -30.36 -17.18
CA ASP A 859 33.49 -31.63 -17.64
C ASP A 859 33.96 -32.82 -16.80
N SER A 860 35.19 -32.80 -16.28
CA SER A 860 35.72 -33.82 -15.37
C SER A 860 34.98 -33.84 -14.02
N ALA A 861 34.75 -32.67 -13.43
CA ALA A 861 34.03 -32.54 -12.16
C ALA A 861 32.53 -32.81 -12.35
N LEU A 862 31.94 -32.43 -13.48
CA LEU A 862 30.57 -32.75 -13.86
C LEU A 862 30.39 -34.28 -14.02
N GLN A 863 31.31 -34.97 -14.68
CA GLN A 863 31.32 -36.45 -14.74
C GLN A 863 31.40 -37.07 -13.33
N HIS A 864 32.36 -36.64 -12.51
CA HIS A 864 32.55 -37.18 -11.15
C HIS A 864 31.34 -36.93 -10.24
N TRP A 865 30.69 -35.77 -10.34
CA TRP A 865 29.47 -35.48 -9.60
C TRP A 865 28.30 -36.36 -10.06
N LEU A 866 28.12 -36.51 -11.38
CA LEU A 866 27.06 -37.34 -11.98
C LEU A 866 27.18 -38.84 -11.70
N GLN A 867 28.39 -39.35 -11.44
CA GLN A 867 28.60 -40.74 -11.01
C GLN A 867 28.07 -41.00 -9.59
N ASN A 868 28.06 -39.99 -8.73
CA ASN A 868 27.78 -40.12 -7.30
C ASN A 868 26.43 -39.50 -6.86
N ASN A 869 25.76 -38.73 -7.73
CA ASN A 869 24.57 -37.94 -7.37
C ASN A 869 23.46 -38.04 -8.42
N THR A 870 22.20 -38.06 -7.96
CA THR A 870 20.99 -38.07 -8.80
C THR A 870 20.18 -36.77 -8.72
N GLY A 871 20.80 -35.67 -8.28
CA GLY A 871 20.14 -34.37 -8.11
C GLY A 871 19.76 -33.69 -9.43
N GLY A 872 19.04 -32.57 -9.31
CA GLY A 872 18.63 -31.72 -10.43
C GLY A 872 19.76 -30.88 -11.01
N VAL A 873 19.49 -30.22 -12.14
CA VAL A 873 20.48 -29.38 -12.83
C VAL A 873 20.88 -28.15 -12.00
N ARG A 874 19.95 -27.57 -11.24
CA ARG A 874 20.21 -26.47 -10.28
C ARG A 874 21.09 -26.93 -9.11
N ASP A 875 20.87 -28.16 -8.60
CA ASP A 875 21.74 -28.77 -7.58
C ASP A 875 23.15 -29.03 -8.13
N THR A 876 23.23 -29.48 -9.39
CA THR A 876 24.49 -29.73 -10.11
C THR A 876 25.29 -28.43 -10.29
N PHE A 877 24.63 -27.35 -10.73
CA PHE A 877 25.22 -26.01 -10.81
C PHE A 877 25.76 -25.59 -9.44
N TYR A 878 24.91 -25.58 -8.41
CA TYR A 878 25.32 -25.09 -7.10
C TYR A 878 26.40 -25.96 -6.45
N ALA A 879 26.45 -27.27 -6.68
CA ALA A 879 27.54 -28.10 -6.21
C ALA A 879 28.91 -27.69 -6.80
N LEU A 880 28.97 -27.43 -8.11
CA LEU A 880 30.20 -27.02 -8.81
C LEU A 880 30.57 -25.57 -8.52
N ALA A 881 29.59 -24.67 -8.43
CA ALA A 881 29.81 -23.27 -8.05
C ALA A 881 30.29 -23.13 -6.60
N ILE A 882 29.74 -23.91 -5.65
CA ILE A 882 30.18 -23.90 -4.24
C ILE A 882 31.60 -24.46 -4.09
N GLU A 883 32.04 -25.39 -4.94
CA GLU A 883 33.43 -25.85 -5.00
C GLU A 883 34.38 -24.70 -5.40
N ASP A 884 34.08 -23.99 -6.50
CA ASP A 884 34.90 -22.85 -6.96
C ASP A 884 34.90 -21.70 -5.94
N ILE A 885 33.73 -21.37 -5.37
CA ILE A 885 33.58 -20.30 -4.36
C ILE A 885 34.35 -20.64 -3.08
N ARG A 886 34.30 -21.89 -2.60
CA ARG A 886 35.14 -22.33 -1.45
C ARG A 886 36.63 -22.17 -1.74
N ARG A 887 37.09 -22.58 -2.93
CA ARG A 887 38.50 -22.42 -3.34
C ARG A 887 38.90 -20.95 -3.44
N ALA A 888 38.03 -20.09 -3.96
CA ALA A 888 38.24 -18.65 -3.96
C ALA A 888 38.29 -18.08 -2.53
N CYS A 889 37.39 -18.52 -1.63
CA CYS A 889 37.40 -18.13 -0.22
C CYS A 889 38.72 -18.51 0.46
N ASP A 890 39.19 -19.75 0.26
CA ASP A 890 40.44 -20.25 0.82
C ASP A 890 41.67 -19.47 0.31
N LEU A 891 41.66 -19.02 -0.96
CA LEU A 891 42.70 -18.17 -1.53
C LEU A 891 42.64 -16.71 -1.03
N MET A 892 41.44 -16.17 -0.80
CA MET A 892 41.24 -14.81 -0.28
C MET A 892 41.36 -14.71 1.26
N GLN A 893 41.34 -15.83 1.98
CA GLN A 893 41.38 -15.88 3.46
C GLN A 893 42.56 -15.10 4.07
N PRO A 894 43.80 -15.14 3.54
CA PRO A 894 44.91 -14.33 4.08
C PRO A 894 44.69 -12.82 3.95
N VAL A 895 43.86 -12.37 2.98
CA VAL A 895 43.45 -10.98 2.83
C VAL A 895 42.35 -10.62 3.83
N TYR A 896 41.41 -11.53 4.07
CA TYR A 896 40.35 -11.39 5.08
C TYR A 896 40.97 -11.21 6.47
N GLU A 897 41.85 -12.11 6.89
CA GLU A 897 42.54 -12.05 8.17
C GLU A 897 43.39 -10.77 8.32
N LYS A 898 44.23 -10.46 7.31
CA LYS A 898 45.07 -9.25 7.26
C LYS A 898 44.29 -7.94 7.37
N THR A 899 43.01 -7.93 7.00
CA THR A 899 42.15 -6.73 7.00
C THR A 899 41.04 -6.76 8.04
N ASN A 900 41.09 -7.69 9.00
CA ASN A 900 40.05 -7.91 10.03
C ASN A 900 38.65 -8.04 9.41
N GLY A 901 38.57 -8.86 8.36
CA GLY A 901 37.39 -9.11 7.55
C GLY A 901 36.87 -7.90 6.76
N THR A 902 37.64 -6.83 6.60
CA THR A 902 37.21 -5.69 5.78
C THR A 902 37.23 -6.04 4.29
N ASP A 903 38.28 -6.72 3.84
CA ASP A 903 38.45 -7.24 2.48
C ASP A 903 38.55 -8.78 2.52
N GLY A 904 39.03 -9.40 1.43
CA GLY A 904 39.14 -10.85 1.31
C GLY A 904 37.80 -11.54 1.01
N MET A 905 36.77 -10.77 0.64
CA MET A 905 35.43 -11.29 0.44
C MET A 905 35.23 -11.91 -0.95
N VAL A 906 34.44 -12.98 -0.99
CA VAL A 906 34.01 -13.68 -2.21
C VAL A 906 32.49 -13.63 -2.30
N SER A 907 31.94 -13.17 -3.41
CA SER A 907 30.48 -13.08 -3.60
C SER A 907 29.92 -14.20 -4.47
N LEU A 908 28.86 -14.88 -4.00
CA LEU A 908 28.05 -15.86 -4.72
C LEU A 908 26.58 -15.43 -4.77
N GLU A 909 25.95 -15.47 -5.94
CA GLU A 909 24.54 -15.12 -6.13
C GLU A 909 23.50 -16.17 -5.69
N VAL A 910 22.39 -15.68 -5.15
CA VAL A 910 21.11 -16.42 -5.17
C VAL A 910 20.57 -16.50 -6.59
N SER A 911 19.64 -17.42 -6.85
CA SER A 911 19.04 -17.60 -8.16
C SER A 911 18.22 -16.36 -8.56
N PRO A 912 18.35 -15.82 -9.79
CA PRO A 912 17.60 -14.63 -10.18
C PRO A 912 16.07 -14.79 -10.14
N ASP A 913 15.55 -15.99 -10.40
CA ASP A 913 14.10 -16.30 -10.46
C ASP A 913 13.35 -16.17 -9.12
N ILE A 914 14.07 -16.00 -8.00
CA ILE A 914 13.47 -15.77 -6.68
C ILE A 914 13.62 -14.33 -6.19
N ALA A 915 14.19 -13.42 -6.98
CA ALA A 915 14.49 -12.03 -6.60
C ALA A 915 13.28 -11.17 -6.20
N HIS A 916 12.05 -11.60 -6.51
CA HIS A 916 10.80 -10.95 -6.08
C HIS A 916 10.12 -11.66 -4.89
N ASP A 917 10.74 -12.68 -4.30
CA ASP A 917 10.23 -13.42 -3.13
C ASP A 917 11.27 -13.40 -2.00
N SER A 918 11.02 -12.57 -0.98
CA SER A 918 11.90 -12.44 0.19
C SER A 918 12.09 -13.78 0.92
N ASN A 919 11.02 -14.57 1.08
CA ASN A 919 11.09 -15.81 1.84
C ASN A 919 11.90 -16.89 1.12
N LYS A 920 11.75 -17.02 -0.20
CA LYS A 920 12.63 -17.89 -1.00
C LYS A 920 14.08 -17.38 -1.02
N THR A 921 14.27 -16.06 -1.18
CA THR A 921 15.60 -15.43 -1.20
C THR A 921 16.35 -15.68 0.10
N VAL A 922 15.74 -15.43 1.26
CA VAL A 922 16.31 -15.71 2.58
C VAL A 922 16.59 -17.20 2.75
N ALA A 923 15.68 -18.09 2.34
CA ALA A 923 15.86 -19.53 2.47
C ALA A 923 17.04 -20.07 1.62
N GLU A 924 17.16 -19.68 0.35
CA GLU A 924 18.27 -20.09 -0.51
C GLU A 924 19.60 -19.44 -0.07
N ALA A 925 19.58 -18.16 0.32
CA ALA A 925 20.76 -17.49 0.87
C ALA A 925 21.31 -18.19 2.13
N LEU A 926 20.45 -18.59 3.06
CA LEU A 926 20.85 -19.32 4.26
C LEU A 926 21.33 -20.75 3.95
N ASP A 927 20.77 -21.42 2.93
CA ASP A 927 21.29 -22.71 2.46
C ASP A 927 22.68 -22.57 1.84
N LEU A 928 22.87 -21.62 0.91
CA LEU A 928 24.16 -21.35 0.28
C LEU A 928 25.24 -20.95 1.29
N TYR A 929 24.90 -20.10 2.28
CA TYR A 929 25.83 -19.68 3.33
C TYR A 929 26.31 -20.88 4.17
N ARG A 930 25.38 -21.74 4.61
CA ARG A 930 25.68 -22.98 5.34
C ARG A 930 26.47 -23.99 4.49
N ARG A 931 26.16 -24.11 3.20
CA ARG A 931 26.81 -25.08 2.29
C ARG A 931 28.21 -24.66 1.91
N VAL A 932 28.48 -23.37 1.68
CA VAL A 932 29.85 -22.88 1.45
C VAL A 932 30.67 -23.00 2.74
N ALA A 933 30.13 -22.58 3.89
CA ALA A 933 30.80 -22.61 5.19
C ALA A 933 32.17 -21.90 5.20
N ARG A 934 32.16 -20.59 4.95
CA ARG A 934 33.31 -19.67 5.00
C ARG A 934 32.89 -18.30 5.50
N GLU A 935 33.66 -17.72 6.41
CA GLU A 935 33.38 -16.42 7.04
C GLU A 935 33.54 -15.24 6.06
N ASN A 936 34.42 -15.40 5.06
CA ASN A 936 34.66 -14.42 4.00
C ASN A 936 33.73 -14.56 2.77
N LEU A 937 32.67 -15.36 2.87
CA LEU A 937 31.61 -15.38 1.87
C LEU A 937 30.68 -14.17 2.03
N MET A 938 30.25 -13.61 0.91
CA MET A 938 29.04 -12.79 0.79
C MET A 938 27.99 -13.49 -0.07
N ILE A 939 26.73 -13.49 0.37
CA ILE A 939 25.60 -13.84 -0.49
C ILE A 939 25.19 -12.59 -1.26
N LYS A 940 25.07 -12.72 -2.58
CA LYS A 940 24.80 -11.62 -3.50
C LYS A 940 23.30 -11.61 -3.86
N VAL A 941 22.60 -10.60 -3.34
CA VAL A 941 21.12 -10.51 -3.33
C VAL A 941 20.68 -9.31 -4.19
N PRO A 942 19.80 -9.50 -5.20
CA PRO A 942 19.20 -8.39 -5.94
C PRO A 942 18.38 -7.48 -5.02
N ALA A 943 18.70 -6.20 -4.99
CA ALA A 943 18.03 -5.17 -4.19
C ALA A 943 16.73 -4.69 -4.86
N THR A 944 15.83 -5.62 -5.17
CA THR A 944 14.43 -5.32 -5.49
C THR A 944 13.69 -4.92 -4.20
N LEU A 945 12.42 -4.49 -4.29
CA LEU A 945 11.59 -4.26 -3.09
C LEU A 945 11.53 -5.48 -2.15
N ALA A 946 11.40 -6.70 -2.68
CA ALA A 946 11.41 -7.93 -1.88
C ALA A 946 12.83 -8.29 -1.40
N GLY A 947 13.84 -8.00 -2.22
CA GLY A 947 15.24 -8.18 -1.89
C GLY A 947 15.72 -7.30 -0.72
N ILE A 948 15.17 -6.08 -0.57
CA ILE A 948 15.48 -5.18 0.54
C ILE A 948 15.07 -5.79 1.90
N ASP A 949 13.89 -6.40 2.01
CA ASP A 949 13.51 -7.17 3.23
C ASP A 949 14.42 -8.39 3.44
N ALA A 950 14.77 -9.10 2.38
CA ALA A 950 15.71 -10.22 2.47
C ALA A 950 17.11 -9.76 2.95
N ILE A 951 17.60 -8.61 2.49
CA ILE A 951 18.88 -8.00 2.92
C ILE A 951 18.83 -7.67 4.42
N ARG A 952 17.75 -7.04 4.92
CA ARG A 952 17.55 -6.79 6.35
C ARG A 952 17.61 -8.09 7.16
N ARG A 953 16.80 -9.08 6.78
CA ARG A 953 16.67 -10.37 7.50
C ARG A 953 17.97 -11.17 7.48
N LEU A 954 18.68 -11.20 6.35
CA LEU A 954 19.99 -11.86 6.25
C LEU A 954 21.06 -11.14 7.09
N THR A 955 21.00 -9.81 7.19
CA THR A 955 21.86 -9.04 8.09
C THR A 955 21.56 -9.35 9.56
N ALA A 956 20.27 -9.48 9.93
CA ALA A 956 19.86 -9.88 11.28
C ALA A 956 20.36 -11.30 11.64
N GLU A 957 20.21 -12.26 10.73
CA GLU A 957 20.76 -13.63 10.85
C GLU A 957 22.30 -13.69 10.87
N GLY A 958 23.00 -12.62 10.46
CA GLY A 958 24.46 -12.54 10.48
C GLY A 958 25.15 -13.09 9.23
N VAL A 959 24.46 -13.06 8.10
CA VAL A 959 25.01 -13.36 6.77
C VAL A 959 25.61 -12.09 6.17
N ASN A 960 26.83 -12.15 5.64
CA ASN A 960 27.39 -11.02 4.89
C ASN A 960 26.66 -10.88 3.54
N VAL A 961 26.23 -9.66 3.16
CA VAL A 961 25.38 -9.45 1.98
C VAL A 961 26.00 -8.47 0.97
N ASN A 962 26.11 -8.91 -0.28
CA ASN A 962 26.39 -8.06 -1.43
C ASN A 962 25.06 -7.68 -2.12
N ALA A 963 24.50 -6.52 -1.77
CA ALA A 963 23.27 -6.03 -2.37
C ALA A 963 23.56 -5.56 -3.80
N THR A 964 22.88 -6.10 -4.81
CA THR A 964 23.20 -5.91 -6.24
C THR A 964 21.99 -5.45 -7.05
N LEU A 965 22.19 -5.02 -8.31
CA LEU A 965 21.20 -4.34 -9.16
C LEU A 965 20.77 -2.96 -8.61
N LEU A 966 21.65 -2.27 -7.86
CA LEU A 966 21.39 -0.89 -7.48
C LEU A 966 21.67 0.04 -8.66
N PHE A 967 20.64 0.77 -9.11
CA PHE A 967 20.75 1.72 -10.22
C PHE A 967 20.50 3.18 -9.82
N SER A 968 19.82 3.44 -8.70
CA SER A 968 19.43 4.79 -8.27
C SER A 968 19.87 5.10 -6.84
N PRO A 969 20.04 6.39 -6.46
CA PRO A 969 20.42 6.77 -5.10
C PRO A 969 19.31 6.41 -4.10
N GLU A 970 18.04 6.47 -4.52
CA GLU A 970 16.88 6.09 -3.70
C GLU A 970 16.82 4.58 -3.41
N ARG A 971 17.12 3.72 -4.39
CA ARG A 971 17.20 2.28 -4.13
C ARG A 971 18.38 1.93 -3.22
N TYR A 972 19.50 2.64 -3.37
CA TYR A 972 20.60 2.55 -2.41
C TYR A 972 20.19 3.04 -1.01
N ARG A 973 19.44 4.14 -0.91
CA ARG A 973 18.89 4.66 0.35
C ARG A 973 18.12 3.60 1.13
N GLN A 974 17.16 2.96 0.47
CA GLN A 974 16.35 1.87 1.03
C GLN A 974 17.20 0.66 1.44
N THR A 975 18.26 0.36 0.67
CA THR A 975 19.17 -0.77 0.93
C THR A 975 20.11 -0.52 2.12
N LEU A 976 20.56 0.72 2.31
CA LEU A 976 21.42 1.10 3.43
C LEU A 976 20.63 1.10 4.74
N GLU A 977 19.42 1.68 4.76
CA GLU A 977 18.56 1.62 5.96
C GLU A 977 18.21 0.17 6.32
N ALA A 978 17.88 -0.69 5.34
CA ALA A 978 17.61 -2.11 5.60
C ALA A 978 18.81 -2.87 6.20
N TYR A 979 20.04 -2.56 5.79
CA TYR A 979 21.25 -3.08 6.44
C TYR A 979 21.41 -2.54 7.88
N ILE A 980 21.20 -1.24 8.08
CA ILE A 980 21.28 -0.60 9.39
C ILE A 980 20.22 -1.15 10.36
N ASP A 981 19.00 -1.40 9.89
CA ASP A 981 17.93 -1.96 10.72
C ASP A 981 18.14 -3.45 11.01
N GLY A 982 18.70 -4.22 10.07
CA GLY A 982 19.17 -5.58 10.34
C GLY A 982 20.30 -5.63 11.39
N LEU A 983 21.20 -4.65 11.40
CA LEU A 983 22.19 -4.49 12.48
C LEU A 983 21.53 -4.14 13.83
N LYS A 984 20.53 -3.24 13.85
CA LYS A 984 19.78 -2.90 15.08
C LYS A 984 19.05 -4.13 15.63
N GLU A 985 18.36 -4.88 14.78
CA GLU A 985 17.64 -6.12 15.11
C GLU A 985 18.59 -7.18 15.70
N ARG A 986 19.76 -7.37 15.08
CA ARG A 986 20.80 -8.28 15.57
C ARG A 986 21.33 -7.88 16.95
N VAL A 987 21.65 -6.60 17.14
CA VAL A 987 22.10 -6.05 18.44
C VAL A 987 20.99 -6.18 19.50
N ALA A 988 19.73 -5.95 19.15
CA ALA A 988 18.59 -6.09 20.06
C ALA A 988 18.37 -7.55 20.49
N SER A 989 18.67 -8.52 19.63
CA SER A 989 18.67 -9.95 19.96
C SER A 989 19.87 -10.41 20.81
N GLY A 990 20.78 -9.48 21.17
CA GLY A 990 21.99 -9.76 21.95
C GLY A 990 23.12 -10.45 21.17
N GLN A 991 23.03 -10.50 19.84
CA GLN A 991 24.02 -11.13 18.98
C GLN A 991 25.09 -10.13 18.52
N SER A 992 26.34 -10.60 18.40
CA SER A 992 27.44 -9.76 17.91
C SER A 992 27.28 -9.42 16.42
N ILE A 993 27.60 -8.16 16.09
CA ILE A 993 27.73 -7.63 14.72
C ILE A 993 29.20 -7.51 14.28
N ASP A 994 30.14 -7.97 15.11
CA ASP A 994 31.56 -8.04 14.75
C ASP A 994 31.75 -8.93 13.52
N LEU A 995 32.72 -8.56 12.67
CA LEU A 995 33.02 -9.21 11.38
C LEU A 995 31.87 -9.27 10.35
N LEU A 996 30.65 -8.83 10.66
CA LEU A 996 29.56 -8.73 9.69
C LEU A 996 29.83 -7.62 8.67
N ARG A 997 29.66 -7.91 7.37
CA ARG A 997 29.98 -7.01 6.26
C ARG A 997 28.84 -6.94 5.25
N SER A 998 28.69 -5.77 4.64
CA SER A 998 27.87 -5.61 3.44
C SER A 998 28.56 -4.69 2.42
N VAL A 999 28.21 -4.88 1.14
CA VAL A 999 28.57 -3.97 0.05
C VAL A 999 27.34 -3.71 -0.82
N ALA A 1000 27.26 -2.48 -1.35
CA ALA A 1000 26.17 -2.02 -2.20
C ALA A 1000 26.66 -1.90 -3.66
N SER A 1001 26.45 -2.95 -4.46
CA SER A 1001 26.83 -3.03 -5.87
C SER A 1001 25.99 -2.13 -6.77
N PHE A 1002 26.47 -0.90 -6.94
CA PHE A 1002 25.89 0.20 -7.69
C PHE A 1002 26.37 0.22 -9.14
N PHE A 1003 25.46 0.09 -10.10
CA PHE A 1003 25.76 -0.19 -11.51
C PHE A 1003 25.99 1.09 -12.31
N VAL A 1004 27.22 1.27 -12.81
CA VAL A 1004 27.65 2.52 -13.44
C VAL A 1004 27.39 2.52 -14.95
N SER A 1005 28.10 1.70 -15.74
CA SER A 1005 28.11 1.87 -17.21
C SER A 1005 26.77 1.67 -17.91
N ARG A 1006 25.81 0.96 -17.30
CA ARG A 1006 24.45 0.77 -17.85
C ARG A 1006 23.65 2.07 -17.87
N VAL A 1007 23.83 2.95 -16.87
CA VAL A 1007 23.12 4.23 -16.75
C VAL A 1007 23.51 5.15 -17.90
N ASP A 1008 24.81 5.41 -18.10
CA ASP A 1008 25.30 6.20 -19.25
C ASP A 1008 24.91 5.54 -20.59
N SER A 1009 25.00 4.20 -20.72
CA SER A 1009 24.65 3.52 -21.98
C SER A 1009 23.19 3.70 -22.42
N LYS A 1010 22.26 3.78 -21.46
CA LYS A 1010 20.83 3.98 -21.69
C LYS A 1010 20.52 5.48 -21.93
N ILE A 1011 21.15 6.37 -21.15
CA ILE A 1011 20.95 7.83 -21.24
C ILE A 1011 21.58 8.42 -22.52
N ASP A 1012 22.80 8.03 -22.87
CA ASP A 1012 23.50 8.52 -24.07
C ASP A 1012 22.73 8.23 -25.36
N ALA A 1013 21.93 7.15 -25.37
CA ALA A 1013 21.08 6.73 -26.47
C ALA A 1013 19.71 7.45 -26.52
N LEU A 1014 19.31 8.09 -25.43
CA LEU A 1014 18.07 8.89 -25.32
C LEU A 1014 18.34 10.40 -25.49
N LEU A 1015 19.52 10.89 -25.09
CA LEU A 1015 19.93 12.29 -25.22
C LEU A 1015 19.99 12.73 -26.69
N ALA A 1016 19.22 13.77 -27.04
CA ALA A 1016 19.31 14.46 -28.31
C ALA A 1016 20.67 15.14 -28.51
N ASP A 1017 21.08 15.38 -29.76
CA ASP A 1017 22.40 15.97 -30.06
C ASP A 1017 22.58 17.42 -29.57
N GLU A 1018 21.50 18.13 -29.26
CA GLU A 1018 21.53 19.45 -28.60
C GLU A 1018 21.89 19.37 -27.11
N HIS A 1019 21.84 18.18 -26.51
CA HIS A 1019 22.27 17.87 -25.14
C HIS A 1019 23.50 16.93 -25.11
N ALA A 1020 24.28 16.90 -26.20
CA ALA A 1020 25.43 16.01 -26.34
C ALA A 1020 26.56 16.25 -25.32
N ASP A 1021 26.58 17.39 -24.63
CA ASP A 1021 27.53 17.71 -23.56
C ASP A 1021 27.21 17.01 -22.22
N LEU A 1022 25.99 16.50 -22.05
CA LEU A 1022 25.57 15.70 -20.89
C LEU A 1022 25.98 14.22 -21.00
N ARG A 1023 26.31 13.75 -22.22
CA ARG A 1023 26.64 12.34 -22.50
C ARG A 1023 27.84 11.86 -21.68
N GLY A 1024 27.72 10.66 -21.11
CA GLY A 1024 28.75 10.01 -20.28
C GLY A 1024 29.01 10.64 -18.91
N ARG A 1025 28.21 11.63 -18.48
CA ARG A 1025 28.33 12.30 -17.17
C ARG A 1025 27.28 11.81 -16.16
N ALA A 1026 26.24 11.15 -16.66
CA ALA A 1026 25.03 10.80 -15.93
C ALA A 1026 25.29 9.74 -14.84
N ALA A 1027 26.02 8.68 -15.18
CA ALA A 1027 26.37 7.61 -14.25
C ALA A 1027 27.33 8.07 -13.15
N ILE A 1028 28.21 9.04 -13.44
CA ILE A 1028 29.10 9.63 -12.45
C ILE A 1028 28.31 10.47 -11.45
N ALA A 1029 27.46 11.39 -11.92
CA ALA A 1029 26.61 12.19 -11.02
C ALA A 1029 25.66 11.32 -10.18
N ASN A 1030 25.13 10.24 -10.75
CA ASN A 1030 24.31 9.26 -10.04
C ASN A 1030 25.08 8.57 -8.89
N ALA A 1031 26.29 8.04 -9.19
CA ALA A 1031 27.17 7.44 -8.18
C ALA A 1031 27.61 8.46 -7.11
N GLN A 1032 27.84 9.71 -7.49
CA GLN A 1032 28.16 10.81 -6.56
C GLN A 1032 26.99 11.15 -5.64
N ALA A 1033 25.75 11.16 -6.14
CA ALA A 1033 24.56 11.35 -5.32
C ALA A 1033 24.37 10.21 -4.30
N ALA A 1034 24.58 8.95 -4.71
CA ALA A 1034 24.58 7.81 -3.80
C ALA A 1034 25.68 7.93 -2.72
N TYR A 1035 26.90 8.34 -3.09
CA TYR A 1035 27.99 8.55 -2.15
C TYR A 1035 27.78 9.76 -1.21
N SER A 1036 27.05 10.80 -1.67
CA SER A 1036 26.65 11.92 -0.80
C SER A 1036 25.72 11.44 0.31
N TYR A 1037 24.70 10.64 -0.02
CA TYR A 1037 23.82 10.05 0.99
C TYR A 1037 24.55 9.04 1.89
N TYR A 1038 25.53 8.28 1.38
CA TYR A 1038 26.40 7.44 2.22
C TYR A 1038 27.09 8.26 3.31
N LEU A 1039 27.77 9.36 2.95
CA LEU A 1039 28.47 10.23 3.89
C LEU A 1039 27.54 10.90 4.91
N GLU A 1040 26.36 11.35 4.46
CA GLU A 1040 25.30 11.87 5.33
C GLU A 1040 24.81 10.80 6.31
N ARG A 1041 24.51 9.59 5.83
CA ARG A 1041 23.89 8.55 6.67
C ARG A 1041 24.82 8.00 7.74
N ILE A 1042 26.12 7.89 7.45
CA ILE A 1042 27.13 7.46 8.44
C ILE A 1042 27.52 8.57 9.43
N SER A 1043 27.08 9.81 9.24
CA SER A 1043 27.28 10.88 10.24
C SER A 1043 26.20 10.91 11.33
N HIS A 1044 25.15 10.09 11.23
CA HIS A 1044 24.03 10.04 12.16
C HIS A 1044 24.37 9.34 13.48
N ASP A 1045 23.80 9.80 14.60
CA ASP A 1045 24.02 9.23 15.94
C ASP A 1045 23.73 7.72 16.03
N ASP A 1046 22.66 7.23 15.40
CA ASP A 1046 22.26 5.82 15.47
C ASP A 1046 23.29 4.92 14.77
N TRP A 1047 23.89 5.40 13.68
CA TRP A 1047 25.03 4.76 13.05
C TRP A 1047 26.27 4.80 13.96
N LEU A 1048 26.57 5.95 14.58
CA LEU A 1048 27.71 6.07 15.49
C LEU A 1048 27.57 5.15 16.72
N ASP A 1049 26.36 4.89 17.21
CA ASP A 1049 26.09 3.93 18.29
C ASP A 1049 26.19 2.46 17.85
N LEU A 1050 25.95 2.14 16.57
CA LEU A 1050 26.25 0.83 15.99
C LEU A 1050 27.76 0.64 15.75
N ALA A 1051 28.45 1.68 15.26
CA ALA A 1051 29.91 1.66 15.03
C ALA A 1051 30.70 1.44 16.34
N LYS A 1052 30.26 2.04 17.45
CA LYS A 1052 30.79 1.76 18.82
C LYS A 1052 30.63 0.29 19.25
N LYS A 1053 29.72 -0.46 18.63
CA LYS A 1053 29.42 -1.88 18.90
C LYS A 1053 30.01 -2.85 17.86
N GLY A 1054 30.93 -2.38 17.00
CA GLY A 1054 31.62 -3.21 16.02
C GLY A 1054 31.05 -3.18 14.60
N ALA A 1055 30.00 -2.38 14.31
CA ALA A 1055 29.44 -2.28 12.97
C ALA A 1055 30.47 -1.77 11.94
N ALA A 1056 30.56 -2.45 10.79
CA ALA A 1056 31.25 -1.96 9.62
C ALA A 1056 30.26 -1.35 8.62
N VAL A 1057 30.66 -0.24 7.98
CA VAL A 1057 29.90 0.45 6.94
C VAL A 1057 29.54 -0.49 5.78
N GLN A 1058 28.32 -0.39 5.25
CA GLN A 1058 27.99 -0.97 3.94
C GLN A 1058 28.68 -0.12 2.87
N ARG A 1059 29.82 -0.60 2.37
CA ARG A 1059 30.63 0.14 1.39
C ARG A 1059 29.93 0.18 0.03
N LEU A 1060 29.91 1.35 -0.62
CA LEU A 1060 29.48 1.46 -2.01
C LEU A 1060 30.48 0.73 -2.92
N LEU A 1061 29.97 -0.15 -3.77
CA LEU A 1061 30.72 -0.99 -4.69
C LEU A 1061 30.35 -0.59 -6.12
N TRP A 1062 31.29 -0.04 -6.87
CA TRP A 1062 31.08 0.33 -8.27
C TRP A 1062 31.09 -0.92 -9.14
N ALA A 1063 29.91 -1.27 -9.64
CA ALA A 1063 29.66 -2.46 -10.46
C ALA A 1063 29.49 -2.09 -11.93
N SER A 1064 29.81 -3.03 -12.83
CA SER A 1064 29.75 -2.81 -14.27
C SER A 1064 30.58 -1.59 -14.73
N THR A 1065 31.81 -1.44 -14.22
CA THR A 1065 32.70 -0.29 -14.50
C THR A 1065 33.49 -0.41 -15.81
N GLY A 1066 33.28 -1.47 -16.60
CA GLY A 1066 33.83 -1.56 -17.95
C GLY A 1066 33.07 -0.69 -18.96
N THR A 1067 33.75 0.28 -19.58
CA THR A 1067 33.19 1.23 -20.56
C THR A 1067 32.49 0.55 -21.74
N LYS A 1068 31.37 1.15 -22.21
CA LYS A 1068 30.57 0.65 -23.35
C LYS A 1068 30.65 1.52 -24.61
N ASN A 1069 30.83 2.83 -24.45
CA ASN A 1069 30.99 3.78 -25.56
C ASN A 1069 32.48 3.91 -25.93
N PRO A 1070 32.92 3.54 -27.16
CA PRO A 1070 34.32 3.63 -27.57
C PRO A 1070 34.91 5.04 -27.62
N ALA A 1071 34.08 6.09 -27.51
CA ALA A 1071 34.55 7.48 -27.39
C ALA A 1071 34.98 7.86 -25.96
N TYR A 1072 34.68 7.03 -24.96
CA TYR A 1072 35.11 7.24 -23.58
C TYR A 1072 36.34 6.39 -23.27
N SER A 1073 37.14 6.85 -22.30
CA SER A 1073 38.22 6.04 -21.74
C SER A 1073 37.68 4.71 -21.18
N ASP A 1074 38.39 3.63 -21.48
CA ASP A 1074 38.21 2.28 -20.95
C ASP A 1074 38.41 2.17 -19.44
N VAL A 1075 39.14 3.12 -18.82
CA VAL A 1075 39.33 3.26 -17.36
C VAL A 1075 38.40 4.27 -16.69
N ARG A 1076 37.49 4.94 -17.43
CA ARG A 1076 36.63 6.05 -16.96
C ARG A 1076 35.96 5.81 -15.61
N TYR A 1077 35.25 4.69 -15.47
CA TYR A 1077 34.46 4.39 -14.27
C TYR A 1077 35.29 3.78 -13.11
N VAL A 1078 36.60 3.66 -13.30
CA VAL A 1078 37.56 3.50 -12.19
C VAL A 1078 38.07 4.89 -11.81
N GLU A 1079 38.69 5.62 -12.75
CA GLU A 1079 39.33 6.92 -12.49
C GLU A 1079 38.39 7.97 -11.87
N LEU A 1080 37.12 8.04 -12.28
CA LEU A 1080 36.20 9.10 -11.84
C LEU A 1080 35.43 8.78 -10.55
N LEU A 1081 35.53 7.56 -10.01
CA LEU A 1081 34.76 7.10 -8.85
C LEU A 1081 35.63 6.71 -7.65
N ILE A 1082 36.87 7.21 -7.59
CA ILE A 1082 37.81 6.90 -6.51
C ILE A 1082 37.47 7.74 -5.28
N GLY A 1083 37.13 7.07 -4.17
CA GLY A 1083 36.83 7.68 -2.89
C GLY A 1083 36.99 6.71 -1.72
N ARG A 1084 36.95 7.24 -0.50
CA ARG A 1084 37.12 6.49 0.75
C ARG A 1084 35.99 5.48 0.95
N ASP A 1085 36.31 4.37 1.61
CA ASP A 1085 35.37 3.30 1.98
C ASP A 1085 34.52 2.79 0.79
N THR A 1086 35.12 2.78 -0.40
CA THR A 1086 34.49 2.23 -1.62
C THR A 1086 35.15 0.94 -2.05
N VAL A 1087 34.45 0.22 -2.90
CA VAL A 1087 34.95 -0.94 -3.65
C VAL A 1087 34.74 -0.67 -5.14
N ASN A 1088 35.60 -1.17 -6.00
CA ASN A 1088 35.37 -1.18 -7.46
C ASN A 1088 35.54 -2.60 -7.96
N THR A 1089 34.49 -3.17 -8.57
CA THR A 1089 34.54 -4.53 -9.11
C THR A 1089 34.77 -4.45 -10.61
N ILE A 1090 36.04 -4.63 -10.98
CA ILE A 1090 36.56 -4.27 -12.29
C ILE A 1090 36.56 -5.50 -13.23
N PRO A 1091 35.95 -5.41 -14.42
CA PRO A 1091 36.05 -6.47 -15.43
C PRO A 1091 37.48 -6.66 -15.95
N PRO A 1092 37.89 -7.89 -16.33
CA PRO A 1092 39.27 -8.21 -16.72
C PRO A 1092 39.94 -7.25 -17.74
N ALA A 1093 39.19 -6.76 -18.73
CA ALA A 1093 39.70 -5.82 -19.72
C ALA A 1093 40.02 -4.43 -19.14
N THR A 1094 39.11 -3.86 -18.33
CA THR A 1094 39.34 -2.58 -17.65
C THR A 1094 40.37 -2.70 -16.54
N TYR A 1095 40.50 -3.87 -15.91
CA TYR A 1095 41.55 -4.17 -14.94
C TYR A 1095 42.94 -4.10 -15.59
N ALA A 1096 43.11 -4.72 -16.77
CA ALA A 1096 44.33 -4.64 -17.55
C ALA A 1096 44.64 -3.20 -18.01
N ALA A 1097 43.63 -2.46 -18.51
CA ALA A 1097 43.78 -1.06 -18.90
C ALA A 1097 44.19 -0.15 -17.73
N TYR A 1098 43.59 -0.33 -16.56
CA TYR A 1098 43.93 0.46 -15.37
C TYR A 1098 45.34 0.17 -14.86
N LYS A 1099 45.78 -1.10 -14.92
CA LYS A 1099 47.15 -1.51 -14.59
C LYS A 1099 48.20 -0.93 -15.56
N ASP A 1100 47.84 -0.76 -16.84
CA ASP A 1100 48.70 -0.21 -17.89
C ASP A 1100 48.85 1.33 -17.80
N HIS A 1101 47.74 2.07 -17.73
CA HIS A 1101 47.76 3.54 -17.87
C HIS A 1101 46.79 4.32 -16.96
N GLY A 1102 46.08 3.64 -16.05
CA GLY A 1102 45.12 4.28 -15.14
C GLY A 1102 45.78 5.16 -14.07
N ARG A 1103 45.04 6.16 -13.58
CA ARG A 1103 45.52 7.14 -12.60
C ARG A 1103 44.72 7.09 -11.31
N ALA A 1104 45.42 7.14 -10.18
CA ALA A 1104 44.85 7.14 -8.85
C ALA A 1104 44.87 8.55 -8.26
N GLU A 1105 43.70 9.20 -8.22
CA GLU A 1105 43.49 10.47 -7.53
C GLU A 1105 42.13 10.44 -6.81
N GLU A 1106 41.94 11.15 -5.69
CA GLU A 1106 40.60 11.30 -5.07
C GLU A 1106 39.70 12.09 -6.03
N THR A 1107 38.69 11.44 -6.62
CA THR A 1107 37.85 11.98 -7.70
C THR A 1107 36.37 12.00 -7.38
N LEU A 1108 35.87 11.04 -6.59
CA LEU A 1108 34.44 10.89 -6.28
C LEU A 1108 33.84 12.14 -5.58
N LEU A 1109 34.65 12.85 -4.78
CA LEU A 1109 34.25 14.11 -4.15
C LEU A 1109 34.31 15.35 -5.07
N ARG A 1110 34.85 15.25 -6.29
CA ARG A 1110 35.00 16.41 -7.20
C ARG A 1110 33.65 16.78 -7.79
N ASN A 1111 33.17 17.98 -7.46
CA ASN A 1111 31.86 18.48 -7.89
C ASN A 1111 30.66 17.66 -7.39
N ILE A 1112 30.78 16.97 -6.24
CA ILE A 1112 29.67 16.21 -5.65
C ILE A 1112 28.45 17.12 -5.38
N ASP A 1113 28.68 18.36 -4.93
CA ASP A 1113 27.69 19.45 -4.78
C ASP A 1113 26.98 19.86 -6.09
N GLN A 1114 27.48 19.44 -7.25
CA GLN A 1114 26.93 19.72 -8.58
C GLN A 1114 26.19 18.52 -9.19
N ALA A 1115 26.25 17.35 -8.55
CA ALA A 1115 25.67 16.13 -9.09
C ALA A 1115 24.13 16.23 -9.22
N PRO A 1116 23.36 16.70 -8.23
CA PRO A 1116 21.90 16.83 -8.38
C PRO A 1116 21.46 17.81 -9.47
N GLN A 1117 22.23 18.87 -9.73
CA GLN A 1117 21.99 19.84 -10.80
C GLN A 1117 22.29 19.24 -12.18
N LEU A 1118 23.28 18.34 -12.26
CA LEU A 1118 23.58 17.58 -13.48
C LEU A 1118 22.49 16.53 -13.76
N LEU A 1119 22.00 15.84 -12.71
CA LEU A 1119 20.82 14.98 -12.81
C LEU A 1119 19.59 15.78 -13.28
N GLN A 1120 19.34 16.96 -12.69
CA GLN A 1120 18.27 17.87 -13.11
C GLN A 1120 18.39 18.32 -14.56
N GLN A 1121 19.61 18.66 -15.05
CA GLN A 1121 19.84 19.00 -16.46
C GLN A 1121 19.46 17.86 -17.42
N ILE A 1122 19.62 16.61 -17.01
CA ILE A 1122 19.21 15.43 -17.78
C ILE A 1122 17.68 15.24 -17.71
N THR A 1123 17.03 15.59 -16.59
CA THR A 1123 15.56 15.68 -16.51
C THR A 1123 15.01 16.77 -17.45
N GLU A 1124 15.66 17.94 -17.48
CA GLU A 1124 15.31 19.06 -18.35
C GLU A 1124 15.53 18.75 -19.85
N ALA A 1125 16.45 17.84 -20.16
CA ALA A 1125 16.64 17.23 -21.49
C ALA A 1125 15.55 16.19 -21.85
N GLY A 1126 14.53 16.01 -21.02
CA GLY A 1126 13.36 15.16 -21.29
C GLY A 1126 13.49 13.69 -20.89
N ILE A 1127 14.48 13.34 -20.05
CA ILE A 1127 14.67 11.96 -19.55
C ILE A 1127 14.06 11.83 -18.15
N ASP A 1128 13.01 11.02 -18.02
CA ASP A 1128 12.46 10.62 -16.73
C ASP A 1128 13.41 9.65 -16.03
N TRP A 1129 14.07 10.12 -14.97
CA TRP A 1129 15.01 9.30 -14.21
C TRP A 1129 14.35 8.19 -13.39
N ALA A 1130 13.16 8.39 -12.83
CA ALA A 1130 12.54 7.36 -11.99
C ALA A 1130 12.09 6.19 -12.86
N GLN A 1131 11.44 6.47 -14.00
CA GLN A 1131 11.10 5.45 -14.99
C GLN A 1131 12.36 4.78 -15.55
N LEU A 1132 13.40 5.55 -15.92
CA LEU A 1132 14.67 5.00 -16.42
C LEU A 1132 15.29 4.00 -15.43
N TYR A 1133 15.28 4.30 -14.13
CA TYR A 1133 15.81 3.39 -13.11
C TYR A 1133 14.94 2.15 -12.91
N VAL A 1134 13.62 2.21 -13.11
CA VAL A 1134 12.74 1.02 -13.16
C VAL A 1134 13.14 0.13 -14.34
N GLU A 1135 13.29 0.72 -15.52
CA GLU A 1135 13.69 0.00 -16.73
C GLU A 1135 15.07 -0.66 -16.55
N LEU A 1136 16.04 0.02 -15.92
CA LEU A 1136 17.37 -0.53 -15.65
C LEU A 1136 17.36 -1.64 -14.58
N GLU A 1137 16.50 -1.56 -13.57
CA GLU A 1137 16.28 -2.64 -12.59
C GLU A 1137 15.68 -3.89 -13.27
N ALA A 1138 14.64 -3.71 -14.08
CA ALA A 1138 13.95 -4.77 -14.81
C ALA A 1138 14.82 -5.42 -15.91
N GLU A 1139 15.44 -4.62 -16.80
CA GLU A 1139 16.42 -5.09 -17.78
C GLU A 1139 17.61 -5.78 -17.10
N GLY A 1140 18.00 -5.26 -15.94
CA GLY A 1140 19.09 -5.80 -15.14
C GLY A 1140 18.79 -7.18 -14.59
N LEU A 1141 17.58 -7.42 -14.09
CA LEU A 1141 17.13 -8.71 -13.55
C LEU A 1141 16.85 -9.72 -14.66
N ALA A 1142 16.06 -9.34 -15.68
CA ALA A 1142 15.76 -10.20 -16.82
C ALA A 1142 17.04 -10.64 -17.57
N GLY A 1143 18.06 -9.77 -17.61
CA GLY A 1143 19.39 -10.11 -18.13
C GLY A 1143 20.11 -11.20 -17.33
N PHE A 1144 19.94 -11.25 -16.00
CA PHE A 1144 20.50 -12.30 -15.15
C PHE A 1144 19.65 -13.58 -15.16
N GLU A 1145 18.32 -13.48 -15.12
CA GLU A 1145 17.40 -14.64 -15.29
C GLU A 1145 17.65 -15.36 -16.61
N LYS A 1146 17.82 -14.62 -17.71
CA LYS A 1146 18.18 -15.17 -19.01
C LYS A 1146 19.53 -15.87 -18.98
N ALA A 1147 20.57 -15.23 -18.43
CA ALA A 1147 21.91 -15.83 -18.34
C ALA A 1147 21.92 -17.12 -17.49
N PHE A 1148 21.15 -17.14 -16.39
CA PHE A 1148 20.97 -18.31 -15.54
C PHE A 1148 20.17 -19.42 -16.23
N SER A 1149 19.15 -19.07 -17.00
CA SER A 1149 18.39 -20.03 -17.83
C SER A 1149 19.24 -20.65 -18.93
N GLU A 1150 20.08 -19.85 -19.61
CA GLU A 1150 21.04 -20.32 -20.62
C GLU A 1150 22.15 -21.19 -20.01
N LEU A 1151 22.61 -20.88 -18.79
CA LEU A 1151 23.51 -21.72 -18.00
C LEU A 1151 22.88 -23.08 -17.71
N LEU A 1152 21.67 -23.11 -17.16
CA LEU A 1152 20.97 -24.36 -16.82
C LEU A 1152 20.65 -25.18 -18.08
N ALA A 1153 20.32 -24.55 -19.21
CA ALA A 1153 20.16 -25.22 -20.49
C ALA A 1153 21.49 -25.84 -20.99
N THR A 1154 22.61 -25.11 -20.86
CA THR A 1154 23.95 -25.59 -21.23
C THR A 1154 24.37 -26.78 -20.37
N LEU A 1155 24.19 -26.71 -19.05
CA LEU A 1155 24.42 -27.84 -18.14
C LEU A 1155 23.49 -29.03 -18.45
N THR A 1156 22.20 -28.80 -18.73
CA THR A 1156 21.26 -29.87 -19.13
C THR A 1156 21.76 -30.60 -20.39
N SER A 1157 22.27 -29.85 -21.36
CA SER A 1157 22.86 -30.39 -22.59
C SER A 1157 24.13 -31.20 -22.30
N LYS A 1158 25.08 -30.66 -21.52
CA LYS A 1158 26.31 -31.38 -21.13
C LYS A 1158 26.01 -32.65 -20.32
N ILE A 1159 25.14 -32.58 -19.31
CA ILE A 1159 24.70 -33.74 -18.51
C ILE A 1159 24.12 -34.84 -19.41
N LYS A 1160 23.30 -34.48 -20.39
CA LYS A 1160 22.73 -35.43 -21.35
C LYS A 1160 23.82 -36.07 -22.22
N THR A 1161 24.72 -35.28 -22.81
CA THR A 1161 25.82 -35.78 -23.64
C THR A 1161 26.76 -36.70 -22.86
N LEU A 1162 27.10 -36.35 -21.62
CA LEU A 1162 27.95 -37.16 -20.74
C LEU A 1162 27.28 -38.48 -20.34
N ARG A 1163 25.97 -38.48 -20.04
CA ARG A 1163 25.22 -39.72 -19.78
C ARG A 1163 25.14 -40.60 -21.03
N GLN A 1164 24.89 -40.03 -22.21
CA GLN A 1164 24.87 -40.78 -23.47
C GLN A 1164 26.24 -41.35 -23.84
N ALA A 1165 27.33 -40.64 -23.56
CA ALA A 1165 28.69 -41.15 -23.73
C ALA A 1165 29.01 -42.29 -22.74
N ALA A 1166 28.58 -42.18 -21.48
CA ALA A 1166 28.70 -43.25 -20.49
C ALA A 1166 27.89 -44.50 -20.90
N GLU A 1167 26.64 -44.33 -21.34
CA GLU A 1167 25.79 -45.41 -21.86
C GLU A 1167 26.47 -46.13 -23.04
N GLN A 1168 26.98 -45.38 -24.03
CA GLN A 1168 27.71 -45.94 -25.18
C GLN A 1168 29.01 -46.66 -24.77
N SER A 1169 29.69 -46.20 -23.72
CA SER A 1169 30.86 -46.85 -23.14
C SER A 1169 30.55 -48.16 -22.40
N THR A 1170 29.27 -48.49 -22.16
CA THR A 1170 28.84 -49.69 -21.42
C THR A 1170 28.18 -50.78 -22.27
N ALA A 1171 28.09 -50.60 -23.59
CA ALA A 1171 27.53 -51.61 -24.50
C ALA A 1171 28.57 -52.72 -24.83
N PRO A 1172 28.27 -54.01 -24.59
CA PRO A 1172 29.20 -55.10 -24.90
C PRO A 1172 29.24 -55.42 -26.40
N ALA A 1173 30.44 -55.67 -26.94
CA ALA A 1173 30.65 -56.03 -28.34
C ALA A 1173 30.54 -57.54 -28.59
N ALA A 1174 29.53 -57.96 -29.37
CA ALA A 1174 29.29 -59.32 -29.87
C ALA A 1174 28.16 -59.26 -30.93
N GLU A 1175 28.20 -59.85 -32.12
CA GLU A 1175 29.25 -60.42 -33.01
C GLU A 1175 28.87 -59.93 -34.44
N THR A 1176 29.60 -60.08 -35.56
CA THR A 1176 30.30 -61.24 -36.13
C THR A 1176 31.36 -60.82 -37.15
N ALA A 1177 32.36 -61.68 -37.37
CA ALA A 1177 33.39 -61.52 -38.40
C ALA A 1177 33.08 -62.30 -39.71
N MET A 1178 34.00 -62.14 -40.68
CA MET A 1178 34.40 -63.06 -41.77
C MET A 1178 34.15 -62.65 -43.23
N HIS A 1179 35.20 -62.92 -44.02
CA HIS A 1179 35.44 -62.74 -45.46
C HIS A 1179 35.55 -61.29 -45.95
N GLU A 1180 36.69 -60.84 -46.52
CA GLU A 1180 37.56 -61.40 -47.58
C GLU A 1180 36.85 -61.45 -48.97
N GLY A 1181 37.45 -60.96 -50.05
CA GLY A 1181 38.76 -60.29 -50.17
C GLY A 1181 39.07 -59.94 -51.63
N ASP A 1182 40.22 -59.30 -51.84
CA ASP A 1182 40.83 -58.93 -53.15
C ASP A 1182 40.02 -57.95 -54.05
N SER A 1183 40.66 -57.10 -54.87
CA SER A 1183 42.10 -56.83 -55.06
C SER A 1183 42.31 -55.48 -55.78
N VAL A 1184 43.39 -54.74 -55.44
CA VAL A 1184 44.35 -54.04 -56.35
C VAL A 1184 43.76 -52.92 -57.28
N GLU A 1185 44.35 -51.74 -57.48
CA GLU A 1185 45.75 -51.42 -57.87
C GLU A 1185 46.12 -49.94 -57.59
N GLU A 1186 47.41 -49.66 -57.30
CA GLU A 1186 48.17 -48.39 -57.49
C GLU A 1186 47.62 -47.05 -56.89
N ALA A 1187 48.42 -46.05 -56.48
CA ALA A 1187 49.87 -45.76 -56.54
C ALA A 1187 50.19 -44.61 -55.51
N VAL A 1188 51.43 -44.29 -55.06
CA VAL A 1188 52.77 -44.91 -55.13
C VAL A 1188 53.70 -44.21 -54.09
N GLU A 1189 54.69 -44.93 -53.51
CA GLU A 1189 55.99 -44.47 -52.90
C GLU A 1189 56.06 -43.34 -51.83
N GLU A 1190 57.00 -43.28 -50.86
CA GLU A 1190 57.92 -44.17 -50.08
C GLU A 1190 58.64 -43.22 -49.05
N HIS A 1191 59.70 -43.43 -48.25
CA HIS A 1191 60.73 -44.45 -47.95
C HIS A 1191 61.29 -44.12 -46.53
N ALA A 1192 62.09 -44.93 -45.81
CA ALA A 1192 61.92 -46.28 -45.26
C ALA A 1192 62.98 -46.49 -44.13
N THR A 1193 62.93 -47.62 -43.38
CA THR A 1193 64.02 -48.18 -42.50
C THR A 1193 64.45 -47.39 -41.24
N ALA A 1194 64.97 -47.98 -40.16
CA ALA A 1194 65.00 -49.38 -39.65
C ALA A 1194 65.38 -49.39 -38.14
N ALA A 1195 65.29 -50.55 -37.47
CA ALA A 1195 65.86 -50.79 -36.14
C ALA A 1195 67.40 -50.96 -36.19
N PRO A 1196 68.12 -50.83 -35.05
CA PRO A 1196 68.69 -52.05 -34.45
C PRO A 1196 68.88 -52.05 -32.91
N GLU A 1197 69.26 -53.24 -32.40
CA GLU A 1197 70.26 -53.49 -31.34
C GLU A 1197 70.02 -53.09 -29.85
N THR A 1198 71.00 -53.48 -29.03
CA THR A 1198 71.00 -53.75 -27.59
C THR A 1198 72.05 -52.90 -26.84
N GLU A 1199 72.42 -53.31 -25.61
CA GLU A 1199 73.63 -52.91 -24.84
C GLU A 1199 73.59 -51.53 -24.13
N GLU A 1200 74.10 -51.37 -22.89
CA GLU A 1200 74.39 -52.36 -21.83
C GLU A 1200 74.42 -51.68 -20.43
N MET A 1201 74.64 -52.46 -19.36
CA MET A 1201 74.68 -52.00 -17.95
C MET A 1201 76.06 -51.41 -17.55
N PRO A 1202 76.17 -50.71 -16.39
CA PRO A 1202 76.46 -51.36 -15.09
C PRO A 1202 75.39 -51.02 -14.03
N GLU A 1203 74.94 -51.95 -13.18
CA GLU A 1203 75.65 -52.47 -11.99
C GLU A 1203 76.08 -51.40 -10.96
N ALA A 1204 75.25 -51.18 -9.93
CA ALA A 1204 75.70 -51.14 -8.53
C ALA A 1204 74.52 -51.15 -7.52
N ASN A 1205 74.50 -52.18 -6.67
CA ASN A 1205 74.05 -52.17 -5.27
C ASN A 1205 72.65 -51.63 -4.88
N THR A 1206 71.72 -52.58 -4.73
CA THR A 1206 71.04 -52.77 -3.44
C THR A 1206 72.05 -52.99 -2.29
N PRO A 1207 71.60 -52.88 -1.03
CA PRO A 1207 71.55 -54.14 -0.28
C PRO A 1207 70.15 -54.44 0.26
N VAL A 1208 69.83 -55.73 0.26
CA VAL A 1208 68.64 -56.34 0.87
C VAL A 1208 69.12 -57.24 2.00
N GLU A 1209 68.32 -57.34 3.07
CA GLU A 1209 68.43 -58.34 4.15
C GLU A 1209 69.68 -58.25 5.08
N PRO A 1210 69.67 -58.93 6.26
CA PRO A 1210 68.68 -59.90 6.74
C PRO A 1210 67.85 -59.49 7.96
N ALA A 1211 66.79 -60.26 8.19
CA ALA A 1211 66.11 -60.34 9.48
C ALA A 1211 66.91 -61.19 10.48
N VAL A 1212 66.80 -60.84 11.76
CA VAL A 1212 66.98 -61.69 12.97
C VAL A 1212 66.26 -60.90 14.08
N ASP A 1213 65.14 -61.35 14.63
CA ASP A 1213 64.92 -62.51 15.50
C ASP A 1213 64.84 -62.09 16.98
N ASP A 1214 63.60 -62.07 17.47
CA ASP A 1214 63.16 -62.78 18.67
C ASP A 1214 63.57 -62.29 20.10
N VAL A 1215 62.75 -62.70 21.08
CA VAL A 1215 62.98 -62.76 22.54
C VAL A 1215 63.02 -61.46 23.39
N ALA A 1216 61.99 -61.34 24.25
CA ALA A 1216 61.95 -60.82 25.65
C ALA A 1216 62.00 -59.30 25.99
N THR A 1217 60.86 -58.80 26.53
CA THR A 1217 60.58 -58.30 27.91
C THR A 1217 61.68 -57.64 28.78
N PRO A 1218 61.34 -56.77 29.79
CA PRO A 1218 60.06 -56.61 30.53
C PRO A 1218 59.34 -55.24 30.31
N ALA A 1219 58.02 -55.07 30.52
CA ALA A 1219 57.24 -55.04 31.78
C ALA A 1219 57.76 -53.97 32.78
N THR A 1220 56.96 -53.08 33.40
CA THR A 1220 55.63 -53.19 34.06
C THR A 1220 54.84 -51.85 33.96
N THR A 1221 53.55 -51.66 34.28
CA THR A 1221 52.46 -52.47 34.90
C THR A 1221 51.07 -51.85 34.57
N GLU A 1222 50.04 -52.69 34.38
CA GLU A 1222 48.63 -52.67 34.90
C GLU A 1222 47.82 -51.34 35.11
N ALA A 1223 46.48 -51.28 34.97
CA ALA A 1223 45.46 -52.20 34.38
C ALA A 1223 44.04 -51.56 34.29
N THR A 1224 43.15 -52.20 33.49
CA THR A 1224 41.66 -52.30 33.59
C THR A 1224 40.72 -51.08 33.75
N GLU A 1225 40.00 -50.76 32.65
CA GLU A 1225 38.55 -51.04 32.41
C GLU A 1225 37.40 -50.41 33.28
N VAL A 1226 36.19 -50.45 32.67
CA VAL A 1226 34.79 -50.25 33.16
C VAL A 1226 34.21 -48.83 33.43
N THR A 1227 32.92 -48.69 33.09
CA THR A 1227 31.92 -47.69 33.52
C THR A 1227 30.95 -48.37 34.53
N PRO A 1228 29.78 -47.83 34.97
CA PRO A 1228 29.22 -46.46 34.94
C PRO A 1228 28.81 -45.95 36.36
N SER A 1229 27.99 -44.88 36.38
CA SER A 1229 27.19 -44.31 37.49
C SER A 1229 26.94 -45.11 38.79
N ALA A 1230 27.12 -44.45 39.95
CA ALA A 1230 26.38 -44.68 41.20
C ALA A 1230 26.47 -43.44 42.13
N SER A 1231 25.71 -43.44 43.23
CA SER A 1231 25.58 -42.36 44.22
C SER A 1231 26.24 -42.69 45.58
N ASP A 1232 26.13 -41.72 46.51
CA ASP A 1232 26.08 -41.86 47.97
C ASP A 1232 27.37 -41.78 48.83
N GLU A 1233 27.37 -40.72 49.63
CA GLU A 1233 27.53 -40.68 51.11
C GLU A 1233 28.86 -40.93 51.84
N THR A 1234 29.06 -40.01 52.80
CA THR A 1234 29.68 -40.18 54.14
C THR A 1234 31.21 -40.15 54.34
N ALA A 1235 31.64 -39.01 54.91
CA ALA A 1235 32.17 -38.90 56.27
C ALA A 1235 33.70 -39.01 56.54
N ALA A 1236 34.21 -37.86 57.04
CA ALA A 1236 34.88 -37.69 58.34
C ALA A 1236 36.39 -37.38 58.39
N ASP A 1237 36.67 -36.32 59.15
CA ASP A 1237 37.86 -35.99 59.97
C ASP A 1237 39.20 -35.69 59.24
N ASP A 1238 40.09 -34.80 59.73
CA ASP A 1238 40.11 -34.10 61.03
C ASP A 1238 40.83 -32.73 61.04
N ASP A 1239 40.61 -31.99 62.14
CA ASP A 1239 41.50 -31.09 62.90
C ASP A 1239 41.83 -29.61 62.50
N SER A 1240 41.50 -28.70 63.44
CA SER A 1240 42.20 -27.44 63.85
C SER A 1240 42.20 -26.17 62.96
N ASP A 1241 42.10 -24.92 63.47
CA ASP A 1241 41.63 -24.39 64.78
C ASP A 1241 41.38 -22.85 64.71
N THR A 1242 40.56 -22.30 65.64
CA THR A 1242 40.34 -20.86 65.95
C THR A 1242 39.74 -19.94 64.86
N THR A 1243 38.86 -18.95 65.10
CA THR A 1243 38.01 -18.46 66.23
C THR A 1243 37.04 -17.41 65.61
N ALA A 1244 35.83 -17.06 66.10
CA ALA A 1244 34.93 -17.62 67.11
C ALA A 1244 33.59 -16.80 67.16
N VAL A 1245 32.54 -17.36 67.79
CA VAL A 1245 31.63 -16.75 68.81
C VAL A 1245 30.96 -15.38 68.50
N GLU A 1246 29.65 -15.13 68.60
CA GLU A 1246 28.35 -15.81 68.94
C GLU A 1246 27.23 -14.81 68.45
N THR A 1247 25.89 -14.94 68.40
CA THR A 1247 24.74 -15.83 68.81
C THR A 1247 23.50 -15.30 68.03
N ASP A 1248 22.34 -15.95 67.79
CA ASP A 1248 21.84 -17.33 68.00
C ASP A 1248 20.58 -17.62 67.10
N GLN A 1249 19.99 -18.83 67.26
CA GLN A 1249 18.59 -19.33 67.12
C GLN A 1249 17.40 -18.37 66.78
N ALA A 1250 16.23 -18.77 66.25
CA ALA A 1250 15.66 -19.97 65.55
C ALA A 1250 14.19 -19.59 65.12
N ALA A 1251 13.25 -20.39 64.57
CA ALA A 1251 13.09 -21.83 64.28
C ALA A 1251 12.06 -22.05 63.12
N GLU A 1252 11.50 -23.26 62.97
CA GLU A 1252 10.55 -23.70 61.91
C GLU A 1252 9.06 -23.37 62.16
N THR A 1253 8.24 -23.22 61.10
CA THR A 1253 7.06 -24.10 60.78
C THR A 1253 6.25 -23.62 59.54
N LEU A 1254 5.36 -24.49 59.01
CA LEU A 1254 4.50 -24.31 57.83
C LEU A 1254 3.02 -24.64 58.18
N PRO A 1255 2.04 -24.39 57.27
CA PRO A 1255 1.14 -23.23 57.12
C PRO A 1255 -0.21 -23.50 57.86
N PRO A 1256 -1.45 -23.05 57.47
CA PRO A 1256 -1.94 -22.04 56.51
C PRO A 1256 -3.08 -21.12 57.09
N LYS A 1257 -3.94 -20.57 56.21
CA LYS A 1257 -5.38 -20.16 56.37
C LYS A 1257 -5.79 -18.75 56.87
N GLU A 1258 -6.59 -18.11 56.00
CA GLU A 1258 -7.94 -17.52 56.23
C GLU A 1258 -8.23 -16.36 57.24
N SER A 1259 -8.60 -15.22 56.63
CA SER A 1259 -9.85 -14.45 56.87
C SER A 1259 -10.03 -13.51 58.08
N GLU A 1260 -11.02 -12.61 57.91
CA GLU A 1260 -11.61 -11.62 58.85
C GLU A 1260 -10.63 -10.52 59.35
N ALA A 1261 -10.73 -9.21 59.05
CA ALA A 1261 -11.80 -8.26 58.70
C ALA A 1261 -12.49 -7.56 59.93
N THR A 1262 -12.91 -6.31 59.72
CA THR A 1262 -13.74 -5.46 60.62
C THR A 1262 -13.04 -4.94 61.91
N GLN A 1263 -13.31 -3.73 62.44
CA GLN A 1263 -14.10 -2.58 61.94
C GLN A 1263 -13.79 -1.25 62.67
N ASP A 1264 -14.36 -0.16 62.14
CA ASP A 1264 -14.79 1.11 62.78
C ASP A 1264 -13.78 2.11 63.38
N GLY A 1265 -14.02 3.41 63.13
CA GLY A 1265 -13.36 4.50 63.88
C GLY A 1265 -13.25 5.89 63.22
N GLU A 1266 -14.37 6.51 62.83
CA GLU A 1266 -14.65 7.97 62.77
C GLU A 1266 -13.50 8.99 63.08
N ASN A 1267 -13.29 10.12 62.38
CA ASN A 1267 -14.29 11.07 61.83
C ASN A 1267 -13.71 12.20 60.92
N THR A 1268 -14.57 12.77 60.06
CA THR A 1268 -14.65 14.18 59.53
C THR A 1268 -13.48 14.94 58.85
N GLU A 1269 -13.80 15.43 57.63
CA GLU A 1269 -13.55 16.79 57.05
C GLU A 1269 -12.12 17.26 56.64
N GLY A 1270 -11.98 17.84 55.43
CA GLY A 1270 -10.72 18.53 55.04
C GLY A 1270 -10.41 18.78 53.54
N ASN A 1271 -11.38 19.20 52.72
CA ASN A 1271 -11.31 19.75 51.35
C ASN A 1271 -9.95 20.04 50.61
N ASP A 1272 -9.96 19.64 49.32
CA ASP A 1272 -9.57 20.38 48.10
C ASP A 1272 -8.09 20.61 47.68
N GLU A 1273 -7.92 20.45 46.35
CA GLU A 1273 -6.88 20.97 45.42
C GLU A 1273 -5.39 20.57 45.67
N HIS A 1274 -4.65 20.05 44.69
CA HIS A 1274 -4.84 20.06 43.23
C HIS A 1274 -4.51 18.71 42.55
#